data_AF-A0A511T2U3-F1
#
_entry.id   AF-A0A511T2U3-F1
#
_cell.length_a   1.000
_cell.length_b   1.000
_cell.length_c   1.000
_cell.angle_alpha   90.00
_cell.angle_beta   90.00
_cell.angle_gamma   90.00
#
_symmetry.space_group_name_H-M   'P 1'
#
loop_
_entity.id
_entity.type
_entity.pdbx_description
1 polymer ?
#
loop_
_entity_poly.entity_id
_entity_poly.type
_entity_poly.pdbx_seq_one_letter_code
_entity_poly.pdbx_strand_id
1 'polypeptide(L)'
;MAQEIGVLLPVRLETRFIPPKNGSGWLLRVLVSPDEVSIDRHDPIPADSELDSLELMWNRAKGDLDSEEGKSAWRMFAERVGGARAAWLARSFPQLPPGPDGVIHVARPATTRTEPRMSRIAGFPPRLELWAARGSAAPALLATSTVDASLLRLDFGNPNAPASARWWSDWSTAVSAGLGFEVDLGLAVPNDVRVLYVVGLGSEDPINVFGAHRDSGALAVIEPGTPTNSVDGAPAASLAREPETWRAIARAPDVAGAGSQSLSHALVGRGNVFGQLPGDSFNHRAPGQSLLTALWPALWGHGLKDVWNQGAQVVDVGLWASQHVVPEGPLPPIRIHDQPYGVLPTTSLRRWQVAPGDPALEEEQRPSLVQAMGQWAAAAEGLGTVAGADTDKLLKLLGRTPTSNGYAYRNFVSLDLLYLLYWSYDGGVSWSELVKWWEEESQQPRAFQDPPARRYATLGWPQDLRIPLVAPEDVSPETTLRAYLQANFTLFTPDELLSRPMRVLFDKMQPTPSKTLPDSLLVRLLWHALVVSAAEVRRARLGQSGPFLEPVQENANTPARLEAMARSMTSDDLTVGGSVVALYHQVREMAARLFSTPVGTLERVLRGTLDSAAFRLDPWVTAYAWRRLKSASAQTHAFHLGVYGWVDAPAPGTPGPTEGGLLHAPSEAQAVTAVVLRDKALNDAEPSRWNMNLDSNAVRLAEQVAEQVRLGAHIQEVLGREVERVAASKASVAALRMQFPIRAAHAGRRVCNGEAVLQADPSTLPLTAAQKAQLVPLRQVLDVYGDLLVAEAVHHVVSGRGDIAGAAMDAAAGLTAPPNLEVIQTRRTGRAVNTNVVMALPVAQDPQPAFDTSPGRVAEPSVAAFLVARVGPANAAPWRWRVVLPDSSLQDIFLADLGLQPIDAVLLSEEQLAGLVLAHAPEGATLETSEVAEGLLAMRRARGLIKLFGGRPALPEDLVDTGERPEDTQVRQELLTRYGRLRDVGALLVASLQAAESAGDTLARKLALRDAARWGITPVPLVEDTLEEQVGRARAALVERLAHAPSMADAAPLSAAQLATAIAELAAPEGQLVVLSRLPLQGSPTTLSPAPTLDASWLSVVSAVRTSLAHLEVHQLDALLEPGAAPLSAWTNRPSDPWQKDVPPGPDGRAPDTRLVALYGPAGVLDVTPQNPTGIVSVGLLDSWGETVPDVEQATTAAFGFNAPASRAPQAVLLAVSPLQSGALDSTTLLDIVAETRELAHARMAAPAELHAFDSALPLMMLPASGGTLVELDPVS
;
A
#
# COMPACT_ATOMS: atom_id res chain seq x y z
N MET A 1 21.82 -36.16 28.72
CA MET A 1 21.44 -34.79 28.31
C MET A 1 19.94 -34.68 28.46
N ALA A 2 19.42 -33.53 28.89
CA ALA A 2 17.97 -33.31 28.92
C ALA A 2 17.42 -33.41 27.49
N GLN A 3 16.19 -33.91 27.33
CA GLN A 3 15.53 -33.91 26.03
C GLN A 3 15.19 -32.46 25.63
N GLU A 4 15.20 -32.17 24.33
CA GLU A 4 14.96 -30.83 23.80
C GLU A 4 13.58 -30.74 23.14
N ILE A 5 12.95 -29.58 23.25
CA ILE A 5 11.72 -29.20 22.53
C ILE A 5 12.02 -27.95 21.71
N GLY A 6 11.84 -28.06 20.40
CA GLY A 6 11.96 -26.92 19.49
C GLY A 6 10.63 -26.20 19.34
N VAL A 7 10.58 -24.91 19.67
CA VAL A 7 9.45 -24.03 19.36
C VAL A 7 9.78 -23.32 18.06
N LEU A 8 9.31 -23.88 16.95
CA LEU A 8 9.65 -23.44 15.62
C LEU A 8 8.65 -22.40 15.12
N LEU A 9 9.16 -21.21 14.84
CA LEU A 9 8.42 -20.11 14.28
C LEU A 9 8.34 -20.25 12.76
N PRO A 10 7.17 -20.08 12.13
CA PRO A 10 7.06 -20.11 10.68
C PRO A 10 7.86 -18.96 10.06
N VAL A 11 8.49 -19.22 8.91
CA VAL A 11 9.13 -18.21 8.06
C VAL A 11 8.54 -18.22 6.67
N ARG A 12 8.58 -17.06 6.02
CA ARG A 12 8.21 -16.91 4.62
C ARG A 12 9.42 -17.20 3.74
N LEU A 13 9.21 -17.99 2.69
CA LEU A 13 10.24 -18.31 1.71
C LEU A 13 9.88 -17.67 0.38
N GLU A 14 10.74 -16.76 -0.09
CA GLU A 14 10.60 -16.15 -1.42
C GLU A 14 11.65 -16.75 -2.34
N THR A 15 11.22 -17.29 -3.48
CA THR A 15 12.10 -17.99 -4.42
C THR A 15 12.19 -17.22 -5.73
N ARG A 16 13.39 -17.15 -6.31
CA ARG A 16 13.63 -16.59 -7.63
C ARG A 16 14.61 -17.47 -8.41
N PHE A 17 14.13 -18.04 -9.50
CA PHE A 17 14.96 -18.77 -10.46
C PHE A 17 15.55 -17.80 -11.48
N ILE A 18 16.86 -17.87 -11.69
CA ILE A 18 17.60 -17.05 -12.65
C ILE A 18 18.17 -17.98 -13.72
N PRO A 19 17.86 -17.73 -15.00
CA PRO A 19 18.34 -18.58 -16.09
C PRO A 19 19.86 -18.44 -16.32
N PRO A 20 20.52 -19.48 -16.85
CA PRO A 20 21.92 -19.49 -17.28
C PRO A 20 22.31 -18.27 -18.11
N LYS A 21 23.48 -17.68 -17.84
CA LYS A 21 24.15 -16.70 -18.71
C LYS A 21 25.61 -17.10 -18.91
N ASN A 22 26.09 -17.05 -20.15
CA ASN A 22 27.51 -17.27 -20.49
C ASN A 22 28.13 -18.58 -19.93
N GLY A 23 27.36 -19.68 -19.90
CA GLY A 23 27.83 -20.99 -19.45
C GLY A 23 27.65 -21.29 -17.95
N SER A 24 27.06 -20.38 -17.17
CA SER A 24 26.65 -20.64 -15.78
C SER A 24 25.45 -21.59 -15.70
N GLY A 25 25.28 -22.30 -14.58
CA GLY A 25 24.04 -23.03 -14.28
C GLY A 25 22.85 -22.10 -14.00
N TRP A 26 21.67 -22.69 -13.82
CA TRP A 26 20.51 -22.05 -13.23
C TRP A 26 20.79 -21.68 -11.78
N LEU A 27 20.52 -20.45 -11.40
CA LEU A 27 20.72 -19.97 -10.03
C LEU A 27 19.38 -19.84 -9.33
N LEU A 28 19.22 -20.49 -8.18
CA LEU A 28 18.09 -20.31 -7.27
C LEU A 28 18.48 -19.35 -6.16
N ARG A 29 17.73 -18.25 -6.04
CA ARG A 29 17.74 -17.36 -4.90
C ARG A 29 16.59 -17.70 -3.97
N VAL A 30 16.87 -17.88 -2.68
CA VAL A 30 15.85 -18.05 -1.65
C VAL A 30 16.05 -16.99 -0.58
N LEU A 31 15.03 -16.16 -0.34
CA LEU A 31 14.99 -15.24 0.80
C LEU A 31 14.18 -15.87 1.92
N VAL A 32 14.77 -15.96 3.11
CA VAL A 32 14.10 -16.35 4.34
C VAL A 32 13.66 -15.09 5.07
N SER A 33 12.38 -14.76 4.98
CA SER A 33 11.81 -13.61 5.69
C SER A 33 11.17 -14.05 7.00
N PRO A 34 11.49 -13.39 8.13
CA PRO A 34 10.75 -13.56 9.38
C PRO A 34 9.25 -13.33 9.18
N ASP A 35 8.43 -14.09 9.90
CA ASP A 35 6.99 -13.86 10.00
C ASP A 35 6.64 -13.03 11.26
N GLU A 36 5.39 -12.60 11.38
CA GLU A 36 4.91 -11.66 12.41
C GLU A 36 5.24 -12.11 13.85
N VAL A 37 5.16 -13.42 14.13
CA VAL A 37 5.56 -14.00 15.42
C VAL A 37 7.03 -13.77 15.79
N SER A 38 7.91 -13.54 14.82
CA SER A 38 9.33 -13.26 15.06
C SER A 38 9.61 -11.78 15.31
N ILE A 39 8.61 -10.90 15.22
CA ILE A 39 8.79 -9.44 15.34
C ILE A 39 8.43 -8.97 16.75
N ASP A 40 9.45 -8.67 17.55
CA ASP A 40 9.28 -8.09 18.89
C ASP A 40 9.14 -6.56 18.79
N ARG A 41 7.94 -6.07 19.14
CA ARG A 41 7.59 -4.64 19.22
C ARG A 41 7.49 -4.12 20.66
N HIS A 42 7.78 -4.95 21.66
CA HIS A 42 7.67 -4.55 23.05
C HIS A 42 8.85 -3.66 23.45
N ASP A 43 8.54 -2.51 24.05
CA ASP A 43 9.51 -1.63 24.67
C ASP A 43 9.46 -1.78 26.20
N PRO A 44 10.40 -2.49 26.85
CA PRO A 44 10.34 -2.74 28.28
C PRO A 44 10.69 -1.50 29.14
N ILE A 45 11.07 -0.37 28.53
CA ILE A 45 11.44 0.85 29.26
C ILE A 45 10.28 1.86 29.14
N PRO A 46 9.69 2.32 30.26
CA PRO A 46 8.61 3.31 30.22
C PRO A 46 9.15 4.73 30.00
N ALA A 47 8.35 5.60 29.40
CA ALA A 47 8.61 7.04 29.39
C ALA A 47 8.11 7.72 30.68
N ASP A 48 8.71 8.85 31.07
CA ASP A 48 8.27 9.59 32.27
C ASP A 48 6.79 9.98 32.20
N SER A 49 6.31 10.40 31.03
CA SER A 49 4.90 10.73 30.81
C SER A 49 3.95 9.54 31.00
N GLU A 50 4.41 8.31 30.75
CA GLU A 50 3.62 7.09 31.00
C GLU A 50 3.50 6.82 32.50
N LEU A 51 4.60 6.97 33.24
CA LEU A 51 4.64 6.79 34.70
C LEU A 51 3.82 7.86 35.42
N ASP A 52 3.92 9.12 34.99
CA ASP A 52 3.11 10.22 35.52
C ASP A 52 1.61 9.96 35.27
N SER A 53 1.26 9.44 34.10
CA SER A 53 -0.12 9.07 33.77
C SER A 53 -0.62 7.87 34.59
N LEU A 54 0.26 6.91 34.89
CA LEU A 54 -0.04 5.76 35.75
C LEU A 54 -0.29 6.20 37.21
N GLU A 55 0.55 7.08 37.76
CA GLU A 55 0.34 7.67 39.09
C GLU A 55 -0.97 8.46 39.13
N LEU A 56 -1.26 9.27 38.10
CA LEU A 56 -2.52 9.99 38.01
C LEU A 56 -3.73 9.05 38.00
N MET A 57 -3.63 7.93 37.28
CA MET A 57 -4.67 6.91 37.24
C MET A 57 -4.90 6.32 38.63
N TRP A 58 -3.85 5.89 39.33
CA TRP A 58 -3.97 5.32 40.69
C TRP A 58 -4.55 6.32 41.70
N ASN A 59 -4.13 7.58 41.64
CA ASN A 59 -4.67 8.64 42.50
C ASN A 59 -6.16 8.89 42.24
N ARG A 60 -6.60 8.87 40.98
CA ARG A 60 -8.04 9.00 40.62
C ARG A 60 -8.84 7.77 41.01
N ALA A 61 -8.26 6.58 40.86
CA ALA A 61 -8.85 5.32 41.28
C ALA A 61 -8.86 5.14 42.81
N LYS A 62 -8.17 6.01 43.57
CA LYS A 62 -7.95 5.86 45.02
C LYS A 62 -7.38 4.48 45.38
N GLY A 63 -6.56 3.92 44.49
CA GLY A 63 -5.97 2.59 44.65
C GLY A 63 -6.91 1.41 44.38
N ASP A 64 -8.16 1.64 43.98
CA ASP A 64 -9.15 0.60 43.69
C ASP A 64 -9.71 0.70 42.26
N LEU A 65 -9.35 -0.28 41.42
CA LEU A 65 -9.81 -0.36 40.03
C LEU A 65 -11.27 -0.83 39.88
N ASP A 66 -11.93 -1.32 40.93
CA ASP A 66 -13.32 -1.82 40.88
C ASP A 66 -14.37 -0.75 41.18
N SER A 67 -13.98 0.31 41.87
CA SER A 67 -14.80 1.51 42.03
C SER A 67 -15.20 2.10 40.67
N GLU A 68 -16.34 2.79 40.60
CA GLU A 68 -16.75 3.47 39.36
C GLU A 68 -15.72 4.54 38.94
N GLU A 69 -15.10 5.21 39.93
CA GLU A 69 -13.97 6.09 39.72
C GLU A 69 -12.76 5.35 39.14
N GLY A 70 -12.46 4.15 39.63
CA GLY A 70 -11.39 3.28 39.15
C GLY A 70 -11.60 2.81 37.71
N LYS A 71 -12.81 2.39 37.35
CA LYS A 71 -13.17 2.03 35.96
C LYS A 71 -13.02 3.22 35.01
N SER A 72 -13.47 4.40 35.44
CA SER A 72 -13.32 5.64 34.67
C SER A 72 -11.86 6.07 34.52
N ALA A 73 -11.10 6.03 35.61
CA ALA A 73 -9.67 6.33 35.63
C ALA A 73 -8.87 5.39 34.72
N TRP A 74 -9.17 4.09 34.78
CA TRP A 74 -8.58 3.09 33.91
C TRP A 74 -8.90 3.36 32.44
N ARG A 75 -10.16 3.62 32.10
CA ARG A 75 -10.57 3.90 30.71
C ARG A 75 -9.79 5.07 30.13
N MET A 76 -9.72 6.21 30.85
CA MET A 76 -8.96 7.38 30.41
C MET A 76 -7.46 7.09 30.25
N PHE A 77 -6.89 6.29 31.16
CA PHE A 77 -5.49 5.90 31.09
C PHE A 77 -5.21 4.98 29.89
N ALA A 78 -6.01 3.93 29.73
CA ALA A 78 -5.94 2.98 28.63
C ALA A 78 -6.19 3.63 27.25
N GLU A 79 -7.08 4.60 27.14
CA GLU A 79 -7.29 5.39 25.91
C GLU A 79 -6.05 6.24 25.56
N ARG A 80 -5.29 6.68 26.57
CA ARG A 80 -4.09 7.51 26.38
C ARG A 80 -2.85 6.70 26.00
N VAL A 81 -2.60 5.57 26.66
CA VAL A 81 -1.36 4.78 26.46
C VAL A 81 -1.59 3.47 25.69
N GLY A 82 -2.84 3.09 25.45
CA GLY A 82 -3.25 1.78 24.93
C GLY A 82 -3.54 0.77 26.05
N GLY A 83 -4.62 -0.01 25.93
CA GLY A 83 -5.07 -0.94 26.98
C GLY A 83 -4.03 -1.98 27.39
N ALA A 84 -3.36 -2.60 26.42
CA ALA A 84 -2.28 -3.55 26.65
C ALA A 84 -1.10 -2.93 27.41
N ARG A 85 -0.64 -1.76 26.95
CA ARG A 85 0.44 -1.01 27.58
C ARG A 85 0.08 -0.58 28.99
N ALA A 86 -1.16 -0.16 29.22
CA ALA A 86 -1.69 0.16 30.54
C ALA A 86 -1.64 -1.04 31.51
N ALA A 87 -2.06 -2.23 31.06
CA ALA A 87 -1.98 -3.47 31.85
C ALA A 87 -0.54 -3.87 32.17
N TRP A 88 0.38 -3.73 31.22
CA TRP A 88 1.80 -3.97 31.47
C TRP A 88 2.41 -2.95 32.45
N LEU A 89 2.12 -1.66 32.28
CA LEU A 89 2.60 -0.58 33.16
C LEU A 89 2.11 -0.80 34.61
N ALA A 90 0.81 -1.07 34.79
CA ALA A 90 0.24 -1.32 36.11
C ALA A 90 0.82 -2.56 36.81
N ARG A 91 1.16 -3.61 36.04
CA ARG A 91 1.79 -4.84 36.55
C ARG A 91 3.27 -4.64 36.88
N SER A 92 4.02 -3.96 36.00
CA SER A 92 5.48 -3.85 36.10
C SER A 92 5.91 -2.74 37.06
N PHE A 93 5.08 -1.70 37.22
CA PHE A 93 5.30 -0.55 38.10
C PHE A 93 4.13 -0.43 39.08
N PRO A 94 4.04 -1.36 40.05
CA PRO A 94 2.90 -1.41 40.97
C PRO A 94 2.82 -0.16 41.85
N GLN A 95 1.61 0.14 42.33
CA GLN A 95 1.39 1.22 43.30
C GLN A 95 2.11 0.95 44.62
N LEU A 96 2.67 2.00 45.21
CA LEU A 96 3.26 2.01 46.54
C LEU A 96 2.18 2.33 47.58
N PRO A 97 2.40 2.00 48.87
CA PRO A 97 1.51 2.44 49.95
C PRO A 97 1.32 3.97 49.90
N PRO A 98 0.08 4.48 50.13
CA PRO A 98 -0.18 5.91 50.11
C PRO A 98 0.75 6.69 51.04
N GLY A 99 1.27 7.83 50.58
CA GLY A 99 2.08 8.74 51.38
C GLY A 99 1.29 9.38 52.53
N PRO A 100 1.96 10.11 53.44
CA PRO A 100 1.30 10.84 54.54
C PRO A 100 0.26 11.88 54.07
N ASP A 101 0.40 12.35 52.83
CA ASP A 101 -0.49 13.29 52.12
C ASP A 101 -1.64 12.58 51.37
N GLY A 102 -1.70 11.25 51.40
CA GLY A 102 -2.69 10.43 50.71
C GLY A 102 -2.42 10.24 49.22
N VAL A 103 -1.28 10.71 48.70
CA VAL A 103 -0.89 10.55 47.30
C VAL A 103 -0.34 9.14 47.08
N ILE A 104 -0.80 8.49 46.01
CA ILE A 104 -0.34 7.16 45.59
C ILE A 104 0.75 7.35 44.53
N HIS A 105 1.95 6.88 44.85
CA HIS A 105 3.08 6.81 43.92
C HIS A 105 3.22 5.40 43.33
N VAL A 106 3.99 5.27 42.25
CA VAL A 106 4.34 3.96 41.69
C VAL A 106 5.82 3.67 41.85
N ALA A 107 6.19 2.39 41.82
CA ALA A 107 7.60 2.01 41.75
C ALA A 107 8.18 2.49 40.41
N ARG A 108 9.06 3.51 40.43
CA ARG A 108 9.72 4.02 39.21
C ARG A 108 11.05 3.31 38.94
N PRO A 109 11.37 2.99 37.67
CA PRO A 109 12.66 2.42 37.29
C PRO A 109 13.78 3.46 37.37
N ALA A 110 15.03 3.00 37.42
CA ALA A 110 16.22 3.86 37.41
C ALA A 110 16.47 4.54 36.05
N THR A 111 15.84 4.06 34.99
CA THR A 111 16.01 4.56 33.62
C THR A 111 14.65 4.69 32.95
N THR A 112 14.41 5.84 32.32
CA THR A 112 13.22 6.13 31.53
C THR A 112 13.59 6.42 30.09
N ARG A 113 12.64 6.17 29.20
CA ARG A 113 12.84 6.24 27.76
C ARG A 113 12.79 7.68 27.26
N THR A 114 13.81 8.09 26.51
CA THR A 114 13.85 9.37 25.77
C THR A 114 13.42 9.22 24.31
N GLU A 115 13.69 8.07 23.68
CA GLU A 115 13.37 7.78 22.27
C GLU A 115 12.68 6.42 22.13
N PRO A 116 11.72 6.24 21.21
CA PRO A 116 10.99 4.99 21.05
C PRO A 116 11.91 3.88 20.56
N ARG A 117 11.81 2.69 21.17
CA ARG A 117 12.50 1.51 20.68
C ARG A 117 11.86 1.04 19.36
N MET A 118 12.70 0.87 18.33
CA MET A 118 12.27 0.25 17.07
C MET A 118 12.06 -1.25 17.23
N SER A 119 11.14 -1.81 16.45
CA SER A 119 10.89 -3.26 16.39
C SER A 119 12.16 -4.03 16.03
N ARG A 120 12.32 -5.21 16.63
CA ARG A 120 13.43 -6.12 16.33
C ARG A 120 12.93 -7.48 15.87
N ILE A 121 13.77 -8.21 15.15
CA ILE A 121 13.56 -9.62 14.88
C ILE A 121 14.14 -10.43 16.05
N ALA A 122 13.37 -11.37 16.58
CA ALA A 122 13.72 -12.27 17.68
C ALA A 122 13.40 -13.72 17.31
N GLY A 123 14.01 -14.69 18.01
CA GLY A 123 13.79 -16.12 17.76
C GLY A 123 14.43 -16.67 16.48
N PHE A 124 15.28 -15.90 15.80
CA PHE A 124 16.03 -16.39 14.63
C PHE A 124 17.28 -17.16 15.09
N PRO A 125 17.47 -18.41 14.63
CA PRO A 125 18.62 -19.21 15.04
C PRO A 125 19.91 -18.67 14.39
N PRO A 126 21.08 -18.86 15.04
CA PRO A 126 22.36 -18.41 14.50
C PRO A 126 22.77 -19.15 13.20
N ARG A 127 22.13 -20.29 12.92
CA ARG A 127 22.39 -21.12 11.74
C ARG A 127 21.06 -21.49 11.08
N LEU A 128 20.98 -21.25 9.78
CA LEU A 128 19.88 -21.67 8.92
C LEU A 128 20.38 -22.67 7.89
N GLU A 129 19.56 -23.68 7.60
CA GLU A 129 19.85 -24.69 6.60
C GLU A 129 18.74 -24.77 5.56
N LEU A 130 19.12 -24.70 4.29
CA LEU A 130 18.25 -24.85 3.14
C LEU A 130 18.39 -26.26 2.58
N TRP A 131 17.28 -26.98 2.51
CA TRP A 131 17.19 -28.35 2.00
C TRP A 131 16.24 -28.42 0.81
N ALA A 132 16.44 -29.40 -0.07
CA ALA A 132 15.51 -29.66 -1.17
C ALA A 132 15.33 -31.15 -1.43
N ALA A 133 14.09 -31.56 -1.71
CA ALA A 133 13.83 -32.84 -2.33
C ALA A 133 13.67 -32.65 -3.85
N ARG A 134 14.41 -33.43 -4.64
CA ARG A 134 14.39 -33.39 -6.11
C ARG A 134 13.95 -34.74 -6.67
N GLY A 135 13.00 -34.73 -7.60
CA GLY A 135 12.42 -35.96 -8.15
C GLY A 135 11.78 -36.82 -7.05
N SER A 136 12.18 -38.09 -6.95
CA SER A 136 11.78 -39.02 -5.88
C SER A 136 12.84 -39.18 -4.78
N ALA A 137 13.90 -38.37 -4.79
CA ALA A 137 14.98 -38.47 -3.81
C ALA A 137 14.57 -37.86 -2.46
N ALA A 138 15.15 -38.38 -1.38
CA ALA A 138 15.03 -37.79 -0.05
C ALA A 138 15.60 -36.35 -0.03
N PRO A 139 15.12 -35.48 0.88
CA PRO A 139 15.67 -34.13 1.03
C PRO A 139 17.19 -34.13 1.25
N ALA A 140 17.92 -33.31 0.48
CA ALA A 140 19.35 -33.11 0.61
C ALA A 140 19.67 -31.66 0.98
N LEU A 141 20.72 -31.45 1.77
CA LEU A 141 21.18 -30.12 2.17
C LEU A 141 21.76 -29.40 0.95
N LEU A 142 21.20 -28.24 0.62
CA LEU A 142 21.68 -27.40 -0.48
C LEU A 142 22.68 -26.37 0.00
N ALA A 143 22.38 -25.70 1.12
CA ALA A 143 23.20 -24.62 1.63
C ALA A 143 23.00 -24.41 3.14
N THR A 144 24.00 -23.83 3.79
CA THR A 144 23.95 -23.41 5.19
C THR A 144 24.36 -21.95 5.26
N SER A 145 23.68 -21.19 6.12
CA SER A 145 23.91 -19.78 6.35
C SER A 145 24.10 -19.49 7.84
N THR A 146 24.95 -18.52 8.16
CA THR A 146 25.12 -17.99 9.53
C THR A 146 24.36 -16.67 9.62
N VAL A 147 23.44 -16.56 10.56
CA VAL A 147 22.59 -15.38 10.72
C VAL A 147 23.29 -14.35 11.60
N ASP A 148 23.44 -13.12 11.07
CA ASP A 148 23.91 -11.99 11.85
C ASP A 148 22.72 -11.17 12.36
N ALA A 149 22.33 -11.43 13.61
CA ALA A 149 21.24 -10.74 14.27
C ALA A 149 21.41 -9.20 14.33
N SER A 150 22.65 -8.68 14.24
CA SER A 150 22.91 -7.24 14.28
C SER A 150 22.48 -6.51 13.01
N LEU A 151 22.33 -7.25 11.90
CA LEU A 151 21.87 -6.77 10.59
C LEU A 151 20.36 -6.95 10.40
N LEU A 152 19.68 -7.69 11.29
CA LEU A 152 18.24 -7.92 11.27
C LEU A 152 17.43 -6.74 11.83
N ARG A 153 17.70 -5.54 11.30
CA ARG A 153 17.06 -4.30 11.72
C ARG A 153 15.83 -4.00 10.85
N LEU A 154 14.80 -3.44 11.50
CA LEU A 154 13.53 -3.05 10.87
C LEU A 154 13.36 -1.52 10.79
N ASP A 155 14.42 -0.77 11.09
CA ASP A 155 14.47 0.68 10.89
C ASP A 155 14.79 1.04 9.44
N PHE A 156 14.47 2.27 9.03
CA PHE A 156 14.81 2.76 7.70
C PHE A 156 16.30 3.13 7.61
N GLY A 157 16.93 2.72 6.52
CA GLY A 157 18.27 3.16 6.16
C GLY A 157 18.33 4.66 5.84
N ASN A 158 19.51 5.26 5.98
CA ASN A 158 19.78 6.58 5.41
C ASN A 158 19.95 6.44 3.89
N PRO A 159 19.05 6.99 3.07
CA PRO A 159 19.10 6.82 1.61
C PRO A 159 20.39 7.35 0.97
N ASN A 160 21.08 8.28 1.64
CA ASN A 160 22.35 8.85 1.17
C ASN A 160 23.60 8.06 1.61
N ALA A 161 23.43 6.97 2.36
CA ALA A 161 24.51 6.14 2.85
C ALA A 161 24.27 4.67 2.46
N PRO A 162 24.89 4.16 1.38
CA PRO A 162 24.72 2.77 0.93
C PRO A 162 24.99 1.72 2.01
N ALA A 163 25.90 2.02 2.95
CA ALA A 163 26.18 1.18 4.12
C ALA A 163 25.01 1.05 5.11
N SER A 164 23.92 1.77 4.89
CA SER A 164 22.70 1.71 5.68
C SER A 164 21.55 1.00 4.96
N ALA A 165 21.82 0.28 3.86
CA ALA A 165 20.83 -0.62 3.27
C ALA A 165 20.29 -1.63 4.31
N ARG A 166 19.09 -2.14 4.07
CA ARG A 166 18.44 -3.13 4.96
C ARG A 166 18.26 -4.43 4.21
N TRP A 167 18.27 -5.54 4.94
CA TRP A 167 18.13 -6.88 4.36
C TRP A 167 16.83 -7.05 3.56
N TRP A 168 15.77 -6.32 3.91
CA TRP A 168 14.47 -6.36 3.23
C TRP A 168 14.40 -5.46 1.98
N SER A 169 15.37 -4.57 1.75
CA SER A 169 15.44 -3.69 0.56
C SER A 169 16.60 -4.00 -0.38
N ASP A 170 17.66 -4.65 0.09
CA ASP A 170 18.84 -4.98 -0.71
C ASP A 170 19.25 -6.46 -0.57
N TRP A 171 19.44 -7.12 -1.71
CA TRP A 171 19.78 -8.54 -1.77
C TRP A 171 21.16 -8.86 -1.17
N SER A 172 22.16 -8.02 -1.42
CA SER A 172 23.52 -8.27 -0.91
C SER A 172 23.59 -8.19 0.62
N THR A 173 22.80 -7.28 1.19
CA THR A 173 22.59 -7.14 2.62
C THR A 173 21.82 -8.33 3.19
N ALA A 174 20.82 -8.85 2.47
CA ALA A 174 20.10 -10.07 2.87
C ALA A 174 21.01 -11.31 2.95
N VAL A 175 21.90 -11.49 1.96
CA VAL A 175 22.91 -12.57 1.98
C VAL A 175 23.89 -12.37 3.13
N SER A 176 24.37 -11.14 3.35
CA SER A 176 25.29 -10.82 4.44
C SER A 176 24.69 -11.00 5.84
N ALA A 177 23.39 -10.70 5.99
CA ALA A 177 22.63 -10.96 7.22
C ALA A 177 22.33 -12.45 7.44
N GLY A 178 22.60 -13.29 6.44
CA GLY A 178 22.38 -14.73 6.48
C GLY A 178 20.95 -15.18 6.13
N LEU A 179 20.11 -14.28 5.60
CA LEU A 179 18.73 -14.57 5.18
C LEU A 179 18.59 -14.93 3.70
N GLY A 180 19.56 -14.56 2.87
CA GLY A 180 19.59 -14.86 1.44
C GLY A 180 20.46 -16.08 1.12
N PHE A 181 19.91 -17.06 0.41
CA PHE A 181 20.62 -18.21 -0.13
C PHE A 181 20.78 -18.08 -1.65
N GLU A 182 21.96 -18.41 -2.16
CA GLU A 182 22.26 -18.54 -3.58
C GLU A 182 22.73 -19.98 -3.86
N VAL A 183 21.94 -20.73 -4.64
CA VAL A 183 22.21 -22.15 -4.93
C VAL A 183 22.28 -22.37 -6.44
N ASP A 184 23.39 -22.94 -6.92
CA ASP A 184 23.51 -23.41 -8.30
C ASP A 184 22.76 -24.74 -8.49
N LEU A 185 21.79 -24.76 -9.40
CA LEU A 185 20.97 -25.93 -9.73
C LEU A 185 21.46 -26.69 -10.97
N GLY A 186 22.54 -26.23 -11.60
CA GLY A 186 23.15 -26.82 -12.79
C GLY A 186 22.51 -26.35 -14.10
N LEU A 187 22.89 -26.95 -15.22
CA LEU A 187 22.50 -26.48 -16.57
C LEU A 187 21.06 -26.84 -16.98
N ALA A 188 20.47 -27.86 -16.37
CA ALA A 188 19.12 -28.31 -16.70
C ALA A 188 18.06 -27.36 -16.10
N VAL A 189 16.93 -27.19 -16.80
CA VAL A 189 15.79 -26.42 -16.27
C VAL A 189 15.27 -27.11 -15.01
N PRO A 190 15.22 -26.42 -13.85
CA PRO A 190 14.99 -27.04 -12.54
C PRO A 190 13.50 -27.30 -12.26
N ASN A 191 12.85 -28.09 -13.11
CA ASN A 191 11.45 -28.52 -12.93
C ASN A 191 11.32 -29.74 -12.00
N ASP A 192 12.44 -30.23 -11.46
CA ASP A 192 12.51 -31.42 -10.63
C ASP A 192 12.51 -31.12 -9.12
N VAL A 193 12.59 -29.85 -8.71
CA VAL A 193 12.49 -29.43 -7.30
C VAL A 193 11.06 -29.65 -6.82
N ARG A 194 10.85 -30.64 -5.95
CA ARG A 194 9.52 -30.99 -5.41
C ARG A 194 9.15 -30.20 -4.17
N VAL A 195 10.14 -29.89 -3.34
CA VAL A 195 9.94 -29.10 -2.12
C VAL A 195 11.27 -28.49 -1.70
N LEU A 196 11.20 -27.26 -1.19
CA LEU A 196 12.28 -26.60 -0.45
C LEU A 196 11.90 -26.56 1.03
N TYR A 197 12.86 -26.80 1.91
CA TYR A 197 12.72 -26.63 3.35
C TYR A 197 13.77 -25.68 3.88
N VAL A 198 13.39 -24.87 4.85
CA VAL A 198 14.32 -24.13 5.70
C VAL A 198 14.06 -24.53 7.14
N VAL A 199 15.12 -24.91 7.84
CA VAL A 199 15.07 -25.23 9.26
C VAL A 199 16.26 -24.60 9.99
N GLY A 200 16.06 -24.29 11.26
CA GLY A 200 17.14 -23.91 12.16
C GLY A 200 16.66 -23.89 13.60
N LEU A 201 17.55 -24.24 14.52
CA LEU A 201 17.29 -24.25 15.96
C LEU A 201 18.36 -23.43 16.67
N GLY A 202 17.92 -22.52 17.53
CA GLY A 202 18.79 -21.70 18.36
C GLY A 202 18.84 -22.19 19.79
N SER A 203 19.37 -21.35 20.69
CA SER A 203 19.40 -21.61 22.12
C SER A 203 18.55 -20.61 22.93
N GLU A 204 17.84 -19.70 22.26
CA GLU A 204 17.01 -18.68 22.90
C GLU A 204 15.78 -19.31 23.57
N ASP A 205 15.46 -18.88 24.80
CA ASP A 205 14.27 -19.35 25.53
C ASP A 205 13.02 -18.72 24.89
N PRO A 206 11.99 -19.52 24.50
CA PRO A 206 10.75 -19.01 23.91
C PRO A 206 10.03 -17.95 24.74
N ILE A 207 10.29 -17.88 26.05
CA ILE A 207 9.71 -16.85 26.91
C ILE A 207 10.06 -15.42 26.46
N ASN A 208 11.22 -15.21 25.85
CA ASN A 208 11.65 -13.88 25.43
C ASN A 208 10.76 -13.30 24.33
N VAL A 209 10.31 -14.15 23.39
CA VAL A 209 9.46 -13.74 22.26
C VAL A 209 7.99 -13.71 22.68
N PHE A 210 7.47 -14.81 23.24
CA PHE A 210 6.05 -14.87 23.61
C PHE A 210 5.72 -13.99 24.83
N GLY A 211 6.67 -13.80 25.75
CA GLY A 211 6.55 -12.84 26.84
C GLY A 211 6.50 -11.39 26.35
N ALA A 212 7.33 -11.04 25.36
CA ALA A 212 7.26 -9.74 24.71
C ALA A 212 5.93 -9.52 23.97
N HIS A 213 5.42 -10.52 23.25
CA HIS A 213 4.09 -10.45 22.62
C HIS A 213 2.95 -10.31 23.63
N ARG A 214 3.03 -10.98 24.78
CA ARG A 214 2.10 -10.75 25.89
C ARG A 214 2.20 -9.31 26.38
N ASP A 215 3.41 -8.81 26.60
CA ASP A 215 3.65 -7.49 27.20
C ASP A 215 3.38 -6.31 26.24
N SER A 216 3.43 -6.54 24.93
CA SER A 216 2.90 -5.61 23.92
C SER A 216 1.38 -5.72 23.74
N GLY A 217 0.76 -6.75 24.32
CA GLY A 217 -0.65 -7.13 24.14
C GLY A 217 -1.00 -7.64 22.76
N ALA A 218 0.01 -8.09 22.01
CA ALA A 218 -0.18 -8.77 20.74
C ALA A 218 -0.70 -10.20 20.92
N LEU A 219 -0.33 -10.88 22.01
CA LEU A 219 -0.67 -12.28 22.26
C LEU A 219 -2.07 -12.44 22.87
N ALA A 220 -2.92 -13.24 22.24
CA ALA A 220 -4.22 -13.65 22.75
C ALA A 220 -4.53 -15.12 22.41
N VAL A 221 -5.55 -15.69 23.04
CA VAL A 221 -6.07 -17.04 22.74
C VAL A 221 -7.38 -16.91 21.96
N ILE A 222 -7.58 -17.75 20.95
CA ILE A 222 -8.81 -17.76 20.13
C ILE A 222 -9.55 -19.08 20.30
N GLU A 223 -10.86 -19.03 20.51
CA GLU A 223 -11.69 -20.25 20.52
C GLU A 223 -11.75 -20.88 19.12
N PRO A 224 -11.45 -22.18 18.96
CA PRO A 224 -11.62 -22.87 17.69
C PRO A 224 -13.02 -22.68 17.10
N GLY A 225 -13.08 -22.37 15.80
CA GLY A 225 -14.33 -22.08 15.09
C GLY A 225 -14.77 -20.62 15.15
N THR A 226 -14.04 -19.74 15.84
CA THR A 226 -14.30 -18.30 15.80
C THR A 226 -13.95 -17.76 14.40
N PRO A 227 -14.86 -17.02 13.72
CA PRO A 227 -14.58 -16.42 12.43
C PRO A 227 -13.41 -15.43 12.49
N THR A 228 -12.46 -15.54 11.56
CA THR A 228 -11.33 -14.61 11.47
C THR A 228 -11.68 -13.35 10.69
N ASN A 229 -12.75 -13.39 9.89
CA ASN A 229 -13.29 -12.27 9.13
C ASN A 229 -14.80 -12.15 9.42
N SER A 230 -15.31 -10.92 9.39
CA SER A 230 -16.75 -10.67 9.50
C SER A 230 -17.44 -11.13 8.22
N VAL A 231 -18.41 -12.04 8.35
CA VAL A 231 -19.26 -12.51 7.25
C VAL A 231 -20.70 -12.17 7.63
N ASP A 232 -21.45 -11.55 6.71
CA ASP A 232 -22.86 -11.17 6.91
C ASP A 232 -23.15 -10.36 8.19
N GLY A 233 -22.17 -9.54 8.63
CA GLY A 233 -22.29 -8.71 9.83
C GLY A 233 -22.09 -9.46 11.16
N ALA A 234 -21.82 -10.76 11.14
CA ALA A 234 -21.41 -11.51 12.32
C ALA A 234 -20.01 -11.03 12.79
N PRO A 235 -19.79 -10.83 14.10
CA PRO A 235 -18.52 -10.34 14.62
C PRO A 235 -17.41 -11.37 14.42
N ALA A 236 -16.25 -10.91 13.94
CA ALA A 236 -15.02 -11.69 13.91
C ALA A 236 -14.39 -11.81 15.31
N ALA A 237 -13.34 -12.61 15.42
CA ALA A 237 -12.53 -12.74 16.63
C ALA A 237 -12.16 -11.37 17.22
N SER A 238 -12.44 -11.18 18.52
CA SER A 238 -12.12 -9.92 19.19
C SER A 238 -10.62 -9.65 19.20
N LEU A 239 -10.24 -8.45 18.77
CA LEU A 239 -8.86 -7.97 18.82
C LEU A 239 -8.48 -7.46 20.23
N ALA A 240 -9.37 -7.60 21.22
CA ALA A 240 -9.18 -7.13 22.59
C ALA A 240 -8.82 -5.63 22.67
N ARG A 241 -9.46 -4.80 21.83
CA ARG A 241 -9.25 -3.34 21.82
C ARG A 241 -9.96 -2.62 22.97
N GLU A 242 -10.90 -3.28 23.63
CA GLU A 242 -11.68 -2.70 24.72
C GLU A 242 -10.83 -2.52 26.00
N PRO A 243 -10.82 -1.31 26.60
CA PRO A 243 -10.10 -1.06 27.86
C PRO A 243 -10.49 -2.00 29.02
N GLU A 244 -11.75 -2.45 29.05
CA GLU A 244 -12.28 -3.29 30.11
C GLU A 244 -11.66 -4.69 30.13
N THR A 245 -11.37 -5.28 28.96
CA THR A 245 -10.65 -6.55 28.85
C THR A 245 -9.30 -6.47 29.55
N TRP A 246 -8.56 -5.38 29.32
CA TRP A 246 -7.25 -5.16 29.93
C TRP A 246 -7.33 -4.78 31.41
N ARG A 247 -8.42 -4.15 31.87
CA ARG A 247 -8.67 -3.90 33.30
C ARG A 247 -8.81 -5.21 34.05
N ALA A 248 -9.59 -6.16 33.51
CA ALA A 248 -9.78 -7.47 34.10
C ALA A 248 -8.45 -8.22 34.24
N ILE A 249 -7.62 -8.20 33.20
CA ILE A 249 -6.27 -8.80 33.21
C ILE A 249 -5.35 -8.11 34.23
N ALA A 250 -5.38 -6.77 34.31
CA ALA A 250 -4.56 -6.01 35.26
C ALA A 250 -4.94 -6.27 36.73
N ARG A 251 -6.21 -6.58 37.01
CA ARG A 251 -6.69 -6.92 38.36
C ARG A 251 -6.26 -8.29 38.85
N ALA A 252 -6.20 -9.26 37.94
CA ALA A 252 -5.93 -10.65 38.29
C ALA A 252 -4.82 -11.24 37.39
N PRO A 253 -3.61 -10.65 37.37
CA PRO A 253 -2.57 -11.02 36.41
C PRO A 253 -2.13 -12.49 36.57
N ASP A 254 -2.25 -13.05 37.78
CA ASP A 254 -1.85 -14.41 38.10
C ASP A 254 -2.96 -15.46 37.86
N VAL A 255 -4.17 -15.05 37.47
CA VAL A 255 -5.31 -15.97 37.26
C VAL A 255 -5.46 -16.30 35.77
N ALA A 256 -4.63 -17.22 35.28
CA ALA A 256 -4.75 -17.72 33.91
C ALA A 256 -5.92 -18.72 33.75
N GLY A 257 -6.65 -18.60 32.65
CA GLY A 257 -7.61 -19.62 32.21
C GLY A 257 -6.92 -20.86 31.63
N ALA A 258 -7.73 -21.84 31.22
CA ALA A 258 -7.23 -23.15 30.80
C ALA A 258 -6.36 -23.09 29.52
N GLY A 259 -6.68 -22.17 28.61
CA GLY A 259 -5.95 -21.94 27.37
C GLY A 259 -4.56 -21.35 27.64
N SER A 260 -4.48 -20.26 28.40
CA SER A 260 -3.20 -19.61 28.71
C SER A 260 -2.27 -20.49 29.54
N GLN A 261 -2.82 -21.29 30.47
CA GLN A 261 -2.04 -22.28 31.22
C GLN A 261 -1.46 -23.36 30.31
N SER A 262 -2.28 -23.89 29.39
CA SER A 262 -1.83 -24.91 28.44
C SER A 262 -0.76 -24.39 27.49
N LEU A 263 -0.90 -23.14 27.03
CA LEU A 263 0.09 -22.48 26.18
C LEU A 263 1.39 -22.19 26.94
N SER A 264 1.31 -21.72 28.18
CA SER A 264 2.50 -21.51 29.03
C SER A 264 3.29 -22.82 29.18
N HIS A 265 2.61 -23.91 29.50
CA HIS A 265 3.25 -25.22 29.63
C HIS A 265 3.86 -25.69 28.31
N ALA A 266 3.13 -25.56 27.20
CA ALA A 266 3.56 -26.08 25.90
C ALA A 266 4.68 -25.29 25.23
N LEU A 267 4.72 -23.95 25.40
CA LEU A 267 5.72 -23.09 24.76
C LEU A 267 7.00 -22.94 25.58
N VAL A 268 6.90 -22.92 26.91
CA VAL A 268 8.04 -22.61 27.78
C VAL A 268 8.29 -23.64 28.88
N GLY A 269 7.52 -24.73 28.93
CA GLY A 269 7.67 -25.80 29.92
C GLY A 269 7.33 -25.40 31.36
N ARG A 270 6.65 -24.26 31.55
CA ARG A 270 6.39 -23.65 32.86
C ARG A 270 4.91 -23.30 32.99
N GLY A 271 4.30 -23.59 34.14
CA GLY A 271 2.91 -23.24 34.41
C GLY A 271 2.74 -21.73 34.67
N ASN A 272 1.67 -21.15 34.12
CA ASN A 272 1.20 -19.80 34.44
C ASN A 272 2.22 -18.64 34.24
N VAL A 273 3.13 -18.76 33.26
CA VAL A 273 4.11 -17.68 33.01
C VAL A 273 3.49 -16.52 32.23
N PHE A 274 2.53 -16.80 31.35
CA PHE A 274 1.87 -15.74 30.57
C PHE A 274 0.76 -15.02 31.34
N GLY A 275 0.29 -15.56 32.47
CA GLY A 275 -0.87 -15.02 33.18
C GLY A 275 -2.14 -15.12 32.34
N GLN A 276 -3.13 -14.26 32.62
CA GLN A 276 -4.35 -14.18 31.83
C GLN A 276 -4.12 -13.51 30.47
N LEU A 277 -4.34 -14.24 29.38
CA LEU A 277 -4.37 -13.67 28.02
C LEU A 277 -5.81 -13.30 27.61
N PRO A 278 -5.98 -12.31 26.71
CA PRO A 278 -7.30 -12.03 26.14
C PRO A 278 -7.89 -13.26 25.44
N GLY A 279 -9.21 -13.43 25.53
CA GLY A 279 -9.95 -14.54 24.92
C GLY A 279 -9.89 -15.88 25.68
N ASP A 280 -9.22 -15.95 26.83
CA ASP A 280 -9.03 -17.18 27.60
C ASP A 280 -10.22 -17.55 28.53
N SER A 281 -11.44 -17.47 28.01
CA SER A 281 -12.68 -17.77 28.75
C SER A 281 -13.21 -19.19 28.49
N PHE A 282 -12.51 -20.01 27.71
CA PHE A 282 -12.99 -21.31 27.24
C PHE A 282 -11.98 -22.44 27.51
N ASN A 283 -12.45 -23.68 27.44
CA ASN A 283 -11.60 -24.88 27.43
C ASN A 283 -12.03 -25.78 26.28
N HIS A 284 -11.41 -25.62 25.11
CA HIS A 284 -11.84 -26.28 23.87
C HIS A 284 -11.59 -27.79 23.89
N ARG A 285 -10.58 -28.26 24.63
CA ARG A 285 -10.26 -29.68 24.70
C ARG A 285 -11.33 -30.50 25.43
N ALA A 286 -11.90 -29.96 26.49
CA ALA A 286 -12.75 -30.73 27.40
C ALA A 286 -14.01 -31.30 26.71
N PRO A 287 -14.76 -30.55 25.87
CA PRO A 287 -15.86 -31.11 25.09
C PRO A 287 -15.41 -32.22 24.12
N GLY A 288 -14.29 -32.04 23.42
CA GLY A 288 -13.77 -33.02 22.45
C GLY A 288 -13.32 -34.32 23.08
N GLN A 289 -12.58 -34.25 24.20
CA GLN A 289 -12.21 -35.43 24.97
C GLN A 289 -13.44 -36.14 25.55
N SER A 290 -14.45 -35.37 25.98
CA SER A 290 -15.69 -35.94 26.50
C SER A 290 -16.46 -36.68 25.40
N LEU A 291 -16.57 -36.11 24.19
CA LEU A 291 -17.21 -36.74 23.03
C LEU A 291 -16.46 -37.99 22.57
N LEU A 292 -15.15 -37.91 22.37
CA LEU A 292 -14.33 -39.05 21.95
C LEU A 292 -14.47 -40.22 22.92
N THR A 293 -14.39 -39.95 24.23
CA THR A 293 -14.46 -41.00 25.26
C THR A 293 -15.87 -41.58 25.37
N ALA A 294 -16.90 -40.73 25.41
CA ALA A 294 -18.29 -41.17 25.52
C ALA A 294 -18.75 -41.98 24.30
N LEU A 295 -18.25 -41.64 23.12
CA LEU A 295 -18.62 -42.30 21.86
C LEU A 295 -17.64 -43.41 21.45
N TRP A 296 -16.54 -43.63 22.19
CA TRP A 296 -15.55 -44.65 21.90
C TRP A 296 -16.16 -46.02 21.58
N PRO A 297 -17.07 -46.58 22.42
CA PRO A 297 -17.63 -47.91 22.16
C PRO A 297 -18.41 -47.99 20.84
N ALA A 298 -19.08 -46.91 20.44
CA ALA A 298 -19.94 -46.86 19.25
C ALA A 298 -19.16 -46.58 17.96
N LEU A 299 -18.18 -45.67 18.00
CA LEU A 299 -17.51 -45.18 16.79
C LEU A 299 -16.24 -45.97 16.42
N TRP A 300 -15.51 -46.47 17.42
CA TRP A 300 -14.25 -47.21 17.21
C TRP A 300 -14.29 -48.60 17.83
N GLY A 301 -14.72 -48.70 19.08
CA GLY A 301 -14.59 -49.89 19.92
C GLY A 301 -15.21 -51.13 19.29
N HIS A 302 -16.51 -51.09 18.97
CA HIS A 302 -17.21 -52.22 18.38
C HIS A 302 -16.66 -52.59 16.99
N GLY A 303 -16.43 -51.60 16.12
CA GLY A 303 -15.89 -51.83 14.78
C GLY A 303 -14.51 -52.49 14.80
N LEU A 304 -13.56 -51.91 15.55
CA LEU A 304 -12.20 -52.45 15.63
C LEU A 304 -12.17 -53.83 16.30
N LYS A 305 -12.83 -53.97 17.45
CA LYS A 305 -12.76 -55.22 18.23
C LYS A 305 -13.57 -56.35 17.60
N ASP A 306 -14.84 -56.11 17.26
CA ASP A 306 -15.77 -57.17 16.91
C ASP A 306 -15.91 -57.37 15.40
N VAL A 307 -15.79 -56.30 14.59
CA VAL A 307 -15.83 -56.44 13.12
C VAL A 307 -14.44 -56.78 12.58
N TRP A 308 -13.44 -55.96 12.90
CA TRP A 308 -12.06 -56.10 12.40
C TRP A 308 -11.19 -57.05 13.22
N ASN A 309 -11.76 -57.68 14.25
CA ASN A 309 -11.11 -58.70 15.07
C ASN A 309 -9.77 -58.25 15.69
N GLN A 310 -9.64 -56.98 16.06
CA GLN A 310 -8.41 -56.40 16.64
C GLN A 310 -8.23 -56.75 18.14
N GLY A 311 -9.01 -57.69 18.67
CA GLY A 311 -8.84 -58.23 20.02
C GLY A 311 -9.18 -57.27 21.17
N ALA A 312 -8.84 -57.70 22.39
CA ALA A 312 -9.19 -56.96 23.61
C ALA A 312 -8.34 -55.69 23.81
N GLN A 313 -7.17 -55.57 23.17
CA GLN A 313 -6.30 -54.40 23.30
C GLN A 313 -6.95 -53.09 22.82
N VAL A 314 -7.99 -53.17 21.99
CA VAL A 314 -8.80 -52.00 21.56
C VAL A 314 -9.34 -51.20 22.75
N VAL A 315 -9.61 -51.85 23.89
CA VAL A 315 -10.05 -51.17 25.11
C VAL A 315 -8.93 -50.30 25.70
N ASP A 316 -7.70 -50.80 25.69
CA ASP A 316 -6.52 -50.04 26.15
C ASP A 316 -6.18 -48.89 25.19
N VAL A 317 -6.33 -49.09 23.88
CA VAL A 317 -6.25 -48.00 22.88
C VAL A 317 -7.30 -46.92 23.17
N GLY A 318 -8.52 -47.30 23.59
CA GLY A 318 -9.56 -46.35 23.97
C GLY A 318 -9.22 -45.52 25.20
N LEU A 319 -8.64 -46.14 26.22
CA LEU A 319 -8.15 -45.45 27.42
C LEU A 319 -6.96 -44.53 27.13
N TRP A 320 -6.11 -44.88 26.18
CA TRP A 320 -5.03 -44.02 25.70
C TRP A 320 -5.58 -42.85 24.88
N ALA A 321 -6.52 -43.13 23.96
CA ALA A 321 -7.12 -42.13 23.09
C ALA A 321 -7.92 -41.09 23.89
N SER A 322 -8.65 -41.49 24.94
CA SER A 322 -9.40 -40.57 25.82
C SER A 322 -8.52 -39.49 26.46
N GLN A 323 -7.21 -39.74 26.60
CA GLN A 323 -6.28 -38.82 27.24
C GLN A 323 -5.46 -37.99 26.25
N HIS A 324 -5.26 -38.48 25.03
CA HIS A 324 -4.24 -37.96 24.11
C HIS A 324 -4.76 -37.56 22.72
N VAL A 325 -5.83 -38.19 22.23
CA VAL A 325 -6.41 -37.84 20.93
C VAL A 325 -7.36 -36.65 21.09
N VAL A 326 -7.08 -35.57 20.38
CA VAL A 326 -7.87 -34.34 20.43
C VAL A 326 -8.25 -33.94 19.00
N PRO A 327 -9.48 -34.24 18.54
CA PRO A 327 -9.89 -34.07 17.13
C PRO A 327 -9.66 -32.69 16.52
N GLU A 328 -9.81 -31.64 17.33
CA GLU A 328 -9.62 -30.23 16.91
C GLU A 328 -8.22 -29.68 17.19
N GLY A 329 -7.33 -30.48 17.78
CA GLY A 329 -5.97 -30.10 18.15
C GLY A 329 -5.77 -29.89 19.66
N PRO A 330 -4.60 -30.25 20.21
CA PRO A 330 -4.35 -30.28 21.65
C PRO A 330 -4.12 -28.91 22.30
N LEU A 331 -3.89 -27.85 21.53
CA LEU A 331 -3.63 -26.50 22.03
C LEU A 331 -4.55 -25.51 21.31
N PRO A 332 -5.02 -24.45 22.00
CA PRO A 332 -5.86 -23.46 21.35
C PRO A 332 -5.01 -22.65 20.36
N PRO A 333 -5.59 -22.20 19.24
CA PRO A 333 -4.97 -21.20 18.40
C PRO A 333 -4.63 -19.94 19.21
N ILE A 334 -3.51 -19.32 18.87
CA ILE A 334 -3.11 -18.03 19.41
C ILE A 334 -3.30 -16.95 18.36
N ARG A 335 -3.47 -15.72 18.81
CA ARG A 335 -3.38 -14.54 17.97
C ARG A 335 -2.12 -13.80 18.34
N ILE A 336 -1.36 -13.35 17.34
CA ILE A 336 -0.27 -12.40 17.51
C ILE A 336 -0.60 -11.20 16.61
N HIS A 337 -0.89 -10.06 17.23
CA HIS A 337 -1.48 -8.90 16.55
C HIS A 337 -2.77 -9.28 15.83
N ASP A 338 -2.86 -9.09 14.52
CA ASP A 338 -4.08 -9.41 13.77
C ASP A 338 -3.99 -10.79 13.09
N GLN A 339 -2.89 -11.52 13.30
CA GLN A 339 -2.66 -12.82 12.67
C GLN A 339 -2.94 -13.98 13.63
N PRO A 340 -3.84 -14.92 13.25
CA PRO A 340 -4.02 -16.16 13.99
C PRO A 340 -2.91 -17.17 13.64
N TYR A 341 -2.44 -17.90 14.64
CA TYR A 341 -1.50 -19.01 14.51
C TYR A 341 -2.07 -20.25 15.21
N GLY A 342 -2.05 -21.39 14.52
CA GLY A 342 -2.19 -22.68 15.19
C GLY A 342 -0.97 -22.95 16.09
N VAL A 343 -1.14 -23.74 17.15
CA VAL A 343 -0.01 -24.24 17.94
C VAL A 343 -0.05 -25.76 17.90
N LEU A 344 0.91 -26.36 17.21
CA LEU A 344 0.84 -27.78 16.83
C LEU A 344 2.04 -28.56 17.39
N PRO A 345 1.82 -29.48 18.34
CA PRO A 345 2.80 -30.49 18.69
C PRO A 345 3.04 -31.44 17.51
N THR A 346 4.30 -31.65 17.16
CA THR A 346 4.65 -32.50 16.02
C THR A 346 5.96 -33.24 16.26
N THR A 347 6.12 -34.38 15.59
CA THR A 347 7.28 -35.27 15.69
C THR A 347 7.41 -36.09 14.39
N SER A 348 8.48 -36.87 14.25
CA SER A 348 8.61 -37.86 13.17
C SER A 348 8.28 -39.26 13.71
N LEU A 349 7.12 -39.80 13.34
CA LEU A 349 6.72 -41.18 13.64
C LEU A 349 7.62 -42.20 12.96
N ARG A 350 8.19 -41.87 11.78
CA ARG A 350 9.16 -42.75 11.11
C ARG A 350 10.39 -43.03 11.97
N ARG A 351 10.78 -42.07 12.82
CA ARG A 351 11.94 -42.14 13.72
C ARG A 351 11.57 -42.35 15.19
N TRP A 352 10.29 -42.54 15.48
CA TRP A 352 9.81 -42.66 16.86
C TRP A 352 10.39 -43.88 17.56
N GLN A 353 10.85 -43.67 18.80
CA GLN A 353 11.38 -44.73 19.66
C GLN A 353 10.65 -44.68 21.01
N VAL A 354 9.94 -45.74 21.38
CA VAL A 354 9.23 -45.85 22.67
C VAL A 354 10.22 -45.86 23.84
N ALA A 355 10.12 -44.91 24.78
CA ALA A 355 10.98 -44.80 25.96
C ALA A 355 10.50 -45.68 27.14
N PRO A 356 11.36 -45.99 28.15
CA PRO A 356 10.90 -46.68 29.36
C PRO A 356 9.78 -45.93 30.06
N GLY A 357 8.59 -46.54 30.14
CA GLY A 357 7.36 -45.92 30.70
C GLY A 357 6.38 -45.40 29.64
N ASP A 358 6.76 -45.38 28.36
CA ASP A 358 5.84 -45.13 27.25
C ASP A 358 4.91 -46.34 27.04
N PRO A 359 3.67 -46.13 26.57
CA PRO A 359 2.73 -47.21 26.27
C PRO A 359 3.23 -48.14 25.15
N ALA A 360 3.21 -49.45 25.37
CA ALA A 360 3.65 -50.43 24.35
C ALA A 360 2.83 -50.36 23.05
N LEU A 361 1.55 -49.96 23.13
CA LEU A 361 0.67 -49.79 21.98
C LEU A 361 1.20 -48.78 20.95
N GLU A 362 2.06 -47.84 21.35
CA GLU A 362 2.61 -46.85 20.42
C GLU A 362 3.54 -47.49 19.39
N GLU A 363 4.35 -48.47 19.79
CA GLU A 363 5.20 -49.21 18.84
C GLU A 363 4.36 -50.12 17.93
N GLU A 364 3.27 -50.69 18.47
CA GLU A 364 2.36 -51.58 17.74
C GLU A 364 1.60 -50.84 16.62
N GLN A 365 1.09 -49.64 16.91
CA GLN A 365 0.23 -48.89 15.98
C GLN A 365 1.01 -48.03 14.98
N ARG A 366 2.26 -47.65 15.31
CA ARG A 366 3.10 -46.74 14.51
C ARG A 366 3.25 -47.13 13.03
N PRO A 367 3.56 -48.39 12.65
CA PRO A 367 3.76 -48.75 11.25
C PRO A 367 2.53 -48.47 10.38
N SER A 368 1.35 -48.83 10.88
CA SER A 368 0.08 -48.63 10.15
C SER A 368 -0.23 -47.14 9.97
N LEU A 369 0.02 -46.32 11.00
CA LEU A 369 -0.18 -44.86 10.91
C LEU A 369 0.77 -44.21 9.91
N VAL A 370 2.05 -44.57 9.92
CA VAL A 370 3.07 -44.00 9.00
C VAL A 370 2.71 -44.30 7.54
N GLN A 371 2.29 -45.53 7.25
CA GLN A 371 1.94 -45.94 5.90
C GLN A 371 0.60 -45.33 5.45
N ALA A 372 -0.42 -45.27 6.33
CA ALA A 372 -1.70 -44.63 6.03
C ALA A 372 -1.52 -43.12 5.74
N MET A 373 -0.69 -42.43 6.52
CA MET A 373 -0.40 -41.00 6.30
C MET A 373 0.15 -40.73 4.90
N GLY A 374 1.09 -41.55 4.42
CA GLY A 374 1.66 -41.38 3.07
C GLY A 374 0.64 -41.63 1.96
N GLN A 375 -0.25 -42.60 2.14
CA GLN A 375 -1.33 -42.86 1.18
C GLN A 375 -2.40 -41.76 1.17
N TRP A 376 -2.74 -41.21 2.34
CA TRP A 376 -3.69 -40.09 2.45
C TRP A 376 -3.12 -38.82 1.84
N ALA A 377 -1.86 -38.52 2.11
CA ALA A 377 -1.16 -37.39 1.50
C ALA A 377 -1.14 -37.53 -0.03
N ALA A 378 -0.79 -38.72 -0.55
CA ALA A 378 -0.80 -38.99 -1.98
C ALA A 378 -2.21 -38.87 -2.61
N ALA A 379 -3.25 -39.34 -1.91
CA ALA A 379 -4.64 -39.21 -2.36
C ALA A 379 -5.07 -37.72 -2.44
N ALA A 380 -4.70 -36.92 -1.44
CA ALA A 380 -4.98 -35.49 -1.42
C ALA A 380 -4.22 -34.72 -2.50
N GLU A 381 -2.94 -35.03 -2.71
CA GLU A 381 -2.08 -34.44 -3.74
C GLU A 381 -2.53 -34.82 -5.17
N GLY A 382 -3.09 -36.02 -5.36
CA GLY A 382 -3.57 -36.52 -6.65
C GLY A 382 -4.66 -35.68 -7.31
N LEU A 383 -5.37 -34.86 -6.55
CA LEU A 383 -6.36 -33.91 -7.07
C LEU A 383 -5.72 -32.72 -7.82
N GLY A 384 -4.42 -32.49 -7.62
CA GLY A 384 -3.65 -31.41 -8.23
C GLY A 384 -3.88 -30.06 -7.56
N THR A 385 -3.31 -29.02 -8.16
CA THR A 385 -3.34 -27.64 -7.66
C THR A 385 -4.29 -26.78 -8.50
N VAL A 386 -4.41 -25.49 -8.13
CA VAL A 386 -5.16 -24.48 -8.90
C VAL A 386 -4.47 -24.11 -10.22
N ALA A 387 -3.21 -24.50 -10.42
CA ALA A 387 -2.49 -24.21 -11.65
C ALA A 387 -3.11 -24.98 -12.83
N GLY A 388 -3.65 -24.25 -13.80
CA GLY A 388 -4.34 -24.82 -14.96
C GLY A 388 -5.72 -25.44 -14.64
N ALA A 389 -6.28 -25.18 -13.47
CA ALA A 389 -7.64 -25.58 -13.12
C ALA A 389 -8.67 -24.71 -13.89
N ASP A 390 -9.76 -25.33 -14.36
CA ASP A 390 -10.94 -24.60 -14.80
C ASP A 390 -11.70 -24.01 -13.59
N THR A 391 -12.71 -23.17 -13.84
CA THR A 391 -13.48 -22.51 -12.78
C THR A 391 -14.10 -23.51 -11.80
N ASP A 392 -14.63 -24.62 -12.29
CA ASP A 392 -15.29 -25.63 -11.47
C ASP A 392 -14.28 -26.34 -10.55
N LYS A 393 -13.13 -26.74 -11.09
CA LYS A 393 -12.05 -27.34 -10.30
C LYS A 393 -11.45 -26.34 -9.33
N LEU A 394 -11.31 -25.07 -9.71
CA LEU A 394 -10.84 -24.01 -8.82
C LEU A 394 -11.80 -23.83 -7.63
N LEU A 395 -13.10 -23.68 -7.87
CA LEU A 395 -14.11 -23.58 -6.81
C LEU A 395 -14.13 -24.84 -5.93
N LYS A 396 -14.01 -26.02 -6.53
CA LYS A 396 -13.91 -27.29 -5.80
C LYS A 396 -12.68 -27.31 -4.88
N LEU A 397 -11.52 -26.85 -5.36
CA LEU A 397 -10.28 -26.81 -4.57
C LEU A 397 -10.33 -25.75 -3.47
N LEU A 398 -10.89 -24.57 -3.74
CA LEU A 398 -11.06 -23.47 -2.77
C LEU A 398 -12.08 -23.81 -1.68
N GLY A 399 -13.13 -24.56 -2.02
CA GLY A 399 -14.15 -25.00 -1.07
C GLY A 399 -13.74 -26.17 -0.16
N ARG A 400 -12.52 -26.71 -0.30
CA ARG A 400 -12.06 -27.83 0.53
C ARG A 400 -11.76 -27.34 1.95
N THR A 401 -12.52 -27.86 2.89
CA THR A 401 -12.27 -27.74 4.32
C THR A 401 -11.80 -29.08 4.88
N PRO A 402 -10.97 -29.08 5.94
CA PRO A 402 -10.54 -30.30 6.61
C PRO A 402 -11.64 -30.92 7.51
N THR A 403 -12.83 -30.33 7.52
CA THR A 403 -14.00 -30.80 8.26
C THR A 403 -15.14 -31.05 7.29
N SER A 404 -15.91 -32.10 7.52
CA SER A 404 -17.05 -32.47 6.67
C SER A 404 -18.19 -31.45 6.79
N ASN A 405 -18.71 -31.03 5.64
CA ASN A 405 -19.86 -30.12 5.55
C ASN A 405 -21.19 -30.86 5.66
N GLY A 406 -21.21 -32.16 5.36
CA GLY A 406 -22.37 -33.04 5.47
C GLY A 406 -21.92 -34.48 5.71
N TYR A 407 -22.87 -35.33 6.12
CA TYR A 407 -22.63 -36.73 6.43
C TYR A 407 -23.58 -37.60 5.63
N ALA A 408 -23.08 -38.74 5.17
CA ALA A 408 -23.85 -39.75 4.50
C ALA A 408 -23.55 -41.12 5.11
N TYR A 409 -24.50 -42.04 5.00
CA TYR A 409 -24.36 -43.41 5.44
C TYR A 409 -24.61 -44.39 4.29
N ARG A 410 -24.09 -45.61 4.42
CA ARG A 410 -24.31 -46.72 3.48
C ARG A 410 -24.74 -47.95 4.26
N ASN A 411 -25.60 -48.77 3.65
CA ASN A 411 -25.95 -50.06 4.23
C ASN A 411 -24.84 -51.07 3.96
N PHE A 412 -24.40 -51.76 5.00
CA PHE A 412 -23.44 -52.85 4.89
C PHE A 412 -24.15 -54.18 5.12
N VAL A 413 -23.96 -55.11 4.20
CA VAL A 413 -24.47 -56.47 4.31
C VAL A 413 -23.32 -57.45 4.38
N SER A 414 -23.45 -58.48 5.22
CA SER A 414 -22.47 -59.55 5.28
C SER A 414 -22.39 -60.28 3.94
N LEU A 415 -21.20 -60.72 3.57
CA LEU A 415 -20.97 -61.45 2.33
C LEU A 415 -21.84 -62.73 2.26
N ASP A 416 -22.08 -63.40 3.39
CA ASP A 416 -22.97 -64.56 3.50
C ASP A 416 -24.40 -64.24 3.04
N LEU A 417 -24.94 -63.10 3.50
CA LEU A 417 -26.27 -62.62 3.12
C LEU A 417 -26.30 -62.16 1.65
N LEU A 418 -25.24 -61.49 1.19
CA LEU A 418 -25.11 -61.07 -0.19
C LEU A 418 -25.12 -62.29 -1.13
N TYR A 419 -24.41 -63.35 -0.78
CA TYR A 419 -24.39 -64.61 -1.53
C TYR A 419 -25.78 -65.26 -1.61
N LEU A 420 -26.50 -65.32 -0.49
CA LEU A 420 -27.88 -65.82 -0.46
C LEU A 420 -28.81 -65.00 -1.37
N LEU A 421 -28.67 -63.68 -1.37
CA LEU A 421 -29.45 -62.79 -2.24
C LEU A 421 -29.11 -63.03 -3.72
N TYR A 422 -27.84 -63.09 -4.10
CA TYR A 422 -27.43 -63.37 -5.49
C TYR A 422 -27.97 -64.70 -6.02
N TRP A 423 -27.92 -65.75 -5.19
CA TRP A 423 -28.46 -67.06 -5.55
C TRP A 423 -29.97 -67.04 -5.76
N SER A 424 -30.70 -66.22 -4.98
CA SER A 424 -32.15 -66.06 -5.13
C SER A 424 -32.59 -65.34 -6.43
N TYR A 425 -31.67 -64.68 -7.12
CA TYR A 425 -31.89 -64.00 -8.41
C TYR A 425 -31.24 -64.72 -9.60
N ASP A 426 -30.96 -66.03 -9.49
CA ASP A 426 -30.34 -66.86 -10.54
C ASP A 426 -28.92 -66.40 -10.94
N GLY A 427 -28.24 -65.68 -10.04
CA GLY A 427 -26.86 -65.23 -10.22
C GLY A 427 -25.86 -66.37 -10.01
N GLY A 428 -25.24 -66.85 -11.08
CA GLY A 428 -24.30 -67.98 -11.07
C GLY A 428 -22.91 -67.73 -10.43
N VAL A 429 -22.79 -66.78 -9.50
CA VAL A 429 -21.50 -66.47 -8.83
C VAL A 429 -21.30 -67.46 -7.68
N SER A 430 -20.17 -68.18 -7.68
CA SER A 430 -19.81 -69.09 -6.59
C SER A 430 -19.32 -68.33 -5.34
N TRP A 431 -19.46 -68.94 -4.16
CA TRP A 431 -18.91 -68.37 -2.91
C TRP A 431 -17.40 -68.07 -3.02
N SER A 432 -16.65 -68.95 -3.68
CA SER A 432 -15.21 -68.76 -3.93
C SER A 432 -14.91 -67.52 -4.76
N GLU A 433 -15.71 -67.25 -5.80
CA GLU A 433 -15.53 -66.05 -6.64
C GLU A 433 -15.88 -64.78 -5.87
N LEU A 434 -16.94 -64.83 -5.05
CA LEU A 434 -17.35 -63.70 -4.24
C LEU A 434 -16.33 -63.35 -3.15
N VAL A 435 -15.76 -64.36 -2.47
CA VAL A 435 -14.67 -64.16 -1.51
C VAL A 435 -13.42 -63.63 -2.21
N LYS A 436 -13.07 -64.18 -3.38
CA LYS A 436 -11.92 -63.71 -4.16
C LYS A 436 -12.09 -62.24 -4.56
N TRP A 437 -13.26 -61.86 -5.08
CA TRP A 437 -13.59 -60.46 -5.39
C TRP A 437 -13.40 -59.56 -4.17
N TRP A 438 -13.97 -59.95 -3.02
CA TRP A 438 -13.83 -59.17 -1.79
C TRP A 438 -12.38 -59.05 -1.35
N GLU A 439 -11.59 -60.12 -1.48
CA GLU A 439 -10.16 -60.13 -1.15
C GLU A 439 -9.32 -59.24 -2.07
N GLU A 440 -9.65 -59.17 -3.37
CA GLU A 440 -9.02 -58.27 -4.34
C GLU A 440 -9.36 -56.80 -4.04
N GLU A 441 -10.63 -56.48 -3.81
CA GLU A 441 -11.08 -55.12 -3.48
C GLU A 441 -10.56 -54.61 -2.12
N SER A 442 -10.41 -55.51 -1.15
CA SER A 442 -9.93 -55.17 0.20
C SER A 442 -8.41 -55.27 0.39
N GLN A 443 -7.64 -55.45 -0.70
CA GLN A 443 -6.20 -55.69 -0.60
C GLN A 443 -5.46 -54.55 0.12
N GLN A 444 -5.79 -53.30 -0.18
CA GLN A 444 -5.13 -52.13 0.40
C GLN A 444 -5.38 -52.03 1.91
N PRO A 445 -6.63 -52.05 2.42
CA PRO A 445 -6.87 -52.05 3.85
C PRO A 445 -6.30 -53.23 4.63
N ARG A 446 -6.30 -54.42 4.02
CA ARG A 446 -5.73 -55.61 4.65
C ARG A 446 -4.20 -55.57 4.77
N ALA A 447 -3.54 -54.60 4.15
CA ALA A 447 -2.14 -54.33 4.44
C ALA A 447 -1.92 -53.80 5.87
N PHE A 448 -2.98 -53.30 6.52
CA PHE A 448 -2.92 -52.61 7.82
C PHE A 448 -3.59 -53.38 8.97
N GLN A 449 -4.43 -54.36 8.65
CA GLN A 449 -5.32 -55.02 9.60
C GLN A 449 -5.50 -56.50 9.26
N ASP A 450 -5.74 -57.31 10.30
CA ASP A 450 -6.15 -58.69 10.13
C ASP A 450 -7.49 -58.80 9.36
N PRO A 451 -7.76 -59.94 8.71
CA PRO A 451 -9.06 -60.18 8.10
C PRO A 451 -10.19 -59.99 9.11
N PRO A 452 -11.29 -59.30 8.74
CA PRO A 452 -12.38 -59.06 9.65
C PRO A 452 -13.06 -60.38 10.05
N ALA A 453 -13.62 -60.43 11.25
CA ALA A 453 -14.37 -61.57 11.77
C ALA A 453 -15.56 -61.95 10.85
N ARG A 454 -16.14 -60.96 10.17
CA ARG A 454 -17.12 -61.14 9.09
C ARG A 454 -16.83 -60.17 7.96
N ARG A 455 -16.89 -60.65 6.72
CA ARG A 455 -16.72 -59.81 5.51
C ARG A 455 -18.01 -59.08 5.21
N TYR A 456 -17.92 -57.78 4.96
CA TYR A 456 -19.06 -56.94 4.59
C TYR A 456 -18.85 -56.30 3.23
N ALA A 457 -19.94 -56.07 2.51
CA ALA A 457 -19.98 -55.29 1.28
C ALA A 457 -21.08 -54.23 1.40
N THR A 458 -20.89 -53.10 0.73
CA THR A 458 -21.89 -52.03 0.66
C THR A 458 -23.05 -52.43 -0.26
N LEU A 459 -24.28 -52.12 0.14
CA LEU A 459 -25.48 -52.29 -0.66
C LEU A 459 -26.06 -50.92 -1.02
N GLY A 460 -26.10 -50.60 -2.32
CA GLY A 460 -26.68 -49.36 -2.85
C GLY A 460 -25.76 -48.13 -2.78
N TRP A 461 -26.34 -46.96 -3.04
CA TRP A 461 -25.65 -45.66 -3.03
C TRP A 461 -25.67 -45.02 -1.63
N PRO A 462 -24.66 -44.20 -1.26
CA PRO A 462 -24.70 -43.42 -0.03
C PRO A 462 -25.97 -42.58 0.08
N GLN A 463 -26.55 -42.55 1.28
CA GLN A 463 -27.74 -41.80 1.64
C GLN A 463 -27.34 -40.64 2.55
N ASP A 464 -27.82 -39.43 2.25
CA ASP A 464 -27.57 -38.26 3.09
C ASP A 464 -28.22 -38.44 4.46
N LEU A 465 -27.51 -38.04 5.52
CA LEU A 465 -28.03 -38.04 6.88
C LEU A 465 -29.11 -36.96 7.01
N ARG A 466 -30.34 -37.37 7.35
CA ARG A 466 -31.52 -36.48 7.42
C ARG A 466 -31.83 -35.93 8.81
N ILE A 467 -31.28 -36.56 9.86
CA ILE A 467 -31.39 -36.07 11.24
C ILE A 467 -30.24 -35.12 11.56
N PRO A 468 -30.44 -34.12 12.45
CA PRO A 468 -29.36 -33.24 12.84
C PRO A 468 -28.30 -33.98 13.68
N LEU A 469 -27.07 -33.45 13.67
CA LEU A 469 -25.97 -34.04 14.43
C LEU A 469 -26.19 -33.98 15.94
N VAL A 470 -26.67 -32.85 16.45
CA VAL A 470 -26.90 -32.61 17.88
C VAL A 470 -28.32 -32.13 18.15
N ALA A 471 -28.75 -31.04 17.54
CA ALA A 471 -30.09 -30.49 17.66
C ALA A 471 -30.50 -29.81 16.34
N PRO A 472 -31.81 -29.65 16.06
CA PRO A 472 -32.31 -28.88 14.93
C PRO A 472 -31.84 -27.42 14.90
N GLU A 473 -31.83 -26.81 13.71
CA GLU A 473 -31.34 -25.43 13.49
C GLU A 473 -32.18 -24.35 14.22
N ASP A 474 -33.44 -24.63 14.58
CA ASP A 474 -34.30 -23.72 15.33
C ASP A 474 -33.99 -23.68 16.84
N VAL A 475 -33.14 -24.58 17.34
CA VAL A 475 -32.68 -24.57 18.72
C VAL A 475 -31.50 -23.60 18.87
N SER A 476 -31.62 -22.66 19.82
CA SER A 476 -30.54 -21.70 20.08
C SER A 476 -29.20 -22.42 20.40
N PRO A 477 -28.07 -22.04 19.77
CA PRO A 477 -26.76 -22.66 19.98
C PRO A 477 -26.28 -22.68 21.44
N GLU A 478 -26.72 -21.70 22.24
CA GLU A 478 -26.40 -21.55 23.67
C GLU A 478 -27.20 -22.51 24.57
N THR A 479 -28.21 -23.19 24.03
CA THR A 479 -28.99 -24.18 24.77
C THR A 479 -28.08 -25.35 25.15
N THR A 480 -28.07 -25.72 26.44
CA THR A 480 -27.33 -26.91 26.88
C THR A 480 -28.01 -28.19 26.40
N LEU A 481 -27.22 -29.25 26.13
CA LEU A 481 -27.76 -30.55 25.74
C LEU A 481 -28.78 -31.09 26.75
N ARG A 482 -28.59 -30.82 28.06
CA ARG A 482 -29.56 -31.13 29.12
C ARG A 482 -30.92 -30.49 28.87
N ALA A 483 -30.94 -29.19 28.62
CA ALA A 483 -32.18 -28.44 28.39
C ALA A 483 -32.88 -28.92 27.12
N TYR A 484 -32.11 -29.18 26.05
CA TYR A 484 -32.64 -29.75 24.81
C TYR A 484 -33.29 -31.13 25.04
N LEU A 485 -32.61 -32.03 25.76
CA LEU A 485 -33.15 -33.36 26.08
C LEU A 485 -34.39 -33.27 26.97
N GLN A 486 -34.41 -32.39 27.98
CA GLN A 486 -35.57 -32.22 28.85
C GLN A 486 -36.81 -31.71 28.10
N ALA A 487 -36.62 -30.91 27.06
CA ALA A 487 -37.71 -30.41 26.23
C ALA A 487 -38.22 -31.45 25.21
N ASN A 488 -37.36 -32.33 24.71
CA ASN A 488 -37.65 -33.20 23.56
C ASN A 488 -37.67 -34.70 23.89
N PHE A 489 -37.37 -35.10 25.14
CA PHE A 489 -37.37 -36.49 25.57
C PHE A 489 -38.05 -36.65 26.94
N THR A 490 -39.24 -37.26 26.94
CA THR A 490 -40.13 -37.32 28.13
C THR A 490 -40.05 -38.62 28.93
N LEU A 491 -39.39 -39.66 28.41
CA LEU A 491 -39.35 -40.99 29.04
C LEU A 491 -38.40 -41.06 30.25
N PHE A 492 -37.29 -40.31 30.19
CA PHE A 492 -36.28 -40.24 31.23
C PHE A 492 -35.68 -38.84 31.30
N THR A 493 -35.25 -38.45 32.50
CA THR A 493 -34.34 -37.31 32.63
C THR A 493 -32.94 -37.67 32.10
N PRO A 494 -32.11 -36.68 31.68
CA PRO A 494 -30.74 -36.96 31.24
C PRO A 494 -29.91 -37.78 32.24
N ASP A 495 -30.05 -37.51 33.53
CA ASP A 495 -29.31 -38.25 34.58
C ASP A 495 -29.84 -39.69 34.78
N GLU A 496 -31.12 -39.93 34.52
CA GLU A 496 -31.70 -41.28 34.53
C GLU A 496 -31.23 -42.13 33.35
N LEU A 497 -31.01 -41.53 32.18
CA LEU A 497 -30.46 -42.21 31.01
C LEU A 497 -29.09 -42.82 31.32
N LEU A 498 -28.30 -42.13 32.13
CA LEU A 498 -27.03 -42.67 32.63
C LEU A 498 -27.31 -43.63 33.79
N SER A 499 -27.90 -43.19 34.90
CA SER A 499 -27.90 -43.95 36.17
C SER A 499 -28.72 -45.25 36.20
N ARG A 500 -29.76 -45.42 35.36
CA ARG A 500 -30.64 -46.59 35.41
C ARG A 500 -30.00 -47.85 34.80
N PRO A 501 -30.34 -49.06 35.29
CA PRO A 501 -29.91 -50.31 34.66
C PRO A 501 -30.45 -50.44 33.22
N MET A 502 -29.65 -50.98 32.30
CA MET A 502 -30.01 -51.13 30.88
C MET A 502 -31.34 -51.87 30.67
N ARG A 503 -31.63 -52.90 31.47
CA ARG A 503 -32.91 -53.61 31.42
C ARG A 503 -34.11 -52.67 31.59
N VAL A 504 -34.05 -51.75 32.54
CA VAL A 504 -35.15 -50.80 32.81
C VAL A 504 -35.29 -49.79 31.65
N LEU A 505 -34.17 -49.35 31.08
CA LEU A 505 -34.15 -48.43 29.94
C LEU A 505 -34.78 -49.10 28.70
N PHE A 506 -34.35 -50.31 28.36
CA PHE A 506 -34.93 -51.08 27.26
C PHE A 506 -36.42 -51.38 27.48
N ASP A 507 -36.84 -51.75 28.69
CA ASP A 507 -38.25 -52.07 28.97
C ASP A 507 -39.20 -50.88 28.81
N LYS A 508 -38.73 -49.64 29.05
CA LYS A 508 -39.53 -48.43 28.79
C LYS A 508 -39.50 -47.94 27.35
N MET A 509 -38.46 -48.27 26.58
CA MET A 509 -38.24 -47.77 25.20
C MET A 509 -38.55 -48.82 24.12
N GLN A 510 -39.42 -49.80 24.42
CA GLN A 510 -39.79 -50.88 23.49
C GLN A 510 -40.71 -50.41 22.34
N PRO A 511 -40.70 -51.11 21.18
CA PRO A 511 -39.84 -52.24 20.83
C PRO A 511 -38.45 -51.81 20.32
N THR A 512 -38.25 -50.53 20.00
CA THR A 512 -36.98 -50.02 19.43
C THR A 512 -36.62 -48.66 20.05
N PRO A 513 -35.58 -48.58 20.88
CA PRO A 513 -35.25 -47.36 21.60
C PRO A 513 -34.92 -46.15 20.72
N SER A 514 -34.25 -46.34 19.59
CA SER A 514 -33.88 -45.24 18.69
C SER A 514 -35.07 -44.46 18.14
N LYS A 515 -36.24 -45.10 17.98
CA LYS A 515 -37.50 -44.44 17.56
C LYS A 515 -38.17 -43.64 18.67
N THR A 516 -37.75 -43.83 19.91
CA THR A 516 -38.25 -43.09 21.08
C THR A 516 -37.32 -41.94 21.50
N LEU A 517 -36.09 -41.95 21.00
CA LEU A 517 -35.10 -40.89 21.23
C LEU A 517 -35.33 -39.73 20.26
N PRO A 518 -34.99 -38.49 20.65
CA PRO A 518 -35.13 -37.33 19.77
C PRO A 518 -34.31 -37.48 18.47
N ASP A 519 -34.69 -36.72 17.44
CA ASP A 519 -33.94 -36.60 16.18
C ASP A 519 -32.61 -35.91 16.43
N SER A 520 -31.62 -36.69 16.86
CA SER A 520 -30.26 -36.26 17.19
C SER A 520 -29.31 -37.44 17.04
N LEU A 521 -28.35 -37.35 16.11
CA LEU A 521 -27.35 -38.42 15.92
C LEU A 521 -26.54 -38.64 17.20
N LEU A 522 -26.11 -37.56 17.87
CA LEU A 522 -25.35 -37.65 19.12
C LEU A 522 -26.07 -38.48 20.18
N VAL A 523 -27.36 -38.24 20.39
CA VAL A 523 -28.14 -38.93 21.43
C VAL A 523 -28.30 -40.41 21.10
N ARG A 524 -28.55 -40.74 19.83
CA ARG A 524 -28.66 -42.13 19.37
C ARG A 524 -27.32 -42.87 19.46
N LEU A 525 -26.21 -42.21 19.15
CA LEU A 525 -24.86 -42.75 19.32
C LEU A 525 -24.49 -42.93 20.80
N LEU A 526 -24.83 -41.98 21.67
CA LEU A 526 -24.62 -42.09 23.12
C LEU A 526 -25.38 -43.28 23.70
N TRP A 527 -26.65 -43.46 23.31
CA TRP A 527 -27.42 -44.66 23.68
C TRP A 527 -26.70 -45.93 23.25
N HIS A 528 -26.28 -46.01 21.99
CA HIS A 528 -25.58 -47.19 21.48
C HIS A 528 -24.26 -47.44 22.22
N ALA A 529 -23.50 -46.39 22.53
CA ALA A 529 -22.26 -46.50 23.31
C ALA A 529 -22.50 -47.02 24.74
N LEU A 530 -23.59 -46.62 25.38
CA LEU A 530 -23.99 -47.15 26.70
C LEU A 530 -24.38 -48.63 26.62
N VAL A 531 -25.09 -49.04 25.56
CA VAL A 531 -25.44 -50.46 25.32
C VAL A 531 -24.17 -51.29 25.13
N VAL A 532 -23.28 -50.88 24.23
CA VAL A 532 -22.03 -51.59 23.92
C VAL A 532 -21.15 -51.68 25.17
N SER A 533 -20.91 -50.56 25.87
CA SER A 533 -20.07 -50.56 27.07
C SER A 533 -20.64 -51.44 28.20
N ALA A 534 -21.96 -51.46 28.40
CA ALA A 534 -22.59 -52.35 29.38
C ALA A 534 -22.45 -53.84 29.00
N ALA A 535 -22.62 -54.15 27.71
CA ALA A 535 -22.39 -55.51 27.21
C ALA A 535 -20.94 -55.94 27.41
N GLU A 536 -19.98 -55.05 27.14
CA GLU A 536 -18.54 -55.33 27.32
C GLU A 536 -18.17 -55.65 28.77
N VAL A 537 -18.69 -54.90 29.75
CA VAL A 537 -18.50 -55.22 31.18
C VAL A 537 -19.00 -56.62 31.51
N ARG A 538 -20.20 -56.97 31.03
CA ARG A 538 -20.77 -58.29 31.26
C ARG A 538 -19.95 -59.39 30.58
N ARG A 539 -19.50 -59.16 29.35
CA ARG A 539 -18.64 -60.10 28.60
C ARG A 539 -17.31 -60.34 29.31
N ALA A 540 -16.68 -59.27 29.81
CA ALA A 540 -15.45 -59.36 30.58
C ALA A 540 -15.64 -60.19 31.85
N ARG A 541 -16.75 -60.03 32.57
CA ARG A 541 -17.10 -60.86 33.75
C ARG A 541 -17.21 -62.34 33.39
N LEU A 542 -17.74 -62.65 32.21
CA LEU A 542 -17.91 -64.02 31.70
C LEU A 542 -16.63 -64.59 31.05
N GLY A 543 -15.53 -63.84 31.02
CA GLY A 543 -14.27 -64.27 30.39
C GLY A 543 -14.33 -64.34 28.86
N GLN A 544 -15.22 -63.58 28.21
CA GLN A 544 -15.41 -63.58 26.75
C GLN A 544 -14.65 -62.42 26.10
N SER A 545 -13.68 -62.70 25.22
CA SER A 545 -12.78 -61.68 24.64
C SER A 545 -12.74 -61.59 23.10
N GLY A 546 -13.32 -62.54 22.36
CA GLY A 546 -13.33 -62.56 20.88
C GLY A 546 -14.39 -61.68 20.21
N PRO A 547 -14.58 -61.75 18.89
CA PRO A 547 -15.63 -61.02 18.19
C PRO A 547 -17.05 -61.30 18.68
N PHE A 548 -17.87 -60.26 18.83
CA PHE A 548 -19.27 -60.34 19.24
C PHE A 548 -20.20 -59.68 18.23
N LEU A 549 -20.48 -60.42 17.17
CA LEU A 549 -21.39 -60.03 16.10
C LEU A 549 -22.74 -60.75 16.23
N GLU A 550 -23.79 -60.05 15.81
CA GLU A 550 -25.13 -60.63 15.67
C GLU A 550 -25.13 -61.75 14.60
N PRO A 551 -25.91 -62.82 14.76
CA PRO A 551 -26.03 -63.85 13.73
C PRO A 551 -26.63 -63.28 12.43
N VAL A 552 -26.35 -63.91 11.30
CA VAL A 552 -26.86 -63.45 9.98
C VAL A 552 -28.39 -63.53 9.89
N GLN A 553 -28.99 -64.47 10.61
CA GLN A 553 -30.45 -64.64 10.69
C GLN A 553 -30.85 -64.92 12.14
N GLU A 554 -31.88 -64.23 12.62
CA GLU A 554 -32.50 -64.47 13.93
C GLU A 554 -34.01 -64.18 13.86
N ASN A 555 -34.77 -64.68 14.85
CA ASN A 555 -36.18 -64.38 14.96
C ASN A 555 -36.36 -62.91 15.40
N ALA A 556 -37.19 -62.14 14.68
CA ALA A 556 -37.44 -60.73 14.99
C ALA A 556 -38.00 -60.48 16.42
N ASN A 557 -38.57 -61.51 17.06
CA ASN A 557 -39.07 -61.43 18.44
C ASN A 557 -38.01 -61.78 19.51
N THR A 558 -36.81 -62.20 19.11
CA THR A 558 -35.70 -62.49 20.02
C THR A 558 -34.86 -61.23 20.18
N PRO A 559 -34.55 -60.78 21.42
CA PRO A 559 -33.63 -59.68 21.64
C PRO A 559 -32.28 -59.97 20.98
N ALA A 560 -31.71 -58.97 20.31
CA ALA A 560 -30.37 -59.07 19.72
C ALA A 560 -29.34 -59.51 20.78
N ARG A 561 -28.27 -60.22 20.39
CA ARG A 561 -27.25 -60.71 21.34
C ARG A 561 -26.65 -59.57 22.17
N LEU A 562 -26.41 -58.43 21.55
CA LEU A 562 -25.92 -57.22 22.21
C LEU A 562 -26.94 -56.68 23.21
N GLU A 563 -28.22 -56.63 22.85
CA GLU A 563 -29.30 -56.24 23.75
C GLU A 563 -29.38 -57.18 24.96
N ALA A 564 -29.43 -58.49 24.72
CA ALA A 564 -29.54 -59.50 25.76
C ALA A 564 -28.34 -59.42 26.73
N MET A 565 -27.13 -59.22 26.19
CA MET A 565 -25.92 -59.06 26.99
C MET A 565 -25.99 -57.80 27.87
N ALA A 566 -26.31 -56.64 27.28
CA ALA A 566 -26.42 -55.37 28.00
C ALA A 566 -27.52 -55.41 29.08
N ARG A 567 -28.69 -56.02 28.79
CA ARG A 567 -29.78 -56.23 29.75
C ARG A 567 -29.38 -57.09 30.95
N SER A 568 -28.42 -58.00 30.77
CA SER A 568 -27.98 -58.94 31.80
C SER A 568 -26.89 -58.39 32.72
N MET A 569 -26.34 -57.20 32.42
CA MET A 569 -25.34 -56.55 33.27
C MET A 569 -25.93 -56.16 34.63
N THR A 570 -25.21 -56.46 35.70
CA THR A 570 -25.55 -56.04 37.07
C THR A 570 -24.43 -55.19 37.70
N SER A 571 -24.70 -54.57 38.84
CA SER A 571 -23.68 -53.82 39.59
C SER A 571 -22.51 -54.69 40.06
N ASP A 572 -22.74 -55.99 40.30
CA ASP A 572 -21.70 -56.91 40.75
C ASP A 572 -20.64 -57.15 39.67
N ASP A 573 -21.00 -56.99 38.39
CA ASP A 573 -20.07 -57.15 37.27
C ASP A 573 -18.96 -56.09 37.28
N LEU A 574 -19.19 -54.94 37.93
CA LEU A 574 -18.21 -53.84 38.05
C LEU A 574 -17.09 -54.16 39.05
N THR A 575 -17.23 -55.21 39.87
CA THR A 575 -16.24 -55.55 40.91
C THR A 575 -14.94 -56.17 40.37
N VAL A 576 -14.93 -56.62 39.11
CA VAL A 576 -13.76 -57.29 38.49
C VAL A 576 -12.61 -56.34 38.18
N GLY A 577 -12.89 -55.03 38.10
CA GLY A 577 -11.92 -54.03 37.70
C GLY A 577 -11.37 -54.25 36.28
N GLY A 578 -10.23 -53.63 35.98
CA GLY A 578 -9.57 -53.72 34.68
C GLY A 578 -10.04 -52.67 33.66
N SER A 579 -9.41 -52.68 32.47
CA SER A 579 -9.57 -51.63 31.45
C SER A 579 -11.01 -51.48 30.95
N VAL A 580 -11.75 -52.58 30.84
CA VAL A 580 -13.16 -52.57 30.38
C VAL A 580 -14.06 -51.82 31.36
N VAL A 581 -13.93 -52.11 32.66
CA VAL A 581 -14.71 -51.44 33.71
C VAL A 581 -14.27 -49.97 33.83
N ALA A 582 -12.97 -49.68 33.72
CA ALA A 582 -12.46 -48.31 33.71
C ALA A 582 -13.05 -47.49 32.55
N LEU A 583 -13.07 -48.05 31.34
CA LEU A 583 -13.65 -47.41 30.18
C LEU A 583 -15.17 -47.21 30.33
N TYR A 584 -15.90 -48.20 30.87
CA TYR A 584 -17.33 -48.07 31.16
C TYR A 584 -17.63 -46.89 32.11
N HIS A 585 -16.83 -46.72 33.17
CA HIS A 585 -16.97 -45.57 34.07
C HIS A 585 -16.64 -44.25 33.36
N GLN A 586 -15.56 -44.19 32.57
CA GLN A 586 -15.20 -42.99 31.80
C GLN A 586 -16.28 -42.60 30.79
N VAL A 587 -16.84 -43.55 30.04
CA VAL A 587 -17.92 -43.30 29.07
C VAL A 587 -19.10 -42.59 29.74
N ARG A 588 -19.53 -43.06 30.91
CA ARG A 588 -20.67 -42.51 31.63
C ARG A 588 -20.36 -41.16 32.26
N GLU A 589 -19.16 -41.01 32.84
CA GLU A 589 -18.72 -39.74 33.41
C GLU A 589 -18.62 -38.66 32.32
N MET A 590 -18.01 -38.99 31.18
CA MET A 590 -17.84 -38.05 30.07
C MET A 590 -19.17 -37.74 29.41
N ALA A 591 -20.07 -38.72 29.23
CA ALA A 591 -21.44 -38.47 28.76
C ALA A 591 -22.19 -37.49 29.68
N ALA A 592 -22.03 -37.59 31.00
CA ALA A 592 -22.65 -36.66 31.94
C ALA A 592 -22.14 -35.21 31.77
N ARG A 593 -20.85 -35.02 31.46
CA ARG A 593 -20.26 -33.70 31.20
C ARG A 593 -20.81 -33.05 29.91
N LEU A 594 -21.14 -33.85 28.91
CA LEU A 594 -21.75 -33.35 27.67
C LEU A 594 -23.09 -32.66 27.92
N PHE A 595 -23.86 -33.10 28.92
CA PHE A 595 -25.17 -32.53 29.23
C PHE A 595 -25.11 -31.05 29.63
N SER A 596 -24.01 -30.57 30.21
CA SER A 596 -23.81 -29.15 30.52
C SER A 596 -23.20 -28.32 29.39
N THR A 597 -22.89 -28.94 28.24
CA THR A 597 -22.26 -28.26 27.11
C THR A 597 -23.33 -27.69 26.16
N PRO A 598 -23.16 -26.45 25.64
CA PRO A 598 -24.04 -25.89 24.62
C PRO A 598 -24.09 -26.74 23.34
N VAL A 599 -25.27 -26.81 22.71
CA VAL A 599 -25.47 -27.62 21.49
C VAL A 599 -24.64 -27.12 20.31
N GLY A 600 -24.42 -25.81 20.18
CA GLY A 600 -23.57 -25.26 19.12
C GLY A 600 -22.10 -25.69 19.23
N THR A 601 -21.55 -25.69 20.46
CA THR A 601 -20.20 -26.22 20.73
C THR A 601 -20.14 -27.71 20.41
N LEU A 602 -21.14 -28.49 20.83
CA LEU A 602 -21.18 -29.92 20.56
C LEU A 602 -21.28 -30.22 19.07
N GLU A 603 -22.04 -29.44 18.29
CA GLU A 603 -22.15 -29.63 16.85
C GLU A 603 -20.81 -29.48 16.15
N ARG A 604 -20.08 -28.39 16.45
CA ARG A 604 -18.73 -28.15 15.93
C ARG A 604 -17.77 -29.29 16.27
N VAL A 605 -17.71 -29.67 17.55
CA VAL A 605 -16.74 -30.66 18.04
C VAL A 605 -17.09 -32.08 17.59
N LEU A 606 -18.38 -32.42 17.48
CA LEU A 606 -18.85 -33.72 17.00
C LEU A 606 -18.43 -33.96 15.55
N ARG A 607 -18.43 -32.92 14.71
CA ARG A 607 -17.93 -33.05 13.32
C ARG A 607 -16.49 -33.53 13.29
N GLY A 608 -15.61 -32.87 14.04
CA GLY A 608 -14.21 -33.29 14.18
C GLY A 608 -14.07 -34.71 14.73
N THR A 609 -14.92 -35.10 15.68
CA THR A 609 -14.93 -36.45 16.29
C THR A 609 -15.34 -37.53 15.30
N LEU A 610 -16.41 -37.30 14.53
CA LEU A 610 -16.88 -38.22 13.48
C LEU A 610 -15.85 -38.34 12.35
N ASP A 611 -15.27 -37.23 11.91
CA ASP A 611 -14.25 -37.25 10.86
C ASP A 611 -13.01 -38.04 11.32
N SER A 612 -12.60 -37.89 12.59
CA SER A 612 -11.47 -38.64 13.19
C SER A 612 -11.76 -40.13 13.38
N ALA A 613 -13.04 -40.52 13.37
CA ALA A 613 -13.48 -41.90 13.37
C ALA A 613 -13.60 -42.48 11.97
N ALA A 614 -13.96 -41.65 11.00
CA ALA A 614 -14.21 -42.05 9.63
C ALA A 614 -12.93 -42.14 8.79
N PHE A 615 -12.17 -41.05 8.69
CA PHE A 615 -11.07 -40.94 7.73
C PHE A 615 -9.91 -40.04 8.18
N ARG A 616 -10.07 -39.14 9.15
CA ARG A 616 -9.01 -38.22 9.58
C ARG A 616 -7.99 -38.91 10.48
N LEU A 617 -6.76 -39.00 9.99
CA LEU A 617 -5.63 -39.59 10.71
C LEU A 617 -4.86 -38.58 11.57
N ASP A 618 -4.96 -37.28 11.27
CA ASP A 618 -4.10 -36.25 11.86
C ASP A 618 -4.14 -36.14 13.40
N PRO A 619 -5.29 -36.32 14.09
CA PRO A 619 -5.31 -36.25 15.55
C PRO A 619 -4.63 -37.45 16.20
N TRP A 620 -4.63 -38.61 15.53
CA TRP A 620 -3.97 -39.84 16.00
C TRP A 620 -2.46 -39.72 15.92
N VAL A 621 -1.93 -39.15 14.84
CA VAL A 621 -0.50 -38.87 14.69
C VAL A 621 -0.03 -37.81 15.68
N THR A 622 -0.79 -36.72 15.82
CA THR A 622 -0.48 -35.61 16.74
C THR A 622 -0.47 -36.05 18.21
N ALA A 623 -1.28 -37.06 18.58
CA ALA A 623 -1.38 -37.56 19.94
C ALA A 623 -0.05 -38.07 20.53
N TYR A 624 0.84 -38.63 19.70
CA TYR A 624 2.17 -39.10 20.12
C TYR A 624 3.03 -37.94 20.63
N ALA A 625 3.18 -36.89 19.81
CA ALA A 625 3.90 -35.69 20.18
C ALA A 625 3.26 -35.00 21.39
N TRP A 626 1.92 -34.92 21.41
CA TRP A 626 1.18 -34.31 22.51
C TRP A 626 1.37 -35.03 23.84
N ARG A 627 1.36 -36.37 23.87
CA ARG A 627 1.58 -37.15 25.10
C ARG A 627 2.94 -36.80 25.73
N ARG A 628 4.02 -36.82 24.95
CA ARG A 628 5.36 -36.49 25.43
C ARG A 628 5.44 -35.03 25.89
N LEU A 629 4.90 -34.11 25.11
CA LEU A 629 4.89 -32.68 25.44
C LEU A 629 4.12 -32.40 26.75
N LYS A 630 3.00 -33.09 27.00
CA LYS A 630 2.21 -32.95 28.23
C LYS A 630 3.02 -33.31 29.48
N SER A 631 3.91 -34.29 29.39
CA SER A 631 4.83 -34.66 30.48
C SER A 631 6.11 -33.82 30.55
N ALA A 632 6.44 -33.07 29.50
CA ALA A 632 7.64 -32.25 29.46
C ALA A 632 7.48 -30.99 30.31
N SER A 633 8.53 -30.61 31.03
CA SER A 633 8.60 -29.35 31.79
C SER A 633 9.99 -28.75 31.66
N ALA A 634 10.15 -27.46 31.96
CA ALA A 634 11.45 -26.78 31.92
C ALA A 634 12.47 -27.35 32.93
N GLN A 635 12.04 -28.21 33.85
CA GLN A 635 12.94 -28.94 34.77
C GLN A 635 13.49 -30.22 34.14
N THR A 636 12.76 -30.82 33.20
CA THR A 636 13.10 -32.10 32.57
C THR A 636 13.57 -31.95 31.12
N HIS A 637 13.20 -30.86 30.46
CA HIS A 637 13.45 -30.58 29.04
C HIS A 637 13.94 -29.13 28.84
N ALA A 638 14.81 -28.95 27.85
CA ALA A 638 15.19 -27.62 27.39
C ALA A 638 14.28 -27.17 26.24
N PHE A 639 13.75 -25.95 26.32
CA PHE A 639 12.90 -25.35 25.29
C PHE A 639 13.72 -24.33 24.50
N HIS A 640 13.71 -24.45 23.18
CA HIS A 640 14.56 -23.65 22.29
C HIS A 640 13.75 -23.06 21.14
N LEU A 641 13.94 -21.77 20.87
CA LEU A 641 13.39 -21.15 19.67
C LEU A 641 14.13 -21.60 18.42
N GLY A 642 13.36 -21.85 17.37
CA GLY A 642 13.88 -22.12 16.04
C GLY A 642 12.93 -21.56 14.98
N VAL A 643 13.24 -21.83 13.73
CA VAL A 643 12.39 -21.47 12.60
C VAL A 643 12.19 -22.64 11.67
N TYR A 644 11.07 -22.62 10.94
CA TYR A 644 10.80 -23.57 9.88
C TYR A 644 10.03 -22.91 8.72
N GLY A 645 10.29 -23.38 7.51
CA GLY A 645 9.55 -22.97 6.31
C GLY A 645 9.60 -24.06 5.25
N TRP A 646 8.57 -24.16 4.42
CA TRP A 646 8.64 -24.98 3.21
C TRP A 646 7.89 -24.35 2.04
N VAL A 647 8.28 -24.73 0.83
CA VAL A 647 7.60 -24.37 -0.42
C VAL A 647 7.45 -25.60 -1.29
N ASP A 648 6.22 -25.85 -1.73
CA ASP A 648 5.89 -26.98 -2.62
C ASP A 648 6.07 -26.64 -4.09
N ALA A 649 6.77 -27.55 -4.78
CA ALA A 649 7.05 -27.55 -6.21
C ALA A 649 7.40 -26.16 -6.80
N PRO A 650 8.37 -25.42 -6.23
CA PRO A 650 8.77 -24.14 -6.80
C PRO A 650 9.38 -24.37 -8.20
N ALA A 651 8.92 -23.60 -9.18
CA ALA A 651 9.33 -23.73 -10.57
C ALA A 651 9.73 -22.39 -11.18
N PRO A 652 10.59 -22.37 -12.21
CA PRO A 652 10.86 -21.17 -12.97
C PRO A 652 9.58 -20.59 -13.59
N GLY A 653 9.38 -19.29 -13.44
CA GLY A 653 8.24 -18.58 -14.02
C GLY A 653 8.51 -17.08 -14.14
N THR A 654 7.65 -16.39 -14.89
CA THR A 654 7.63 -14.93 -14.93
C THR A 654 6.82 -14.40 -13.75
N PRO A 655 7.35 -13.47 -12.94
CA PRO A 655 6.55 -12.78 -11.93
C PRO A 655 5.32 -12.12 -12.57
N GLY A 656 4.09 -12.36 -12.09
CA GLY A 656 2.86 -11.80 -12.66
C GLY A 656 1.60 -11.96 -11.77
N PRO A 657 0.55 -11.12 -11.91
CA PRO A 657 -0.12 -10.50 -10.75
C PRO A 657 -1.51 -11.07 -10.37
N THR A 658 -1.89 -10.87 -9.10
CA THR A 658 -3.26 -11.01 -8.56
C THR A 658 -4.16 -9.80 -8.87
N GLU A 659 -5.44 -9.81 -8.46
CA GLU A 659 -6.44 -8.73 -8.64
C GLU A 659 -5.99 -7.32 -8.22
N GLY A 660 -4.97 -7.19 -7.35
CA GLY A 660 -4.35 -5.90 -7.00
C GLY A 660 -3.52 -5.24 -8.11
N GLY A 661 -3.33 -5.93 -9.23
CA GLY A 661 -2.73 -5.38 -10.44
C GLY A 661 -1.25 -5.03 -10.36
N LEU A 662 -0.75 -4.64 -11.53
CA LEU A 662 0.50 -3.91 -11.73
C LEU A 662 0.18 -2.43 -11.61
N LEU A 663 0.64 -1.75 -10.56
CA LEU A 663 0.59 -0.29 -10.54
C LEU A 663 1.87 0.23 -11.17
N HIS A 664 1.79 0.49 -12.47
CA HIS A 664 2.85 1.15 -13.22
C HIS A 664 2.96 2.59 -12.75
N ALA A 665 4.17 2.98 -12.32
CA ALA A 665 4.48 4.31 -11.84
C ALA A 665 5.59 4.93 -12.71
N PRO A 666 5.51 6.23 -13.02
CA PRO A 666 6.54 6.92 -13.80
C PRO A 666 7.91 6.95 -13.12
N SER A 667 7.98 6.77 -11.80
CA SER A 667 9.21 6.77 -11.02
C SER A 667 9.16 5.79 -9.84
N GLU A 668 10.34 5.45 -9.30
CA GLU A 668 10.46 4.62 -8.10
C GLU A 668 9.79 5.25 -6.88
N ALA A 669 10.00 6.56 -6.65
CA ALA A 669 9.36 7.27 -5.54
C ALA A 669 7.83 7.20 -5.62
N GLN A 670 7.24 7.34 -6.82
CA GLN A 670 5.79 7.19 -7.02
C GLN A 670 5.33 5.74 -6.81
N ALA A 671 6.12 4.75 -7.24
CA ALA A 671 5.83 3.33 -6.97
C ALA A 671 5.80 3.04 -5.47
N VAL A 672 6.80 3.49 -4.72
CA VAL A 672 6.89 3.29 -3.27
C VAL A 672 5.78 4.05 -2.54
N THR A 673 5.44 5.27 -2.97
CA THR A 673 4.31 6.04 -2.44
C THR A 673 3.00 5.24 -2.57
N ALA A 674 2.74 4.68 -3.75
CA ALA A 674 1.56 3.87 -3.99
C ALA A 674 1.56 2.57 -3.15
N VAL A 675 2.72 1.94 -2.94
CA VAL A 675 2.84 0.77 -2.05
C VAL A 675 2.49 1.14 -0.61
N VAL A 676 3.01 2.25 -0.08
CA VAL A 676 2.74 2.69 1.30
C VAL A 676 1.26 3.05 1.49
N LEU A 677 0.67 3.79 0.54
CA LEU A 677 -0.76 4.13 0.58
C LEU A 677 -1.63 2.88 0.50
N ARG A 678 -1.27 1.93 -0.37
CA ARG A 678 -1.97 0.63 -0.48
C ARG A 678 -1.85 -0.20 0.79
N ASP A 679 -0.65 -0.27 1.38
CA ASP A 679 -0.43 -0.98 2.65
C ASP A 679 -1.31 -0.39 3.77
N LYS A 680 -1.41 0.95 3.84
CA LYS A 680 -2.33 1.60 4.78
C LYS A 680 -3.80 1.38 4.46
N ALA A 681 -4.21 1.42 3.18
CA ALA A 681 -5.58 1.07 2.79
C ALA A 681 -5.99 -0.35 3.19
N LEU A 682 -5.04 -1.30 3.19
CA LEU A 682 -5.30 -2.69 3.57
C LEU A 682 -5.28 -2.93 5.09
N ASN A 683 -4.42 -2.20 5.83
CA ASN A 683 -4.12 -2.49 7.24
C ASN A 683 -4.62 -1.43 8.24
N ASP A 684 -5.21 -0.31 7.80
CA ASP A 684 -5.72 0.70 8.73
C ASP A 684 -6.96 0.22 9.48
N ALA A 685 -7.08 0.63 10.74
CA ALA A 685 -8.20 0.28 11.61
C ALA A 685 -9.55 0.86 11.12
N GLU A 686 -9.51 1.91 10.30
CA GLU A 686 -10.66 2.52 9.65
C GLU A 686 -10.56 2.33 8.11
N PRO A 687 -11.23 1.31 7.54
CA PRO A 687 -11.03 0.89 6.14
C PRO A 687 -11.27 1.99 5.10
N SER A 688 -12.11 2.98 5.42
CA SER A 688 -12.43 4.08 4.51
C SER A 688 -11.39 5.20 4.49
N ARG A 689 -10.50 5.29 5.49
CA ARG A 689 -9.61 6.44 5.69
C ARG A 689 -8.55 6.59 4.59
N TRP A 690 -8.08 5.48 4.05
CA TRP A 690 -7.02 5.45 3.03
C TRP A 690 -7.52 4.90 1.69
N ASN A 691 -8.84 4.82 1.52
CA ASN A 691 -9.44 4.32 0.30
C ASN A 691 -9.47 5.42 -0.76
N MET A 692 -8.35 5.59 -1.45
CA MET A 692 -8.18 6.62 -2.48
C MET A 692 -8.63 6.09 -3.84
N ASN A 693 -9.77 6.57 -4.35
CA ASN A 693 -10.24 6.28 -5.70
C ASN A 693 -10.08 7.53 -6.58
N LEU A 694 -8.89 7.66 -7.17
CA LEU A 694 -8.51 8.85 -7.92
C LEU A 694 -8.76 8.64 -9.42
N ASP A 695 -9.74 9.33 -9.97
CA ASP A 695 -9.96 9.41 -11.42
C ASP A 695 -9.27 10.66 -12.02
N SER A 696 -8.88 10.58 -13.30
CA SER A 696 -8.13 11.66 -13.97
C SER A 696 -8.94 12.97 -14.14
N ASN A 697 -10.26 12.95 -14.09
CA ASN A 697 -11.07 14.16 -14.17
C ASN A 697 -11.11 14.87 -12.81
N ALA A 698 -11.32 14.12 -11.73
CA ALA A 698 -11.32 14.65 -10.38
C ALA A 698 -9.93 15.17 -9.99
N VAL A 699 -8.84 14.48 -10.35
CA VAL A 699 -7.47 14.96 -10.10
C VAL A 699 -7.20 16.29 -10.79
N ARG A 700 -7.56 16.43 -12.08
CA ARG A 700 -7.39 17.70 -12.80
C ARG A 700 -8.19 18.84 -12.18
N LEU A 701 -9.41 18.55 -11.73
CA LEU A 701 -10.26 19.55 -11.10
C LEU A 701 -9.76 19.92 -9.69
N ALA A 702 -9.25 18.96 -8.92
CA ALA A 702 -8.62 19.21 -7.63
C ALA A 702 -7.32 20.02 -7.77
N GLU A 703 -6.52 19.78 -8.79
CA GLU A 703 -5.32 20.57 -9.10
C GLU A 703 -5.67 22.02 -9.46
N GLN A 704 -6.71 22.24 -10.27
CA GLN A 704 -7.22 23.59 -10.56
C GLN A 704 -7.69 24.31 -9.29
N VAL A 705 -8.38 23.59 -8.39
CA VAL A 705 -8.76 24.14 -7.08
C VAL A 705 -7.51 24.50 -6.27
N ALA A 706 -6.51 23.62 -6.21
CA ALA A 706 -5.26 23.84 -5.50
C ALA A 706 -4.51 25.09 -6.01
N GLU A 707 -4.49 25.32 -7.33
CA GLU A 707 -3.84 26.49 -7.94
C GLU A 707 -4.52 27.80 -7.53
N GLN A 708 -5.86 27.84 -7.54
CA GLN A 708 -6.61 29.02 -7.11
C GLN A 708 -6.42 29.29 -5.60
N VAL A 709 -6.33 28.24 -4.78
CA VAL A 709 -6.04 28.38 -3.35
C VAL A 709 -4.63 28.92 -3.12
N ARG A 710 -3.63 28.48 -3.89
CA ARG A 710 -2.26 29.05 -3.87
C ARG A 710 -2.23 30.55 -4.22
N LEU A 711 -3.10 31.00 -5.10
CA LEU A 711 -3.26 32.43 -5.45
C LEU A 711 -3.98 33.26 -4.36
N GLY A 712 -4.35 32.64 -3.23
CA GLY A 712 -4.96 33.29 -2.08
C GLY A 712 -6.48 33.28 -2.05
N ALA A 713 -7.15 32.52 -2.93
CA ALA A 713 -8.60 32.34 -2.87
C ALA A 713 -8.99 31.29 -1.82
N HIS A 714 -10.05 31.54 -1.06
CA HIS A 714 -10.55 30.54 -0.10
C HIS A 714 -11.28 29.41 -0.83
N ILE A 715 -11.12 28.16 -0.39
CA ILE A 715 -11.63 26.97 -1.09
C ILE A 715 -13.15 27.01 -1.34
N GLN A 716 -13.92 27.55 -0.38
CA GLN A 716 -15.37 27.76 -0.51
C GLN A 716 -15.74 28.71 -1.65
N GLU A 717 -14.91 29.71 -1.94
CA GLU A 717 -15.12 30.65 -3.04
C GLU A 717 -14.78 30.01 -4.38
N VAL A 718 -13.71 29.21 -4.43
CA VAL A 718 -13.28 28.49 -5.64
C VAL A 718 -14.34 27.48 -6.07
N LEU A 719 -14.83 26.65 -5.13
CA LEU A 719 -15.94 25.74 -5.39
C LEU A 719 -17.23 26.48 -5.76
N GLY A 720 -17.48 27.64 -5.14
CA GLY A 720 -18.62 28.48 -5.48
C GLY A 720 -18.62 28.93 -6.94
N ARG A 721 -17.46 29.28 -7.49
CA ARG A 721 -17.33 29.67 -8.91
C ARG A 721 -17.66 28.50 -9.85
N GLU A 722 -17.21 27.30 -9.52
CA GLU A 722 -17.51 26.09 -10.29
C GLU A 722 -19.00 25.71 -10.23
N VAL A 723 -19.61 25.80 -9.05
CA VAL A 723 -21.05 25.61 -8.86
C VAL A 723 -21.85 26.63 -9.69
N GLU A 724 -21.45 27.90 -9.68
CA GLU A 724 -22.11 28.94 -10.48
C GLU A 724 -21.92 28.74 -11.99
N ARG A 725 -20.76 28.19 -12.41
CA ARG A 725 -20.49 27.81 -13.81
C ARG A 725 -21.44 26.70 -14.26
N VAL A 726 -21.68 25.68 -13.43
CA VAL A 726 -22.68 24.63 -13.69
C VAL A 726 -24.10 25.19 -13.70
N ALA A 727 -24.40 26.13 -12.80
CA ALA A 727 -25.70 26.79 -12.74
C ALA A 727 -26.02 27.57 -14.02
N ALA A 728 -25.00 28.15 -14.67
CA ALA A 728 -24.97 28.80 -16.00
C ALA A 728 -25.99 29.94 -16.26
N SER A 729 -27.07 30.02 -15.51
CA SER A 729 -28.16 30.98 -15.65
C SER A 729 -28.09 32.06 -14.57
N LYS A 730 -28.36 33.31 -14.96
CA LYS A 730 -28.36 34.45 -14.02
C LYS A 730 -29.33 34.26 -12.86
N ALA A 731 -30.49 33.64 -13.10
CA ALA A 731 -31.51 33.40 -12.09
C ALA A 731 -31.07 32.36 -11.04
N SER A 732 -30.53 31.22 -11.49
CA SER A 732 -30.03 30.18 -10.58
C SER A 732 -28.83 30.66 -9.76
N VAL A 733 -27.89 31.39 -10.39
CA VAL A 733 -26.74 31.97 -9.68
C VAL A 733 -27.17 32.98 -8.62
N ALA A 734 -28.11 33.88 -8.92
CA ALA A 734 -28.62 34.84 -7.95
C ALA A 734 -29.32 34.16 -6.77
N ALA A 735 -30.11 33.11 -7.03
CA ALA A 735 -30.75 32.32 -5.99
C ALA A 735 -29.74 31.59 -5.09
N LEU A 736 -28.71 30.96 -5.68
CA LEU A 736 -27.65 30.28 -4.93
C LEU A 736 -26.85 31.26 -4.06
N ARG A 737 -26.50 32.45 -4.55
CA ARG A 737 -25.80 33.49 -3.76
C ARG A 737 -26.63 34.05 -2.62
N MET A 738 -27.96 34.03 -2.73
CA MET A 738 -28.87 34.46 -1.66
C MET A 738 -29.07 33.37 -0.61
N GLN A 739 -29.21 32.12 -1.05
CA GLN A 739 -29.49 30.97 -0.19
C GLN A 739 -28.24 30.45 0.53
N PHE A 740 -27.07 30.55 -0.10
CA PHE A 740 -25.79 30.05 0.41
C PHE A 740 -24.69 31.13 0.35
N PRO A 741 -24.81 32.24 1.10
CA PRO A 741 -23.77 33.27 1.10
C PRO A 741 -22.55 32.85 1.92
N ILE A 742 -21.34 33.22 1.49
CA ILE A 742 -20.10 32.97 2.27
C ILE A 742 -20.14 33.66 3.64
N ARG A 743 -20.70 34.87 3.69
CA ARG A 743 -20.98 35.62 4.91
C ARG A 743 -22.33 36.30 4.75
N ALA A 744 -23.07 36.49 5.84
CA ALA A 744 -24.39 37.13 5.79
C ALA A 744 -24.40 38.48 5.05
N ALA A 745 -23.34 39.29 5.18
CA ALA A 745 -23.17 40.57 4.48
C ALA A 745 -22.98 40.46 2.95
N HIS A 746 -22.70 39.26 2.43
CA HIS A 746 -22.48 38.98 1.01
C HIS A 746 -23.71 38.36 0.32
N ALA A 747 -24.85 38.24 1.00
CA ALA A 747 -26.06 37.68 0.40
C ALA A 747 -26.43 38.37 -0.93
N GLY A 748 -26.54 37.58 -2.00
CA GLY A 748 -26.84 38.06 -3.36
C GLY A 748 -25.69 38.82 -4.05
N ARG A 749 -24.51 38.90 -3.43
CA ARG A 749 -23.31 39.58 -3.95
C ARG A 749 -22.11 38.60 -3.97
N ARG A 750 -21.07 38.88 -4.77
CA ARG A 750 -19.88 38.01 -4.94
C ARG A 750 -20.19 36.62 -5.49
N VAL A 751 -19.83 35.53 -4.79
CA VAL A 751 -19.96 34.12 -5.19
C VAL A 751 -20.63 33.35 -4.05
N CYS A 752 -21.38 32.28 -4.36
CA CYS A 752 -21.98 31.40 -3.35
C CYS A 752 -20.90 30.61 -2.57
N ASN A 753 -21.26 30.11 -1.39
CA ASN A 753 -20.45 29.14 -0.65
C ASN A 753 -20.61 27.77 -1.33
N GLY A 754 -19.62 27.36 -2.12
CA GLY A 754 -19.70 26.12 -2.90
C GLY A 754 -19.82 24.86 -2.04
N GLU A 755 -19.14 24.82 -0.88
CA GLU A 755 -19.22 23.70 0.06
C GLU A 755 -20.64 23.52 0.61
N ALA A 756 -21.25 24.62 1.06
CA ALA A 756 -22.62 24.61 1.57
C ALA A 756 -23.65 24.19 0.51
N VAL A 757 -23.42 24.57 -0.76
CA VAL A 757 -24.27 24.13 -1.88
C VAL A 757 -24.10 22.62 -2.15
N LEU A 758 -22.88 22.10 -2.09
CA LEU A 758 -22.59 20.69 -2.36
C LEU A 758 -23.09 19.76 -1.23
N GLN A 759 -23.21 20.26 0.01
CA GLN A 759 -23.77 19.53 1.15
C GLN A 759 -25.31 19.65 1.26
N ALA A 760 -25.92 20.62 0.59
CA ALA A 760 -27.36 20.81 0.62
C ALA A 760 -28.12 19.66 -0.06
N ASP A 761 -29.36 19.41 0.40
CA ASP A 761 -30.26 18.46 -0.26
C ASP A 761 -30.46 18.88 -1.73
N PRO A 762 -30.12 18.02 -2.72
CA PRO A 762 -30.28 18.34 -4.14
C PRO A 762 -31.70 18.74 -4.52
N SER A 763 -32.73 18.31 -3.78
CA SER A 763 -34.13 18.68 -4.02
C SER A 763 -34.36 20.20 -3.84
N THR A 764 -33.60 20.83 -2.95
CA THR A 764 -33.74 22.24 -2.53
C THR A 764 -32.99 23.24 -3.42
N LEU A 765 -32.14 22.75 -4.33
CA LEU A 765 -31.31 23.58 -5.19
C LEU A 765 -32.11 24.09 -6.42
N PRO A 766 -32.00 25.39 -6.77
CA PRO A 766 -32.70 26.01 -7.91
C PRO A 766 -32.03 25.68 -9.26
N LEU A 767 -31.84 24.38 -9.51
CA LEU A 767 -31.12 23.81 -10.66
C LEU A 767 -31.96 22.73 -11.36
N THR A 768 -31.68 22.49 -12.64
CA THR A 768 -32.29 21.38 -13.40
C THR A 768 -31.70 20.03 -13.02
N ALA A 769 -32.37 18.92 -13.35
CA ALA A 769 -31.85 17.57 -13.09
C ALA A 769 -30.48 17.31 -13.76
N ALA A 770 -30.29 17.82 -14.99
CA ALA A 770 -29.01 17.71 -15.71
C ALA A 770 -27.88 18.48 -15.01
N GLN A 771 -28.18 19.68 -14.47
CA GLN A 771 -27.20 20.46 -13.72
C GLN A 771 -26.88 19.84 -12.36
N LYS A 772 -27.88 19.27 -11.67
CA LYS A 772 -27.66 18.52 -10.43
C LYS A 772 -26.75 17.31 -10.65
N ALA A 773 -26.89 16.60 -11.76
CA ALA A 773 -25.99 15.51 -12.13
C ALA A 773 -24.53 15.99 -12.31
N GLN A 774 -24.33 17.21 -12.81
CA GLN A 774 -22.99 17.82 -12.97
C GLN A 774 -22.37 18.30 -11.64
N LEU A 775 -23.14 18.41 -10.55
CA LEU A 775 -22.61 18.70 -9.22
C LEU A 775 -22.05 17.46 -8.50
N VAL A 776 -22.40 16.25 -8.94
CA VAL A 776 -21.94 15.00 -8.31
C VAL A 776 -20.41 14.86 -8.36
N PRO A 777 -19.74 15.06 -9.51
CA PRO A 777 -18.28 15.04 -9.57
C PRO A 777 -17.63 16.13 -8.71
N LEU A 778 -18.23 17.32 -8.61
CA LEU A 778 -17.71 18.43 -7.79
C LEU A 778 -17.70 18.11 -6.30
N ARG A 779 -18.60 17.24 -5.82
CA ARG A 779 -18.60 16.77 -4.44
C ARG A 779 -17.37 15.90 -4.13
N GLN A 780 -16.96 15.08 -5.10
CA GLN A 780 -15.79 14.21 -4.98
C GLN A 780 -14.46 14.97 -5.04
N VAL A 781 -14.44 16.20 -5.58
CA VAL A 781 -13.22 17.00 -5.70
C VAL A 781 -12.60 17.34 -4.35
N LEU A 782 -13.40 17.59 -3.31
CA LEU A 782 -12.88 17.88 -1.97
C LEU A 782 -12.18 16.66 -1.35
N ASP A 783 -12.79 15.49 -1.50
CA ASP A 783 -12.21 14.23 -1.03
C ASP A 783 -10.91 13.93 -1.80
N VAL A 784 -10.94 14.06 -3.13
CA VAL A 784 -9.76 13.87 -3.98
C VAL A 784 -8.67 14.92 -3.68
N TYR A 785 -9.04 16.15 -3.36
CA TYR A 785 -8.09 17.19 -2.95
C TYR A 785 -7.40 16.83 -1.62
N GLY A 786 -8.15 16.30 -0.65
CA GLY A 786 -7.59 15.76 0.59
C GLY A 786 -6.68 14.55 0.36
N ASP A 787 -7.13 13.59 -0.44
CA ASP A 787 -6.37 12.39 -0.82
C ASP A 787 -5.04 12.74 -1.50
N LEU A 788 -5.06 13.73 -2.41
CA LEU A 788 -3.86 14.19 -3.10
C LEU A 788 -2.85 14.86 -2.16
N LEU A 789 -3.30 15.60 -1.15
CA LEU A 789 -2.41 16.19 -0.14
C LEU A 789 -1.78 15.13 0.76
N VAL A 790 -2.53 14.10 1.12
CA VAL A 790 -2.00 12.94 1.86
C VAL A 790 -1.01 12.16 1.00
N ALA A 791 -1.34 11.92 -0.28
CA ALA A 791 -0.44 11.27 -1.22
C ALA A 791 0.85 12.08 -1.44
N GLU A 792 0.75 13.41 -1.51
CA GLU A 792 1.89 14.32 -1.61
C GLU A 792 2.79 14.25 -0.36
N ALA A 793 2.19 14.25 0.84
CA ALA A 793 2.93 14.10 2.08
C ALA A 793 3.68 12.77 2.13
N VAL A 794 3.03 11.66 1.78
CA VAL A 794 3.68 10.34 1.71
C VAL A 794 4.79 10.33 0.66
N HIS A 795 4.56 10.95 -0.51
CA HIS A 795 5.56 11.05 -1.57
C HIS A 795 6.83 11.77 -1.09
N HIS A 796 6.68 12.87 -0.36
CA HIS A 796 7.80 13.61 0.20
C HIS A 796 8.48 12.90 1.37
N VAL A 797 7.75 12.16 2.22
CA VAL A 797 8.35 11.31 3.27
C VAL A 797 9.22 10.24 2.63
N VAL A 798 8.71 9.52 1.63
CA VAL A 798 9.44 8.48 0.89
C VAL A 798 10.65 9.07 0.16
N SER A 799 10.54 10.31 -0.33
CA SER A 799 11.61 11.03 -1.00
C SER A 799 12.60 11.72 -0.05
N GLY A 800 12.47 11.56 1.28
CA GLY A 800 13.36 12.15 2.28
C GLY A 800 13.21 13.67 2.49
N ARG A 801 12.09 14.26 2.08
CA ARG A 801 11.78 15.71 2.15
C ARG A 801 10.72 16.00 3.22
N GLY A 802 11.05 15.74 4.49
CA GLY A 802 10.11 15.82 5.62
C GLY A 802 9.44 17.19 5.82
N ASP A 803 10.16 18.29 5.57
CA ASP A 803 9.61 19.64 5.74
C ASP A 803 8.44 19.93 4.78
N ILE A 804 8.55 19.47 3.53
CA ILE A 804 7.49 19.62 2.52
C ILE A 804 6.32 18.69 2.84
N ALA A 805 6.58 17.50 3.36
CA ALA A 805 5.53 16.62 3.84
C ALA A 805 4.73 17.26 5.00
N GLY A 806 5.42 17.94 5.92
CA GLY A 806 4.78 18.75 6.97
C GLY A 806 3.89 19.84 6.40
N ALA A 807 4.39 20.60 5.42
CA ALA A 807 3.61 21.65 4.74
C ALA A 807 2.37 21.10 4.01
N ALA A 808 2.47 19.93 3.37
CA ALA A 808 1.33 19.25 2.74
C ALA A 808 0.27 18.82 3.78
N MET A 809 0.70 18.32 4.95
CA MET A 809 -0.21 17.95 6.04
C MET A 809 -0.85 19.17 6.73
N ASP A 810 -0.11 20.26 6.90
CA ASP A 810 -0.67 21.54 7.38
C ASP A 810 -1.74 22.07 6.42
N ALA A 811 -1.50 21.95 5.11
CA ALA A 811 -2.48 22.30 4.09
C ALA A 811 -3.71 21.37 4.11
N ALA A 812 -3.52 20.07 4.35
CA ALA A 812 -4.61 19.11 4.52
C ALA A 812 -5.47 19.43 5.77
N ALA A 813 -4.83 19.94 6.83
CA ALA A 813 -5.51 20.46 8.01
C ALA A 813 -6.12 21.87 7.83
N GLY A 814 -5.95 22.50 6.65
CA GLY A 814 -6.46 23.82 6.32
C GLY A 814 -5.69 24.98 6.98
N LEU A 815 -4.48 24.73 7.49
CA LEU A 815 -3.66 25.73 8.20
C LEU A 815 -2.82 26.60 7.24
N THR A 816 -2.47 26.06 6.07
CA THR A 816 -1.59 26.71 5.08
C THR A 816 -2.08 26.47 3.65
N ALA A 817 -1.50 27.18 2.68
CA ALA A 817 -1.76 26.94 1.27
C ALA A 817 -1.09 25.62 0.82
N PRO A 818 -1.70 24.86 -0.12
CA PRO A 818 -1.15 23.58 -0.56
C PRO A 818 0.15 23.77 -1.36
N PRO A 819 1.16 22.90 -1.18
CA PRO A 819 2.35 22.89 -2.03
C PRO A 819 2.00 22.48 -3.48
N ASN A 820 2.94 22.62 -4.40
CA ASN A 820 2.79 22.05 -5.75
C ASN A 820 2.77 20.53 -5.65
N LEU A 821 1.79 19.88 -6.27
CA LEU A 821 1.60 18.44 -6.20
C LEU A 821 2.56 17.74 -7.17
N GLU A 822 3.71 17.29 -6.67
CA GLU A 822 4.69 16.53 -7.45
C GLU A 822 4.25 15.08 -7.68
N VAL A 823 3.43 14.50 -6.80
CA VAL A 823 3.03 13.09 -6.86
C VAL A 823 2.28 12.75 -8.15
N ILE A 824 1.56 13.70 -8.73
CA ILE A 824 0.81 13.56 -10.00
C ILE A 824 1.62 13.93 -11.24
N GLN A 825 2.83 14.48 -11.07
CA GLN A 825 3.68 14.85 -12.21
C GLN A 825 4.34 13.62 -12.82
N THR A 826 4.22 13.48 -14.14
CA THR A 826 4.95 12.45 -14.87
C THR A 826 6.40 12.89 -15.03
N ARG A 827 7.31 12.33 -14.24
CA ARG A 827 8.75 12.54 -14.45
C ARG A 827 9.17 11.80 -15.72
N ARG A 828 9.73 12.53 -16.67
CA ARG A 828 10.30 12.00 -17.91
C ARG A 828 11.77 12.37 -17.94
N THR A 829 12.63 11.42 -18.27
CA THR A 829 14.01 11.73 -18.65
C THR A 829 14.01 12.32 -20.04
N GLY A 830 14.94 13.22 -20.31
CA GLY A 830 15.08 13.87 -21.60
C GLY A 830 16.28 14.80 -21.60
N ARG A 831 16.69 15.24 -22.78
CA ARG A 831 17.79 16.20 -22.92
C ARG A 831 17.25 17.63 -22.95
N ALA A 832 18.01 18.58 -22.39
CA ALA A 832 17.64 19.98 -22.45
C ALA A 832 18.00 20.59 -23.82
N VAL A 833 17.10 21.42 -24.31
CA VAL A 833 17.21 22.14 -25.58
C VAL A 833 16.97 23.61 -25.31
N ASN A 834 17.99 24.44 -25.47
CA ASN A 834 17.89 25.88 -25.29
C ASN A 834 17.82 26.58 -26.65
N THR A 835 17.05 27.66 -26.71
CA THR A 835 16.95 28.48 -27.92
C THR A 835 17.08 29.95 -27.57
N ASN A 836 17.94 30.65 -28.30
CA ASN A 836 18.15 32.08 -28.20
C ASN A 836 17.93 32.74 -29.55
N VAL A 837 17.17 33.84 -29.55
CA VAL A 837 16.90 34.63 -30.74
C VAL A 837 17.41 36.04 -30.53
N VAL A 838 18.36 36.45 -31.37
CA VAL A 838 19.04 37.74 -31.28
C VAL A 838 18.83 38.55 -32.55
N MET A 839 18.93 39.86 -32.42
CA MET A 839 18.70 40.82 -33.50
C MET A 839 19.92 41.71 -33.62
N ALA A 840 20.48 41.80 -34.83
CA ALA A 840 21.73 42.50 -35.09
C ALA A 840 21.55 43.69 -36.04
N LEU A 841 22.21 44.80 -35.71
CA LEU A 841 22.29 46.01 -36.53
C LEU A 841 23.75 46.42 -36.75
N PRO A 842 24.06 47.08 -37.88
CA PRO A 842 25.33 47.77 -38.05
C PRO A 842 25.53 48.82 -36.95
N VAL A 843 26.74 48.90 -36.37
CA VAL A 843 27.05 49.94 -35.38
C VAL A 843 27.01 51.31 -36.06
N ALA A 844 26.13 52.18 -35.57
CA ALA A 844 26.13 53.58 -35.98
C ALA A 844 27.14 54.40 -35.18
N GLN A 845 27.66 55.47 -35.80
CA GLN A 845 28.59 56.39 -35.15
C GLN A 845 27.89 57.14 -34.01
N ASP A 846 28.57 57.18 -32.85
CA ASP A 846 28.09 57.93 -31.70
C ASP A 846 28.03 59.44 -31.99
N PRO A 847 26.92 60.12 -31.64
CA PRO A 847 26.84 61.57 -31.77
C PRO A 847 27.77 62.27 -30.77
N GLN A 848 28.27 63.46 -31.15
CA GLN A 848 28.99 64.33 -30.22
C GLN A 848 28.01 64.98 -29.24
N PRO A 849 28.25 64.94 -27.91
CA PRO A 849 27.36 65.58 -26.94
C PRO A 849 27.27 67.10 -27.13
N ALA A 850 26.06 67.58 -27.43
CA ALA A 850 25.69 68.99 -27.43
C ALA A 850 24.28 69.15 -26.83
N PHE A 851 23.92 70.36 -26.38
CA PHE A 851 22.61 70.60 -25.73
C PHE A 851 21.41 70.26 -26.64
N ASP A 852 21.61 70.30 -27.95
CA ASP A 852 20.61 70.03 -28.99
C ASP A 852 20.73 68.61 -29.59
N THR A 853 21.55 67.74 -28.99
CA THR A 853 21.68 66.35 -29.45
C THR A 853 20.45 65.53 -29.02
N SER A 854 19.89 64.73 -29.95
CA SER A 854 18.79 63.80 -29.64
C SER A 854 19.21 62.80 -28.55
N PRO A 855 18.48 62.72 -27.42
CA PRO A 855 18.77 61.77 -26.35
C PRO A 855 18.51 60.33 -26.79
N GLY A 856 17.48 60.09 -27.62
CA GLY A 856 17.21 58.78 -28.22
C GLY A 856 18.37 58.29 -29.09
N ARG A 857 19.01 59.19 -29.85
CA ARG A 857 20.19 58.88 -30.68
C ARG A 857 21.45 58.64 -29.85
N VAL A 858 21.61 59.29 -28.69
CA VAL A 858 22.74 59.03 -27.77
C VAL A 858 22.56 57.69 -27.06
N ALA A 859 21.33 57.40 -26.64
CA ALA A 859 20.96 56.17 -25.94
C ALA A 859 21.07 54.94 -26.84
N GLU A 860 20.60 55.01 -28.10
CA GLU A 860 20.78 53.93 -29.08
C GLU A 860 20.96 54.46 -30.53
N PRO A 861 22.22 54.73 -30.93
CA PRO A 861 22.53 55.24 -32.27
C PRO A 861 22.14 54.29 -33.39
N SER A 862 22.28 52.97 -33.20
CA SER A 862 22.10 51.98 -34.26
C SER A 862 20.61 51.78 -34.58
N VAL A 863 19.75 51.76 -33.56
CA VAL A 863 18.29 51.74 -33.77
C VAL A 863 17.83 53.06 -34.41
N ALA A 864 18.36 54.21 -33.99
CA ALA A 864 18.04 55.49 -34.62
C ALA A 864 18.37 55.49 -36.13
N ALA A 865 19.54 54.99 -36.52
CA ALA A 865 19.92 54.84 -37.93
C ALA A 865 19.02 53.83 -38.67
N PHE A 866 18.66 52.71 -38.03
CA PHE A 866 17.76 51.72 -38.59
C PHE A 866 16.35 52.27 -38.85
N LEU A 867 15.79 53.05 -37.92
CA LEU A 867 14.51 53.71 -38.10
C LEU A 867 14.54 54.67 -39.29
N VAL A 868 15.57 55.52 -39.39
CA VAL A 868 15.73 56.43 -40.55
C VAL A 868 15.77 55.67 -41.88
N ALA A 869 16.44 54.51 -41.91
CA ALA A 869 16.50 53.68 -43.11
C ALA A 869 15.15 53.01 -43.47
N ARG A 870 14.30 52.71 -42.47
CA ARG A 870 13.05 51.94 -42.67
C ARG A 870 11.78 52.78 -42.78
N VAL A 871 11.70 53.90 -42.06
CA VAL A 871 10.54 54.81 -42.08
C VAL A 871 10.86 56.17 -42.70
N GLY A 872 12.07 56.33 -43.25
CA GLY A 872 12.54 57.56 -43.90
C GLY A 872 13.14 58.58 -42.94
N PRO A 873 13.98 59.51 -43.45
CA PRO A 873 14.52 60.61 -42.66
C PRO A 873 13.43 61.62 -42.26
N ALA A 874 13.70 62.45 -41.25
CA ALA A 874 12.75 63.39 -40.67
C ALA A 874 12.19 64.45 -41.66
N ASN A 875 12.79 64.59 -42.84
CA ASN A 875 12.37 65.50 -43.92
C ASN A 875 11.73 64.76 -45.11
N ALA A 876 11.39 63.48 -44.97
CA ALA A 876 10.75 62.68 -46.02
C ALA A 876 9.22 62.69 -45.90
N ALA A 877 8.55 62.25 -46.97
CA ALA A 877 7.09 62.21 -47.08
C ALA A 877 6.37 61.50 -45.91
N PRO A 878 6.84 60.35 -45.34
CA PRO A 878 6.18 59.71 -44.20
C PRO A 878 6.12 60.57 -42.93
N TRP A 879 6.97 61.59 -42.84
CA TRP A 879 7.11 62.50 -41.71
C TRP A 879 6.64 63.92 -42.06
N ARG A 880 5.67 64.03 -42.97
CA ARG A 880 5.08 65.29 -43.44
C ARG A 880 3.67 65.45 -42.85
N TRP A 881 3.37 66.64 -42.36
CA TRP A 881 2.02 67.07 -41.97
C TRP A 881 1.64 68.31 -42.77
N ARG A 882 0.42 68.35 -43.30
CA ARG A 882 -0.11 69.54 -43.95
C ARG A 882 -1.03 70.29 -43.01
N VAL A 883 -0.75 71.57 -42.79
CA VAL A 883 -1.60 72.48 -42.01
C VAL A 883 -2.36 73.43 -42.94
N VAL A 884 -3.64 73.63 -42.63
CA VAL A 884 -4.51 74.61 -43.28
C VAL A 884 -4.39 75.92 -42.51
N LEU A 885 -3.86 76.95 -43.18
CA LEU A 885 -3.72 78.29 -42.62
C LEU A 885 -5.08 79.02 -42.55
N PRO A 886 -5.21 80.09 -41.74
CA PRO A 886 -6.47 80.85 -41.64
C PRO A 886 -6.97 81.44 -42.97
N ASP A 887 -6.08 81.64 -43.95
CA ASP A 887 -6.39 82.10 -45.30
C ASP A 887 -6.71 80.95 -46.29
N SER A 888 -6.86 79.72 -45.78
CA SER A 888 -7.07 78.47 -46.54
C SER A 888 -5.89 78.04 -47.42
N SER A 889 -4.72 78.67 -47.31
CA SER A 889 -3.50 78.16 -47.95
C SER A 889 -2.91 76.99 -47.15
N LEU A 890 -2.14 76.14 -47.83
CA LEU A 890 -1.58 74.92 -47.25
C LEU A 890 -0.08 75.10 -47.02
N GLN A 891 0.38 74.69 -45.84
CA GLN A 891 1.80 74.64 -45.50
C GLN A 891 2.17 73.20 -45.09
N ASP A 892 3.24 72.68 -45.68
CA ASP A 892 3.82 71.40 -45.26
C ASP A 892 4.82 71.66 -44.11
N ILE A 893 4.71 70.88 -43.04
CA ILE A 893 5.62 70.86 -41.89
C ILE A 893 6.16 69.43 -41.78
N PHE A 894 7.48 69.29 -41.74
CA PHE A 894 8.16 68.01 -41.58
C PHE A 894 8.62 67.81 -40.13
N LEU A 895 8.88 66.56 -39.74
CA LEU A 895 9.44 66.25 -38.42
C LEU A 895 10.78 66.98 -38.17
N ALA A 896 11.56 67.19 -39.23
CA ALA A 896 12.81 67.95 -39.19
C ALA A 896 12.58 69.44 -38.83
N ASP A 897 11.46 70.04 -39.21
CA ASP A 897 11.13 71.43 -38.90
C ASP A 897 10.83 71.61 -37.41
N LEU A 898 10.35 70.55 -36.75
CA LEU A 898 10.20 70.45 -35.30
C LEU A 898 11.53 70.17 -34.58
N GLY A 899 12.64 70.01 -35.31
CA GLY A 899 13.93 69.63 -34.77
C GLY A 899 14.00 68.21 -34.21
N LEU A 900 13.00 67.37 -34.48
CA LEU A 900 12.92 65.99 -33.99
C LEU A 900 13.47 65.00 -35.02
N GLN A 901 13.99 63.87 -34.54
CA GLN A 901 14.36 62.71 -35.35
C GLN A 901 13.31 61.60 -35.20
N PRO A 902 13.25 60.60 -36.11
CA PRO A 902 12.31 59.49 -35.99
C PRO A 902 12.39 58.75 -34.64
N ILE A 903 13.58 58.67 -34.04
CA ILE A 903 13.79 58.07 -32.72
C ILE A 903 13.17 58.91 -31.59
N ASP A 904 13.12 60.24 -31.74
CA ASP A 904 12.53 61.15 -30.75
C ASP A 904 10.99 61.14 -30.85
N ALA A 905 10.45 60.99 -32.07
CA ALA A 905 9.01 60.94 -32.30
C ALA A 905 8.33 59.77 -31.58
N VAL A 906 9.03 58.63 -31.43
CA VAL A 906 8.52 57.46 -30.69
C VAL A 906 8.32 57.79 -29.21
N LEU A 907 9.11 58.71 -28.65
CA LEU A 907 9.06 59.08 -27.23
C LEU A 907 7.84 59.94 -26.85
N LEU A 908 7.15 60.51 -27.84
CA LEU A 908 6.00 61.39 -27.65
C LEU A 908 4.68 60.62 -27.80
N SER A 909 3.58 61.14 -27.26
CA SER A 909 2.23 60.66 -27.58
C SER A 909 1.76 61.18 -28.94
N GLU A 910 0.77 60.52 -29.53
CA GLU A 910 0.17 60.94 -30.81
C GLU A 910 -0.37 62.38 -30.72
N GLU A 911 -0.97 62.73 -29.56
CA GLU A 911 -1.51 64.06 -29.27
C GLU A 911 -0.41 65.12 -29.08
N GLN A 912 0.69 64.76 -28.39
CA GLN A 912 1.83 65.66 -28.18
C GLN A 912 2.51 66.01 -29.50
N LEU A 913 2.73 65.02 -30.38
CA LEU A 913 3.35 65.24 -31.68
C LEU A 913 2.47 66.13 -32.57
N ALA A 914 1.16 65.88 -32.63
CA ALA A 914 0.21 66.73 -33.34
C ALA A 914 0.16 68.16 -32.78
N GLY A 915 0.24 68.30 -31.45
CA GLY A 915 0.32 69.59 -30.77
C GLY A 915 1.59 70.38 -31.13
N LEU A 916 2.74 69.72 -31.26
CA LEU A 916 4.00 70.35 -31.69
C LEU A 916 3.94 70.83 -33.15
N VAL A 917 3.28 70.07 -34.04
CA VAL A 917 3.06 70.50 -35.44
C VAL A 917 2.21 71.78 -35.47
N LEU A 918 1.11 71.82 -34.72
CA LEU A 918 0.25 73.00 -34.64
C LEU A 918 0.94 74.20 -33.99
N ALA A 919 1.78 73.98 -32.97
CA ALA A 919 2.56 75.03 -32.32
C ALA A 919 3.65 75.65 -33.22
N HIS A 920 4.08 74.92 -34.25
CA HIS A 920 5.02 75.42 -35.28
C HIS A 920 4.30 76.20 -36.39
N ALA A 921 2.99 76.03 -36.54
CA ALA A 921 2.16 76.75 -37.51
C ALA A 921 1.70 78.13 -36.98
N PRO A 922 1.29 79.06 -37.88
CA PRO A 922 0.66 80.32 -37.49
C PRO A 922 -0.62 80.12 -36.65
N GLU A 923 -0.91 81.08 -35.77
CA GLU A 923 -2.09 81.04 -34.90
C GLU A 923 -3.39 80.91 -35.70
N GLY A 924 -4.23 79.95 -35.34
CA GLY A 924 -5.48 79.63 -36.06
C GLY A 924 -5.36 78.57 -37.17
N ALA A 925 -4.17 78.00 -37.40
CA ALA A 925 -4.01 76.87 -38.31
C ALA A 925 -4.62 75.55 -37.76
N THR A 926 -5.06 74.67 -38.65
CA THR A 926 -5.61 73.34 -38.32
C THR A 926 -4.94 72.24 -39.15
N LEU A 927 -4.91 71.00 -38.65
CA LEU A 927 -4.28 69.87 -39.36
C LEU A 927 -5.22 69.25 -40.42
N GLU A 928 -4.69 68.92 -41.59
CA GLU A 928 -5.40 68.12 -42.60
C GLU A 928 -5.52 66.65 -42.12
N THR A 929 -6.75 66.14 -42.01
CA THR A 929 -7.05 64.85 -41.34
C THR A 929 -6.41 63.63 -42.01
N SER A 930 -6.17 63.64 -43.32
CA SER A 930 -5.50 62.53 -44.03
C SER A 930 -4.01 62.45 -43.73
N GLU A 931 -3.33 63.59 -43.60
CA GLU A 931 -1.89 63.66 -43.33
C GLU A 931 -1.58 63.37 -41.86
N VAL A 932 -2.52 63.70 -40.95
CA VAL A 932 -2.49 63.20 -39.57
C VAL A 932 -2.46 61.67 -39.55
N ALA A 933 -3.22 61.01 -40.44
CA ALA A 933 -3.17 59.54 -40.53
C ALA A 933 -1.80 59.03 -41.03
N GLU A 934 -1.16 59.69 -42.01
CA GLU A 934 0.15 59.28 -42.54
C GLU A 934 1.30 59.41 -41.52
N GLY A 935 1.42 60.56 -40.85
CA GLY A 935 2.44 60.76 -39.82
C GLY A 935 2.26 59.85 -38.60
N LEU A 936 1.02 59.57 -38.20
CA LEU A 936 0.71 58.61 -37.14
C LEU A 936 1.01 57.16 -37.56
N LEU A 937 0.79 56.81 -38.83
CA LEU A 937 1.19 55.50 -39.36
C LEU A 937 2.71 55.32 -39.33
N ALA A 938 3.49 56.34 -39.71
CA ALA A 938 4.96 56.30 -39.64
C ALA A 938 5.45 56.11 -38.19
N MET A 939 4.84 56.81 -37.23
CA MET A 939 5.13 56.69 -35.80
C MET A 939 4.78 55.29 -35.24
N ARG A 940 3.60 54.75 -35.55
CA ARG A 940 3.19 53.39 -35.15
C ARG A 940 4.10 52.33 -35.76
N ARG A 941 4.51 52.51 -37.01
CA ARG A 941 5.46 51.64 -37.70
C ARG A 941 6.84 51.69 -37.04
N ALA A 942 7.34 52.88 -36.68
CA ALA A 942 8.59 53.03 -35.94
C ALA A 942 8.54 52.33 -34.56
N ARG A 943 7.43 52.46 -33.83
CA ARG A 943 7.19 51.73 -32.56
C ARG A 943 7.16 50.21 -32.75
N GLY A 944 6.52 49.72 -33.82
CA GLY A 944 6.51 48.31 -34.17
C GLY A 944 7.91 47.77 -34.44
N LEU A 945 8.74 48.53 -35.15
CA LEU A 945 10.13 48.16 -35.45
C LEU A 945 11.02 48.09 -34.21
N ILE A 946 10.81 48.95 -33.20
CA ILE A 946 11.58 48.91 -31.95
C ILE A 946 11.34 47.59 -31.19
N LYS A 947 10.11 47.04 -31.23
CA LYS A 947 9.77 45.75 -30.59
C LYS A 947 10.56 44.58 -31.15
N LEU A 948 11.10 44.70 -32.37
CA LEU A 948 11.90 43.65 -32.98
C LEU A 948 13.22 43.44 -32.24
N PHE A 949 13.72 44.40 -31.46
CA PHE A 949 15.03 44.27 -30.81
C PHE A 949 14.96 43.72 -29.38
N GLY A 950 13.77 43.36 -28.91
CA GLY A 950 13.54 42.81 -27.57
C GLY A 950 13.65 43.85 -26.45
N GLY A 951 13.59 43.38 -25.20
CA GLY A 951 13.57 44.24 -24.00
C GLY A 951 14.90 44.31 -23.24
N ARG A 952 15.91 43.50 -23.62
CA ARG A 952 17.22 43.49 -22.97
C ARG A 952 18.38 43.46 -23.98
N PRO A 953 19.52 44.09 -23.65
CA PRO A 953 20.74 43.92 -24.42
C PRO A 953 21.16 42.44 -24.45
N ALA A 954 21.68 41.97 -25.59
CA ALA A 954 22.25 40.62 -25.68
C ALA A 954 23.60 40.56 -24.95
N LEU A 955 23.85 39.47 -24.23
CA LEU A 955 25.13 39.23 -23.56
C LEU A 955 26.00 38.23 -24.34
N PRO A 956 27.32 38.19 -24.12
CA PRO A 956 28.17 37.16 -24.70
C PRO A 956 27.66 35.73 -24.46
N GLU A 957 27.10 35.46 -23.28
CA GLU A 957 26.49 34.16 -22.94
C GLU A 957 25.23 33.84 -23.77
N ASP A 958 24.57 34.83 -24.35
CA ASP A 958 23.40 34.61 -25.21
C ASP A 958 23.82 34.14 -26.63
N LEU A 959 25.12 34.17 -26.95
CA LEU A 959 25.65 33.87 -28.28
C LEU A 959 26.52 32.60 -28.33
N VAL A 960 26.75 31.94 -27.19
CA VAL A 960 27.53 30.70 -27.09
C VAL A 960 26.64 29.46 -27.12
N ASP A 961 27.02 28.44 -27.88
CA ASP A 961 26.29 27.17 -28.00
C ASP A 961 26.73 26.11 -26.96
N THR A 962 27.95 26.26 -26.43
CA THR A 962 28.43 25.61 -25.21
C THR A 962 27.92 26.38 -24.00
N GLY A 963 27.40 25.72 -22.96
CA GLY A 963 26.86 26.35 -21.73
C GLY A 963 27.85 27.16 -20.88
N GLU A 964 28.96 27.59 -21.46
CA GLU A 964 29.93 28.53 -20.92
C GLU A 964 29.29 29.90 -20.67
N ARG A 965 29.79 30.64 -19.68
CA ARG A 965 29.36 32.00 -19.36
C ARG A 965 30.53 32.96 -19.53
N PRO A 966 30.75 33.49 -20.74
CA PRO A 966 31.83 34.43 -20.99
C PRO A 966 31.61 35.74 -20.22
N GLU A 967 32.70 36.40 -19.81
CA GLU A 967 32.62 37.68 -19.11
C GLU A 967 32.00 38.78 -19.99
N ASP A 968 31.12 39.60 -19.40
CA ASP A 968 30.42 40.71 -20.07
C ASP A 968 31.05 42.10 -19.79
N THR A 969 32.26 42.12 -19.21
CA THR A 969 32.94 43.34 -18.74
C THR A 969 33.03 44.44 -19.81
N GLN A 970 33.30 44.09 -21.07
CA GLN A 970 33.40 45.07 -22.16
C GLN A 970 32.05 45.73 -22.49
N VAL A 971 30.96 44.95 -22.48
CA VAL A 971 29.59 45.45 -22.70
C VAL A 971 29.21 46.41 -21.59
N ARG A 972 29.48 46.04 -20.34
CA ARG A 972 29.19 46.88 -19.18
C ARG A 972 29.94 48.23 -19.24
N GLN A 973 31.21 48.23 -19.64
CA GLN A 973 32.00 49.47 -19.79
C GLN A 973 31.50 50.37 -20.93
N GLU A 974 31.09 49.78 -22.06
CA GLU A 974 30.51 50.54 -23.17
C GLU A 974 29.19 51.20 -22.80
N LEU A 975 28.27 50.44 -22.17
CA LEU A 975 27.00 50.97 -21.70
C LEU A 975 27.18 52.07 -20.65
N LEU A 976 28.12 51.89 -19.71
CA LEU A 976 28.44 52.92 -18.71
C LEU A 976 28.96 54.22 -19.37
N THR A 977 29.81 54.10 -20.39
CA THR A 977 30.30 55.24 -21.18
C THR A 977 29.15 55.94 -21.91
N ARG A 978 28.24 55.17 -22.49
CA ARG A 978 27.05 55.68 -23.18
C ARG A 978 26.10 56.41 -22.22
N TYR A 979 25.87 55.85 -21.04
CA TYR A 979 25.09 56.45 -19.96
C TYR A 979 25.68 57.80 -19.52
N GLY A 980 26.99 57.88 -19.34
CA GLY A 980 27.69 59.13 -19.02
C GLY A 980 27.44 60.22 -20.06
N ARG A 981 27.60 59.90 -21.36
CA ARG A 981 27.32 60.86 -22.45
C ARG A 981 25.87 61.34 -22.46
N LEU A 982 24.91 60.47 -22.18
CA LEU A 982 23.50 60.85 -22.10
C LEU A 982 23.25 61.82 -20.94
N ARG A 983 23.86 61.59 -19.77
CA ARG A 983 23.80 62.53 -18.65
C ARG A 983 24.43 63.89 -18.98
N ASP A 984 25.55 63.89 -19.71
CA ASP A 984 26.22 65.12 -20.16
C ASP A 984 25.31 65.95 -21.07
N VAL A 985 24.63 65.32 -22.05
CA VAL A 985 23.66 66.00 -22.92
C VAL A 985 22.50 66.60 -22.10
N GLY A 986 21.99 65.85 -21.12
CA GLY A 986 20.94 66.36 -20.22
C GLY A 986 21.40 67.57 -19.41
N ALA A 987 22.62 67.54 -18.86
CA ALA A 987 23.19 68.66 -18.12
C ALA A 987 23.42 69.90 -19.00
N LEU A 988 23.90 69.72 -20.23
CA LEU A 988 24.07 70.80 -21.20
C LEU A 988 22.73 71.43 -21.59
N LEU A 989 21.67 70.63 -21.74
CA LEU A 989 20.32 71.14 -22.01
C LEU A 989 19.73 71.90 -20.81
N VAL A 990 19.93 71.44 -19.58
CA VAL A 990 19.52 72.19 -18.37
C VAL A 990 20.17 73.58 -18.34
N ALA A 991 21.46 73.68 -18.65
CA ALA A 991 22.17 74.96 -18.72
C ALA A 991 21.62 75.86 -19.85
N SER A 992 21.30 75.28 -21.01
CA SER A 992 20.68 76.00 -22.13
C SER A 992 19.27 76.53 -21.78
N LEU A 993 18.43 75.69 -21.16
CA LEU A 993 17.08 76.07 -20.69
C LEU A 993 17.15 77.19 -19.66
N GLN A 994 18.10 77.13 -18.70
CA GLN A 994 18.30 78.18 -17.71
C GLN A 994 18.72 79.51 -18.36
N ALA A 995 19.58 79.47 -19.37
CA ALA A 995 19.96 80.66 -20.13
C ALA A 995 18.76 81.25 -20.87
N ALA A 996 17.93 80.42 -21.51
CA ALA A 996 16.73 80.85 -22.23
C ALA A 996 15.61 81.38 -21.32
N GLU A 997 15.45 80.82 -20.11
CA GLU A 997 14.53 81.31 -19.06
C GLU A 997 14.88 82.77 -18.72
N SER A 998 16.17 83.04 -18.48
CA SER A 998 16.68 84.38 -18.17
C SER A 998 16.80 85.35 -19.36
N ALA A 999 16.68 84.85 -20.59
CA ALA A 999 16.80 85.66 -21.80
C ALA A 999 15.46 86.34 -22.14
N GLY A 1000 15.48 87.64 -22.45
CA GLY A 1000 14.29 88.39 -22.91
C GLY A 1000 13.89 88.14 -24.38
N ASP A 1001 14.42 87.09 -25.02
CA ASP A 1001 14.20 86.78 -26.43
C ASP A 1001 13.16 85.65 -26.59
N THR A 1002 12.04 85.97 -27.25
CA THR A 1002 10.97 85.03 -27.58
C THR A 1002 11.45 83.88 -28.47
N LEU A 1003 12.39 84.12 -29.39
CA LEU A 1003 12.92 83.09 -30.28
C LEU A 1003 13.77 82.08 -29.51
N ALA A 1004 14.67 82.56 -28.64
CA ALA A 1004 15.48 81.71 -27.76
C ALA A 1004 14.62 80.79 -26.88
N ARG A 1005 13.53 81.30 -26.30
CA ARG A 1005 12.58 80.51 -25.48
C ARG A 1005 11.86 79.44 -26.28
N LYS A 1006 11.40 79.75 -27.50
CA LYS A 1006 10.77 78.76 -28.41
C LYS A 1006 11.74 77.66 -28.85
N LEU A 1007 12.98 78.01 -29.17
CA LEU A 1007 14.02 77.03 -29.54
C LEU A 1007 14.39 76.12 -28.36
N ALA A 1008 14.45 76.65 -27.13
CA ALA A 1008 14.72 75.86 -25.94
C ALA A 1008 13.61 74.86 -25.62
N LEU A 1009 12.33 75.24 -25.80
CA LEU A 1009 11.18 74.32 -25.67
C LEU A 1009 11.20 73.23 -26.74
N ARG A 1010 11.60 73.55 -27.97
CA ARG A 1010 11.81 72.57 -29.04
C ARG A 1010 12.90 71.56 -28.67
N ASP A 1011 14.02 72.01 -28.13
CA ASP A 1011 15.11 71.12 -27.72
C ASP A 1011 14.71 70.25 -26.50
N ALA A 1012 13.85 70.75 -25.60
CA ALA A 1012 13.24 69.95 -24.53
C ALA A 1012 12.28 68.87 -25.04
N ALA A 1013 11.55 69.13 -26.15
CA ALA A 1013 10.65 68.14 -26.75
C ALA A 1013 11.38 66.87 -27.21
N ARG A 1014 12.68 66.94 -27.55
CA ARG A 1014 13.52 65.77 -27.87
C ARG A 1014 13.66 64.80 -26.69
N TRP A 1015 13.55 65.29 -25.46
CA TRP A 1015 13.54 64.48 -24.23
C TRP A 1015 12.14 63.99 -23.87
N GLY A 1016 11.15 64.15 -24.74
CA GLY A 1016 9.75 63.87 -24.43
C GLY A 1016 9.15 64.85 -23.42
N ILE A 1017 9.77 66.02 -23.21
CA ILE A 1017 9.30 67.03 -22.25
C ILE A 1017 8.52 68.10 -23.02
N THR A 1018 7.19 67.99 -22.98
CA THR A 1018 6.27 68.98 -23.56
C THR A 1018 5.42 69.60 -22.44
N PRO A 1019 5.81 70.74 -21.85
CA PRO A 1019 5.04 71.34 -20.77
C PRO A 1019 3.66 71.74 -21.28
N VAL A 1020 2.60 71.27 -20.62
CA VAL A 1020 1.22 71.65 -20.97
C VAL A 1020 1.07 73.17 -20.74
N PRO A 1021 0.59 73.94 -21.73
CA PRO A 1021 0.34 75.36 -21.55
C PRO A 1021 -0.82 75.56 -20.57
N LEU A 1022 -0.60 76.39 -19.55
CA LEU A 1022 -1.66 76.79 -18.60
C LEU A 1022 -2.35 78.07 -19.11
N VAL A 1023 -3.53 78.39 -18.57
CA VAL A 1023 -4.23 79.64 -18.91
C VAL A 1023 -3.39 80.83 -18.42
N GLU A 1024 -3.06 81.78 -19.31
CA GLU A 1024 -2.16 82.95 -19.08
C GLU A 1024 -0.66 82.66 -18.98
N ASP A 1025 -0.23 81.46 -19.33
CA ASP A 1025 1.15 80.99 -19.19
C ASP A 1025 2.14 81.69 -20.14
N THR A 1026 3.20 82.28 -19.57
CA THR A 1026 4.26 82.91 -20.36
C THR A 1026 5.26 81.87 -20.88
N LEU A 1027 5.94 82.17 -22.00
CA LEU A 1027 6.99 81.29 -22.52
C LEU A 1027 8.14 81.08 -21.52
N GLU A 1028 8.36 82.02 -20.60
CA GLU A 1028 9.34 81.90 -19.51
C GLU A 1028 8.95 80.80 -18.53
N GLU A 1029 7.70 80.79 -18.08
CA GLU A 1029 7.16 79.80 -17.16
C GLU A 1029 7.13 78.39 -17.78
N GLN A 1030 6.86 78.28 -19.08
CA GLN A 1030 6.96 77.01 -19.82
C GLN A 1030 8.40 76.47 -19.85
N VAL A 1031 9.38 77.34 -20.16
CA VAL A 1031 10.80 76.96 -20.15
C VAL A 1031 11.25 76.56 -18.75
N GLY A 1032 10.82 77.28 -17.71
CA GLY A 1032 11.10 76.95 -16.32
C GLY A 1032 10.55 75.58 -15.91
N ARG A 1033 9.32 75.23 -16.33
CA ARG A 1033 8.75 73.89 -16.10
C ARG A 1033 9.47 72.79 -16.87
N ALA A 1034 9.86 73.04 -18.12
CA ALA A 1034 10.67 72.09 -18.90
C ALA A 1034 12.02 71.82 -18.23
N ARG A 1035 12.69 72.88 -17.72
CA ARG A 1035 13.94 72.77 -16.95
C ARG A 1035 13.74 71.94 -15.67
N ALA A 1036 12.69 72.23 -14.90
CA ALA A 1036 12.39 71.51 -13.66
C ALA A 1036 12.18 70.00 -13.91
N ALA A 1037 11.41 69.65 -14.94
CA ALA A 1037 11.16 68.26 -15.31
C ALA A 1037 12.44 67.50 -15.70
N LEU A 1038 13.36 68.14 -16.44
CA LEU A 1038 14.64 67.53 -16.82
C LEU A 1038 15.60 67.40 -15.63
N VAL A 1039 15.66 68.40 -14.75
CA VAL A 1039 16.45 68.36 -13.51
C VAL A 1039 15.98 67.23 -12.60
N GLU A 1040 14.67 67.10 -12.41
CA GLU A 1040 14.08 66.03 -11.62
C GLU A 1040 14.43 64.66 -12.21
N ARG A 1041 14.35 64.49 -13.54
CA ARG A 1041 14.71 63.23 -14.21
C ARG A 1041 16.18 62.88 -14.02
N LEU A 1042 17.10 63.85 -14.14
CA LEU A 1042 18.54 63.64 -13.93
C LEU A 1042 18.90 63.32 -12.47
N ALA A 1043 18.11 63.82 -11.51
CA ALA A 1043 18.27 63.56 -10.09
C ALA A 1043 17.79 62.16 -9.68
N HIS A 1044 16.71 61.65 -10.30
CA HIS A 1044 16.22 60.28 -10.08
C HIS A 1044 17.10 59.22 -10.74
N ALA A 1045 17.80 59.56 -11.82
CA ALA A 1045 18.69 58.64 -12.51
C ALA A 1045 20.00 58.41 -11.72
N PRO A 1046 20.51 57.15 -11.60
CA PRO A 1046 21.70 56.82 -10.81
C PRO A 1046 22.92 57.70 -11.09
N SER A 1047 23.71 58.03 -10.05
CA SER A 1047 24.98 58.73 -10.27
C SER A 1047 25.98 57.83 -11.02
N MET A 1048 27.03 58.41 -11.61
CA MET A 1048 28.07 57.60 -12.27
C MET A 1048 28.75 56.58 -11.32
N ALA A 1049 28.81 56.88 -10.02
CA ALA A 1049 29.34 55.97 -9.01
C ALA A 1049 28.36 54.83 -8.71
N ASP A 1050 27.05 55.12 -8.64
CA ASP A 1050 26.00 54.12 -8.38
C ASP A 1050 25.71 53.25 -9.62
N ALA A 1051 25.98 53.77 -10.82
CA ALA A 1051 25.84 53.06 -12.08
C ALA A 1051 26.99 52.07 -12.35
N ALA A 1052 28.20 52.34 -11.85
CA ALA A 1052 29.37 51.50 -12.11
C ALA A 1052 29.25 50.00 -11.67
N PRO A 1053 28.62 49.66 -10.53
CA PRO A 1053 28.43 48.26 -10.13
C PRO A 1053 27.22 47.57 -10.79
N LEU A 1054 26.39 48.29 -11.54
CA LEU A 1054 25.19 47.70 -12.16
C LEU A 1054 25.53 46.68 -13.24
N SER A 1055 24.67 45.67 -13.38
CA SER A 1055 24.74 44.72 -14.51
C SER A 1055 24.45 45.41 -15.85
N ALA A 1056 24.85 44.78 -16.96
CA ALA A 1056 24.58 45.32 -18.30
C ALA A 1056 23.07 45.55 -18.56
N ALA A 1057 22.20 44.66 -18.09
CA ALA A 1057 20.74 44.85 -18.19
C ALA A 1057 20.26 46.07 -17.40
N GLN A 1058 20.73 46.24 -16.15
CA GLN A 1058 20.36 47.38 -15.32
C GLN A 1058 20.88 48.72 -15.89
N LEU A 1059 22.07 48.74 -16.49
CA LEU A 1059 22.60 49.92 -17.19
C LEU A 1059 21.78 50.27 -18.44
N ALA A 1060 21.40 49.27 -19.23
CA ALA A 1060 20.52 49.47 -20.39
C ALA A 1060 19.17 50.04 -19.97
N THR A 1061 18.58 49.53 -18.88
CA THR A 1061 17.35 50.10 -18.29
C THR A 1061 17.57 51.54 -17.85
N ALA A 1062 18.66 51.86 -17.15
CA ALA A 1062 18.95 53.22 -16.71
C ALA A 1062 19.16 54.20 -17.87
N ILE A 1063 19.76 53.76 -18.99
CA ILE A 1063 19.88 54.55 -20.22
C ILE A 1063 18.49 54.79 -20.85
N ALA A 1064 17.69 53.73 -20.97
CA ALA A 1064 16.35 53.80 -21.55
C ALA A 1064 15.42 54.71 -20.73
N GLU A 1065 15.37 54.56 -19.41
CA GLU A 1065 14.54 55.37 -18.51
C GLU A 1065 14.97 56.83 -18.48
N LEU A 1066 16.28 57.12 -18.55
CA LEU A 1066 16.78 58.49 -18.59
C LEU A 1066 16.38 59.20 -19.90
N ALA A 1067 16.49 58.51 -21.04
CA ALA A 1067 16.08 59.05 -22.33
C ALA A 1067 14.55 59.10 -22.50
N ALA A 1068 13.83 58.09 -21.98
CA ALA A 1068 12.43 57.81 -22.24
C ALA A 1068 11.74 57.09 -21.06
N PRO A 1069 11.27 57.83 -20.03
CA PRO A 1069 10.75 57.24 -18.78
C PRO A 1069 9.46 56.42 -18.94
N GLU A 1070 8.73 56.58 -20.05
CA GLU A 1070 7.54 55.78 -20.38
C GLU A 1070 7.87 54.43 -21.07
N GLY A 1071 9.14 54.04 -21.13
CA GLY A 1071 9.55 52.66 -21.44
C GLY A 1071 9.47 52.25 -22.92
N GLN A 1072 9.76 53.17 -23.85
CA GLN A 1072 9.60 52.94 -25.29
C GLN A 1072 10.92 52.85 -26.09
N LEU A 1073 12.07 52.81 -25.41
CA LEU A 1073 13.39 52.74 -26.04
C LEU A 1073 14.08 51.41 -25.70
N VAL A 1074 14.77 50.83 -26.69
CA VAL A 1074 15.58 49.62 -26.53
C VAL A 1074 17.06 49.99 -26.66
N VAL A 1075 17.89 49.42 -25.78
CA VAL A 1075 19.34 49.65 -25.75
C VAL A 1075 20.06 48.34 -26.07
N LEU A 1076 20.91 48.36 -27.11
CA LEU A 1076 21.60 47.19 -27.63
C LEU A 1076 23.06 47.14 -27.15
N SER A 1077 23.57 45.91 -26.97
CA SER A 1077 24.99 45.67 -26.71
C SER A 1077 25.82 45.82 -27.98
N ARG A 1078 27.06 46.27 -27.86
CA ARG A 1078 28.03 46.23 -28.97
C ARG A 1078 28.95 45.01 -28.80
N LEU A 1079 28.83 44.04 -29.70
CA LEU A 1079 29.52 42.75 -29.60
C LEU A 1079 30.24 42.39 -30.91
N PRO A 1080 31.45 41.81 -30.84
CA PRO A 1080 32.08 41.19 -32.01
C PRO A 1080 31.39 39.85 -32.29
N LEU A 1081 30.75 39.73 -33.46
CA LEU A 1081 30.15 38.45 -33.88
C LEU A 1081 31.11 37.62 -34.73
N GLN A 1082 32.08 38.25 -35.38
CA GLN A 1082 33.16 37.53 -36.04
C GLN A 1082 34.21 37.10 -35.01
N GLY A 1083 34.52 35.80 -34.96
CA GLY A 1083 35.40 35.21 -33.95
C GLY A 1083 34.69 34.83 -32.64
N SER A 1084 33.35 34.94 -32.59
CA SER A 1084 32.55 34.34 -31.51
C SER A 1084 32.76 32.81 -31.47
N PRO A 1085 32.73 32.16 -30.28
CA PRO A 1085 32.85 30.71 -30.18
C PRO A 1085 31.83 29.95 -31.04
N THR A 1086 30.65 30.52 -31.21
CA THR A 1086 29.58 29.95 -32.05
C THR A 1086 29.69 30.46 -33.48
N THR A 1087 29.82 29.54 -34.43
CA THR A 1087 29.81 29.87 -35.87
C THR A 1087 28.36 30.03 -36.35
N LEU A 1088 28.00 31.22 -36.82
CA LEU A 1088 26.69 31.50 -37.43
C LEU A 1088 26.76 31.43 -38.95
N SER A 1089 25.93 30.59 -39.57
CA SER A 1089 25.86 30.41 -41.02
C SER A 1089 24.56 30.98 -41.60
N PRO A 1090 24.54 31.52 -42.83
CA PRO A 1090 23.33 31.99 -43.49
C PRO A 1090 22.27 30.89 -43.59
N ALA A 1091 21.02 31.21 -43.25
CA ALA A 1091 19.91 30.26 -43.18
C ALA A 1091 18.64 30.82 -43.85
N PRO A 1092 18.60 30.90 -45.19
CA PRO A 1092 17.48 31.54 -45.92
C PRO A 1092 16.14 30.81 -45.77
N THR A 1093 16.14 29.56 -45.30
CA THR A 1093 14.94 28.75 -45.08
C THR A 1093 14.48 28.71 -43.62
N LEU A 1094 15.14 29.44 -42.71
CA LEU A 1094 14.83 29.40 -41.27
C LEU A 1094 13.40 29.87 -40.99
N ASP A 1095 12.93 30.89 -41.71
CA ASP A 1095 11.60 31.46 -41.54
C ASP A 1095 10.50 30.40 -41.81
N ALA A 1096 10.61 29.70 -42.94
CA ALA A 1096 9.64 28.70 -43.36
C ALA A 1096 9.71 27.39 -42.54
N SER A 1097 10.90 27.01 -42.06
CA SER A 1097 11.12 25.73 -41.38
C SER A 1097 10.99 25.78 -39.85
N TRP A 1098 11.08 26.97 -39.26
CA TRP A 1098 11.15 27.15 -37.81
C TRP A 1098 10.35 28.36 -37.30
N LEU A 1099 10.57 29.57 -37.85
CA LEU A 1099 9.94 30.79 -37.32
C LEU A 1099 8.42 30.71 -37.31
N SER A 1100 7.81 30.24 -38.42
CA SER A 1100 6.35 30.14 -38.58
C SER A 1100 5.65 29.19 -37.61
N VAL A 1101 6.39 28.23 -37.04
CA VAL A 1101 5.86 27.29 -36.05
C VAL A 1101 5.99 27.88 -34.65
N VAL A 1102 7.14 28.48 -34.33
CA VAL A 1102 7.40 29.00 -32.98
C VAL A 1102 6.65 30.31 -32.72
N SER A 1103 6.44 31.15 -33.74
CA SER A 1103 5.67 32.40 -33.63
C SER A 1103 4.24 32.19 -33.13
N ALA A 1104 3.62 31.04 -33.43
CA ALA A 1104 2.27 30.68 -32.97
C ALA A 1104 2.15 30.56 -31.44
N VAL A 1105 3.27 30.31 -30.74
CA VAL A 1105 3.31 30.13 -29.28
C VAL A 1105 4.20 31.15 -28.56
N ARG A 1106 4.91 32.02 -29.30
CA ARG A 1106 5.80 33.06 -28.74
C ARG A 1106 5.48 34.44 -29.32
N THR A 1107 4.87 35.29 -28.51
CA THR A 1107 4.44 36.64 -28.93
C THR A 1107 5.58 37.51 -29.47
N SER A 1108 6.80 37.41 -28.91
CA SER A 1108 7.96 38.18 -29.38
C SER A 1108 8.36 37.83 -30.82
N LEU A 1109 8.27 36.54 -31.19
CA LEU A 1109 8.60 36.08 -32.55
C LEU A 1109 7.48 36.31 -33.55
N ALA A 1110 6.22 36.39 -33.09
CA ALA A 1110 5.11 36.81 -33.94
C ALA A 1110 5.32 38.20 -34.55
N HIS A 1111 5.89 39.15 -33.79
CA HIS A 1111 6.22 40.48 -34.34
C HIS A 1111 7.30 40.41 -35.43
N LEU A 1112 8.29 39.53 -35.27
CA LEU A 1112 9.33 39.31 -36.28
C LEU A 1112 8.76 38.68 -37.54
N GLU A 1113 7.90 37.67 -37.42
CA GLU A 1113 7.24 37.03 -38.56
C GLU A 1113 6.36 38.03 -39.33
N VAL A 1114 5.55 38.83 -38.62
CA VAL A 1114 4.74 39.89 -39.25
C VAL A 1114 5.64 40.86 -40.03
N HIS A 1115 6.78 41.27 -39.46
CA HIS A 1115 7.72 42.14 -40.16
C HIS A 1115 8.30 41.50 -41.43
N GLN A 1116 8.69 40.21 -41.37
CA GLN A 1116 9.21 39.48 -42.53
C GLN A 1116 8.15 39.37 -43.64
N LEU A 1117 6.89 39.11 -43.28
CA LEU A 1117 5.77 39.02 -44.22
C LEU A 1117 5.42 40.38 -44.83
N ASP A 1118 5.35 41.45 -44.04
CA ASP A 1118 5.08 42.81 -44.52
C ASP A 1118 6.15 43.26 -45.52
N ALA A 1119 7.42 42.96 -45.25
CA ALA A 1119 8.53 43.28 -46.15
C ALA A 1119 8.44 42.55 -47.50
N LEU A 1120 7.79 41.37 -47.56
CA LEU A 1120 7.55 40.66 -48.82
C LEU A 1120 6.39 41.26 -49.63
N LEU A 1121 5.46 41.96 -48.98
CA LEU A 1121 4.30 42.57 -49.62
C LEU A 1121 4.57 44.01 -50.09
N GLU A 1122 5.52 44.71 -49.46
CA GLU A 1122 5.84 46.10 -49.79
C GLU A 1122 6.91 46.24 -50.91
N PRO A 1123 6.60 46.95 -52.02
CA PRO A 1123 7.57 47.17 -53.09
C PRO A 1123 8.80 47.97 -52.62
N GLY A 1124 9.98 47.36 -52.70
CA GLY A 1124 11.26 48.00 -52.36
C GLY A 1124 11.72 47.81 -50.90
N ALA A 1125 10.91 47.16 -50.05
CA ALA A 1125 11.36 46.68 -48.75
C ALA A 1125 12.09 45.33 -48.90
N ALA A 1126 13.19 45.14 -48.16
CA ALA A 1126 13.87 43.85 -48.07
C ALA A 1126 13.66 43.23 -46.68
N PRO A 1127 13.29 41.92 -46.61
CA PRO A 1127 13.21 41.19 -45.35
C PRO A 1127 14.58 41.15 -44.66
N LEU A 1128 14.57 40.89 -43.35
CA LEU A 1128 15.79 40.66 -42.60
C LEU A 1128 16.38 39.31 -43.01
N SER A 1129 17.70 39.27 -43.14
CA SER A 1129 18.46 38.03 -43.35
C SER A 1129 18.58 37.27 -42.04
N ALA A 1130 18.56 35.94 -42.13
CA ALA A 1130 18.64 35.04 -41.00
C ALA A 1130 19.95 34.24 -41.02
N TRP A 1131 20.55 34.06 -39.84
CA TRP A 1131 21.71 33.21 -39.60
C TRP A 1131 21.46 32.32 -38.39
N THR A 1132 22.03 31.12 -38.38
CA THR A 1132 22.00 30.25 -37.21
C THR A 1132 23.23 29.36 -37.12
N ASN A 1133 23.54 28.87 -35.93
CA ASN A 1133 24.56 27.84 -35.73
C ASN A 1133 24.12 26.46 -36.24
N ARG A 1134 22.83 26.26 -36.57
CA ARG A 1134 22.28 24.97 -37.05
C ARG A 1134 21.37 25.15 -38.26
N PRO A 1135 21.88 25.58 -39.43
CA PRO A 1135 21.07 25.93 -40.59
C PRO A 1135 20.28 24.76 -41.18
N SER A 1136 20.76 23.53 -41.04
CA SER A 1136 20.09 22.31 -41.52
C SER A 1136 19.20 21.63 -40.49
N ASP A 1137 19.33 21.98 -39.20
CA ASP A 1137 18.61 21.32 -38.09
C ASP A 1137 18.21 22.34 -37.00
N PRO A 1138 17.31 23.28 -37.31
CA PRO A 1138 16.85 24.27 -36.35
C PRO A 1138 16.05 23.63 -35.20
N TRP A 1139 15.52 22.42 -35.39
CA TRP A 1139 14.80 21.66 -34.37
C TRP A 1139 15.72 20.80 -33.49
N GLN A 1140 17.02 20.77 -33.78
CA GLN A 1140 18.04 20.09 -32.97
C GLN A 1140 17.77 18.58 -32.83
N LYS A 1141 17.35 17.92 -33.91
CA LYS A 1141 17.02 16.49 -33.97
C LYS A 1141 18.25 15.60 -34.16
N ASP A 1142 19.26 16.06 -34.90
CA ASP A 1142 20.42 15.26 -35.31
C ASP A 1142 21.59 15.44 -34.33
N VAL A 1143 21.40 15.01 -33.09
CA VAL A 1143 22.40 15.11 -32.02
C VAL A 1143 22.99 13.73 -31.71
N PRO A 1144 24.27 13.45 -32.04
CA PRO A 1144 24.87 12.15 -31.75
C PRO A 1144 25.01 11.94 -30.23
N PRO A 1145 24.85 10.70 -29.75
CA PRO A 1145 25.04 10.38 -28.34
C PRO A 1145 26.50 10.59 -27.92
N GLY A 1146 26.70 11.09 -26.70
CA GLY A 1146 27.99 11.26 -26.05
C GLY A 1146 28.62 9.94 -25.59
N PRO A 1147 29.79 9.99 -24.94
CA PRO A 1147 30.54 8.81 -24.48
C PRO A 1147 29.79 7.93 -23.48
N ASP A 1148 28.80 8.49 -22.77
CA ASP A 1148 27.89 7.84 -21.83
C ASP A 1148 26.63 7.28 -22.51
N GLY A 1149 26.54 7.37 -23.84
CA GLY A 1149 25.41 6.91 -24.64
C GLY A 1149 24.22 7.87 -24.68
N ARG A 1150 24.30 9.04 -24.04
CA ARG A 1150 23.19 10.02 -23.97
C ARG A 1150 23.45 11.21 -24.90
N ALA A 1151 22.40 11.71 -25.55
CA ALA A 1151 22.52 12.93 -26.35
C ALA A 1151 22.78 14.13 -25.42
N PRO A 1152 23.82 14.95 -25.68
CA PRO A 1152 24.11 16.13 -24.86
C PRO A 1152 23.01 17.19 -24.97
N ASP A 1153 22.97 18.09 -23.99
CA ASP A 1153 22.19 19.32 -24.07
C ASP A 1153 22.64 20.14 -25.28
N THR A 1154 21.70 20.78 -25.96
CA THR A 1154 22.03 21.60 -27.14
C THR A 1154 21.42 22.98 -27.08
N ARG A 1155 22.02 23.88 -27.86
CA ARG A 1155 21.54 25.25 -28.00
C ARG A 1155 21.45 25.68 -29.46
N LEU A 1156 20.32 26.28 -29.81
CA LEU A 1156 20.11 27.01 -31.06
C LEU A 1156 20.33 28.50 -30.80
N VAL A 1157 21.15 29.13 -31.63
CA VAL A 1157 21.26 30.59 -31.73
C VAL A 1157 20.74 30.99 -33.10
N ALA A 1158 19.66 31.77 -33.13
CA ALA A 1158 19.08 32.34 -34.34
C ALA A 1158 19.30 33.86 -34.34
N LEU A 1159 19.88 34.39 -35.41
CA LEU A 1159 20.20 35.80 -35.56
C LEU A 1159 19.47 36.37 -36.78
N TYR A 1160 18.81 37.51 -36.59
CA TYR A 1160 18.16 38.26 -37.67
C TYR A 1160 18.74 39.67 -37.79
N GLY A 1161 18.93 40.15 -39.01
CA GLY A 1161 19.44 41.51 -39.24
C GLY A 1161 19.46 41.90 -40.73
N PRO A 1162 19.81 43.15 -41.06
CA PRO A 1162 19.97 43.58 -42.45
C PRO A 1162 20.97 42.73 -43.22
N ALA A 1163 20.78 42.58 -44.54
CA ALA A 1163 21.74 41.88 -45.39
C ALA A 1163 23.15 42.49 -45.24
N GLY A 1164 24.15 41.62 -45.06
CA GLY A 1164 25.55 42.03 -44.86
C GLY A 1164 25.89 42.57 -43.47
N VAL A 1165 25.00 42.48 -42.47
CA VAL A 1165 25.29 42.95 -41.10
C VAL A 1165 26.50 42.25 -40.45
N LEU A 1166 26.81 41.03 -40.88
CA LEU A 1166 27.96 40.25 -40.40
C LEU A 1166 29.22 40.42 -41.27
N ASP A 1167 29.19 41.22 -42.34
CA ASP A 1167 30.32 41.38 -43.26
C ASP A 1167 31.36 42.37 -42.69
N VAL A 1168 32.66 42.07 -42.86
CA VAL A 1168 33.72 43.05 -42.57
C VAL A 1168 33.76 44.08 -43.68
N THR A 1169 33.49 45.33 -43.34
CA THR A 1169 33.58 46.45 -44.27
C THR A 1169 34.72 47.38 -43.87
N PRO A 1170 35.27 48.19 -44.79
CA PRO A 1170 36.24 49.23 -44.44
C PRO A 1170 35.75 50.19 -43.33
N GLN A 1171 34.43 50.36 -43.21
CA GLN A 1171 33.76 51.19 -42.20
C GLN A 1171 33.58 50.47 -40.84
N ASN A 1172 33.70 49.15 -40.78
CA ASN A 1172 33.66 48.35 -39.56
C ASN A 1172 34.74 47.24 -39.61
N PRO A 1173 36.03 47.60 -39.52
CA PRO A 1173 37.14 46.66 -39.66
C PRO A 1173 37.23 45.65 -38.50
N THR A 1174 36.56 45.95 -37.37
CA THR A 1174 36.51 45.12 -36.16
C THR A 1174 35.33 44.14 -36.13
N GLY A 1175 34.39 44.22 -37.09
CA GLY A 1175 33.22 43.33 -37.16
C GLY A 1175 32.27 43.43 -35.96
N ILE A 1176 32.23 44.58 -35.28
CA ILE A 1176 31.36 44.82 -34.12
C ILE A 1176 29.97 45.18 -34.62
N VAL A 1177 28.93 44.57 -34.05
CA VAL A 1177 27.52 44.89 -34.34
C VAL A 1177 26.77 45.25 -33.06
N SER A 1178 25.65 45.97 -33.23
CA SER A 1178 24.70 46.23 -32.14
C SER A 1178 23.71 45.06 -32.04
N VAL A 1179 23.62 44.40 -30.90
CA VAL A 1179 22.83 43.17 -30.70
C VAL A 1179 21.86 43.30 -29.53
N GLY A 1180 20.59 42.98 -29.79
CA GLY A 1180 19.53 42.83 -28.77
C GLY A 1180 19.05 41.39 -28.68
N LEU A 1181 18.59 40.97 -27.50
CA LEU A 1181 17.96 39.67 -27.34
C LEU A 1181 16.44 39.80 -27.50
N LEU A 1182 15.91 39.16 -28.53
CA LEU A 1182 14.48 39.12 -28.80
C LEU A 1182 13.75 38.14 -27.88
N ASP A 1183 14.28 36.91 -27.74
CA ASP A 1183 13.68 35.88 -26.89
C ASP A 1183 14.70 34.79 -26.49
N SER A 1184 14.46 34.11 -25.36
CA SER A 1184 15.23 32.94 -24.91
C SER A 1184 14.37 31.98 -24.08
N TRP A 1185 14.48 30.68 -24.34
CA TRP A 1185 13.80 29.64 -23.57
C TRP A 1185 14.52 28.29 -23.60
N GLY A 1186 14.17 27.42 -22.65
CA GLY A 1186 14.62 26.04 -22.56
C GLY A 1186 13.45 25.07 -22.62
N GLU A 1187 13.63 23.95 -23.30
CA GLU A 1187 12.67 22.86 -23.46
C GLU A 1187 13.35 21.53 -23.13
N THR A 1188 12.57 20.50 -22.81
CA THR A 1188 13.10 19.15 -22.62
C THR A 1188 12.53 18.25 -23.71
N VAL A 1189 13.41 17.67 -24.52
CA VAL A 1189 13.03 16.65 -25.50
C VAL A 1189 13.06 15.31 -24.77
N PRO A 1190 11.89 14.64 -24.60
CA PRO A 1190 11.82 13.37 -23.88
C PRO A 1190 12.65 12.29 -24.59
N ASP A 1191 13.27 11.41 -23.82
CA ASP A 1191 13.92 10.22 -24.37
C ASP A 1191 12.88 9.27 -24.99
N VAL A 1192 13.27 8.58 -26.07
CA VAL A 1192 12.45 7.58 -26.77
C VAL A 1192 12.16 6.34 -25.92
N GLU A 1193 13.02 6.06 -24.94
CA GLU A 1193 12.86 4.99 -23.94
C GLU A 1193 12.88 5.61 -22.54
N GLN A 1194 11.95 5.17 -21.68
CA GLN A 1194 11.81 5.68 -20.31
C GLN A 1194 11.94 4.53 -19.33
N ALA A 1195 12.79 4.71 -18.31
CA ALA A 1195 12.84 3.79 -17.18
C ALA A 1195 11.65 4.09 -16.25
N THR A 1196 10.66 3.22 -16.29
CA THR A 1196 9.49 3.29 -15.40
C THR A 1196 9.56 2.20 -14.34
N THR A 1197 8.93 2.44 -13.20
CA THR A 1197 8.87 1.47 -12.11
C THR A 1197 7.49 0.85 -12.05
N ALA A 1198 7.36 -0.38 -11.60
CA ALA A 1198 6.07 -0.95 -11.30
C ALA A 1198 6.03 -1.44 -9.86
N ALA A 1199 4.99 -1.05 -9.15
CA ALA A 1199 4.64 -1.63 -7.87
C ALA A 1199 3.79 -2.89 -8.15
N PHE A 1200 4.26 -4.03 -7.66
CA PHE A 1200 3.53 -5.28 -7.79
C PHE A 1200 2.68 -5.47 -6.55
N GLY A 1201 1.36 -5.56 -6.75
CA GLY A 1201 0.46 -6.05 -5.71
C GLY A 1201 0.65 -7.56 -5.54
N PHE A 1202 1.67 -7.98 -4.79
CA PHE A 1202 1.80 -9.37 -4.37
C PHE A 1202 0.78 -9.68 -3.27
N ASN A 1203 -0.47 -9.92 -3.69
CA ASN A 1203 -1.43 -10.69 -2.90
C ASN A 1203 -1.47 -12.14 -3.41
N ALA A 1204 -0.38 -12.65 -4.03
CA ALA A 1204 -0.22 -14.09 -4.12
C ALA A 1204 -0.31 -14.65 -2.70
N PRO A 1205 -0.86 -15.86 -2.45
CA PRO A 1205 -0.59 -16.53 -1.20
C PRO A 1205 0.94 -16.57 -1.11
N ALA A 1206 1.49 -15.69 -0.29
CA ALA A 1206 2.90 -15.66 -0.01
C ALA A 1206 3.22 -17.11 0.35
N SER A 1207 4.19 -17.74 -0.32
CA SER A 1207 4.63 -19.09 0.02
C SER A 1207 5.24 -19.03 1.43
N ARG A 1208 4.35 -18.96 2.41
CA ARG A 1208 4.55 -18.92 3.84
C ARG A 1208 4.32 -20.35 4.28
N ALA A 1209 5.11 -20.80 5.25
CA ALA A 1209 4.67 -21.93 6.05
C ALA A 1209 3.23 -21.70 6.52
N PRO A 1210 2.44 -22.77 6.73
CA PRO A 1210 1.15 -22.64 7.40
C PRO A 1210 1.31 -21.75 8.64
N GLN A 1211 0.34 -20.88 8.91
CA GLN A 1211 0.34 -20.02 10.09
C GLN A 1211 0.20 -20.87 11.36
N ALA A 1212 1.28 -21.53 11.75
CA ALA A 1212 1.35 -22.46 12.86
C ALA A 1212 2.72 -22.37 13.52
N VAL A 1213 2.74 -22.30 14.85
CA VAL A 1213 3.94 -22.52 15.66
C VAL A 1213 4.05 -24.03 15.88
N LEU A 1214 5.14 -24.64 15.40
CA LEU A 1214 5.37 -26.06 15.58
C LEU A 1214 6.13 -26.31 16.88
N LEU A 1215 5.62 -27.22 17.71
CA LEU A 1215 6.33 -27.71 18.89
C LEU A 1215 6.97 -29.04 18.49
N ALA A 1216 8.21 -28.97 18.02
CA ALA A 1216 9.01 -30.10 17.58
C ALA A 1216 9.44 -30.93 18.79
N VAL A 1217 8.77 -32.06 18.98
CA VAL A 1217 9.04 -33.02 20.04
C VAL A 1217 9.97 -34.10 19.51
N SER A 1218 11.07 -34.35 20.22
CA SER A 1218 12.05 -35.36 19.80
C SER A 1218 11.43 -36.76 19.68
N PRO A 1219 11.61 -37.44 18.53
CA PRO A 1219 11.17 -38.82 18.37
C PRO A 1219 12.10 -39.81 19.09
N LEU A 1220 13.32 -39.39 19.44
CA LEU A 1220 14.38 -40.22 20.01
C LEU A 1220 14.30 -40.29 21.54
N GLN A 1221 14.76 -41.40 22.14
CA GLN A 1221 14.79 -41.55 23.60
C GLN A 1221 15.80 -40.62 24.29
N SER A 1222 16.91 -40.30 23.61
CA SER A 1222 17.96 -39.41 24.13
C SER A 1222 18.70 -38.75 22.97
N GLY A 1223 19.07 -37.48 23.12
CA GLY A 1223 19.83 -36.72 22.12
C GLY A 1223 19.23 -35.33 21.89
N ALA A 1224 20.06 -34.42 21.40
CA ALA A 1224 19.64 -33.08 20.98
C ALA A 1224 18.82 -33.15 19.68
N LEU A 1225 17.97 -32.15 19.44
CA LEU A 1225 17.26 -31.98 18.17
C LEU A 1225 18.24 -31.47 17.11
N ASP A 1226 18.92 -32.39 16.43
CA ASP A 1226 19.79 -32.06 15.31
C ASP A 1226 19.00 -31.63 14.05
N SER A 1227 19.67 -30.97 13.10
CA SER A 1227 19.03 -30.43 11.91
C SER A 1227 18.34 -31.51 11.06
N THR A 1228 18.87 -32.73 11.04
CA THR A 1228 18.28 -33.85 10.26
C THR A 1228 16.97 -34.31 10.91
N THR A 1229 16.97 -34.49 12.23
CA THR A 1229 15.75 -34.83 12.98
C THR A 1229 14.71 -33.71 12.86
N LEU A 1230 15.14 -32.45 12.91
CA LEU A 1230 14.26 -31.30 12.73
C LEU A 1230 13.62 -31.26 11.34
N LEU A 1231 14.41 -31.52 10.29
CA LEU A 1231 13.92 -31.64 8.92
C LEU A 1231 12.91 -32.78 8.78
N ASP A 1232 13.20 -33.95 9.34
CA ASP A 1232 12.29 -35.11 9.31
C ASP A 1232 10.96 -34.80 9.99
N ILE A 1233 11.00 -34.09 11.13
CA ILE A 1233 9.79 -33.61 11.81
C ILE A 1233 9.00 -32.68 10.88
N VAL A 1234 9.62 -31.64 10.32
CA VAL A 1234 8.94 -30.66 9.45
C VAL A 1234 8.41 -31.30 8.17
N ALA A 1235 9.16 -32.22 7.56
CA ALA A 1235 8.75 -32.95 6.37
C ALA A 1235 7.52 -33.83 6.65
N GLU A 1236 7.49 -34.50 7.80
CA GLU A 1236 6.35 -35.31 8.23
C GLU A 1236 5.15 -34.45 8.64
N THR A 1237 5.36 -33.28 9.27
CA THR A 1237 4.30 -32.30 9.51
C THR A 1237 3.65 -31.84 8.21
N ARG A 1238 4.45 -31.55 7.17
CA ARG A 1238 3.97 -31.20 5.84
C ARG A 1238 3.14 -32.34 5.23
N GLU A 1239 3.62 -33.57 5.30
CA GLU A 1239 2.91 -34.76 4.82
C GLU A 1239 1.57 -34.93 5.55
N LEU A 1240 1.55 -34.73 6.88
CA LEU A 1240 0.34 -34.77 7.69
C LEU A 1240 -0.66 -33.66 7.31
N ALA A 1241 -0.17 -32.47 6.99
CA ALA A 1241 -1.01 -31.37 6.52
C ALA A 1241 -1.70 -31.71 5.19
N HIS A 1242 -1.01 -32.37 4.26
CA HIS A 1242 -1.61 -32.90 3.03
C HIS A 1242 -2.60 -34.03 3.33
N ALA A 1243 -2.23 -34.98 4.20
CA ALA A 1243 -3.09 -36.10 4.59
C ALA A 1243 -4.41 -35.65 5.22
N ARG A 1244 -4.40 -34.55 5.98
CA ARG A 1244 -5.60 -33.95 6.59
C ARG A 1244 -6.62 -33.46 5.55
N MET A 1245 -6.20 -33.19 4.32
CA MET A 1245 -7.09 -32.72 3.25
C MET A 1245 -7.75 -33.87 2.48
N ALA A 1246 -7.31 -35.11 2.63
CA ALA A 1246 -7.93 -36.26 1.95
C ALA A 1246 -9.40 -36.41 2.38
N ALA A 1247 -10.33 -36.45 1.43
CA ALA A 1247 -11.74 -36.74 1.70
C ALA A 1247 -12.04 -38.22 1.39
N PRO A 1248 -13.13 -38.77 1.94
CA PRO A 1248 -13.53 -40.16 1.67
C PRO A 1248 -13.64 -40.50 0.17
N ALA A 1249 -14.03 -39.53 -0.67
CA ALA A 1249 -14.13 -39.72 -2.12
C ALA A 1249 -12.77 -39.96 -2.81
N GLU A 1250 -11.65 -39.55 -2.20
CA GLU A 1250 -10.31 -39.85 -2.75
C GLU A 1250 -9.72 -41.14 -2.18
N LEU A 1251 -10.36 -41.73 -1.16
CA LEU A 1251 -9.89 -42.91 -0.46
C LEU A 1251 -10.64 -44.18 -0.87
N HIS A 1252 -11.12 -44.26 -2.12
CA HIS A 1252 -11.89 -45.40 -2.64
C HIS A 1252 -11.23 -46.76 -2.43
N ALA A 1253 -9.91 -46.83 -2.54
CA ALA A 1253 -9.15 -48.05 -2.28
C ALA A 1253 -9.32 -48.58 -0.85
N PHE A 1254 -9.82 -47.75 0.06
CA PHE A 1254 -10.09 -48.05 1.45
C PHE A 1254 -11.59 -48.15 1.77
N ASP A 1255 -12.51 -47.99 0.81
CA ASP A 1255 -13.97 -48.01 1.05
C ASP A 1255 -14.44 -49.30 1.74
N SER A 1256 -13.74 -50.43 1.53
CA SER A 1256 -14.04 -51.71 2.19
C SER A 1256 -13.63 -51.76 3.67
N ALA A 1257 -12.85 -50.80 4.16
CA ALA A 1257 -12.34 -50.74 5.53
C ALA A 1257 -12.47 -49.40 6.26
N LEU A 1258 -12.81 -48.34 5.55
CA LEU A 1258 -13.19 -47.05 6.12
C LEU A 1258 -14.50 -47.00 6.92
N PRO A 1259 -15.37 -48.03 6.98
CA PRO A 1259 -16.40 -48.05 8.00
C PRO A 1259 -15.79 -48.67 9.27
N LEU A 1260 -14.93 -47.91 9.96
CA LEU A 1260 -14.68 -48.18 11.38
C LEU A 1260 -15.97 -47.99 12.19
N MET A 1261 -16.81 -47.07 11.74
CA MET A 1261 -18.16 -46.81 12.27
C MET A 1261 -19.17 -47.74 11.58
N MET A 1262 -19.42 -48.90 12.18
CA MET A 1262 -20.53 -49.78 11.79
C MET A 1262 -21.59 -49.79 12.88
N LEU A 1263 -22.77 -49.28 12.54
CA LEU A 1263 -23.91 -49.20 13.44
C LEU A 1263 -24.92 -50.30 13.11
N PRO A 1264 -25.60 -50.89 14.11
CA PRO A 1264 -26.64 -51.88 13.85
C PRO A 1264 -27.82 -51.24 13.11
N ALA A 1265 -28.23 -51.86 12.00
CA ALA A 1265 -29.32 -51.41 11.12
C ALA A 1265 -30.64 -52.18 11.34
N SER A 1266 -30.72 -53.05 12.35
CA SER A 1266 -31.94 -53.81 12.68
C SER A 1266 -31.96 -54.28 14.14
N GLY A 1267 -33.14 -54.67 14.63
CA GLY A 1267 -33.32 -55.22 15.97
C GLY A 1267 -33.45 -54.17 17.08
N GLY A 1268 -33.46 -54.61 18.35
CA GLY A 1268 -33.67 -53.74 19.51
C GLY A 1268 -32.50 -52.78 19.82
N THR A 1269 -31.34 -52.95 19.19
CA THR A 1269 -30.19 -52.04 19.30
C THR A 1269 -30.01 -51.12 18.10
N LEU A 1270 -30.94 -51.13 17.14
CA LEU A 1270 -30.91 -50.31 15.92
C LEU A 1270 -30.57 -48.85 16.21
N VAL A 1271 -29.63 -48.29 15.46
CA VAL A 1271 -29.41 -46.84 15.37
C VAL A 1271 -30.13 -46.33 14.13
N GLU A 1272 -31.37 -45.89 14.31
CA GLU A 1272 -32.17 -45.29 13.23
C GLU A 1272 -31.50 -43.98 12.79
N LEU A 1273 -31.30 -43.80 11.48
CA LEU A 1273 -30.68 -42.58 10.91
C LEU A 1273 -31.69 -41.70 10.17
N ASP A 1274 -32.92 -42.19 10.01
CA ASP A 1274 -34.05 -41.43 9.50
C ASP A 1274 -34.78 -40.69 10.65
N PRO A 1275 -35.46 -39.57 10.34
CA PRO A 1275 -36.25 -38.84 11.32
C PRO A 1275 -37.43 -39.69 11.82
N VAL A 1276 -37.81 -39.50 13.08
CA VAL A 1276 -39.01 -40.15 13.63
C VAL A 1276 -40.23 -39.46 13.02
N SER A 1277 -41.01 -40.21 12.23
CA SER A 1277 -42.23 -39.75 11.57
C SER A 1277 -43.35 -39.39 12.52
#